data_AF-A0A846T3J3-F1
#
_entry.id   AF-A0A846T3J3-F1
#
_cell.length_a   1.000
_cell.length_b   1.000
_cell.length_c   1.000
_cell.angle_alpha   90.00
_cell.angle_beta   90.00
_cell.angle_gamma   90.00
#
_symmetry.space_group_name_H-M   'P 1'
#
loop_
_entity.id
_entity.type
_entity.pdbx_description
1 polymer ?
#
loop_
_entity_poly.entity_id
_entity_poly.type
_entity_poly.pdbx_seq_one_letter_code
_entity_poly.pdbx_strand_id
1 'polypeptide(L)'
;MGDDGHGDAYLYLSATDPWPRGDESALLARLPDFFKETTDQGVERIRRETFGDVPTVVFVDAAGLIVAEGAGLEAALIRRNFLFCLNPACGVTYTKTQRSERGKLSTLGVDNRSTATTILAVRALIELQNDRSLQPEARKLLSFTDNRQDASLQAGHFNDFAQVMLLRSALHQAMQAQGVDGLTHGQLSRQVFEALKLPFVDYATDPDVRGPARTLTDDALRQVIDYYLYRDLQRGWRWTLPNLEDCDLLVFDYVGLSGPDGLLAETEVWETGLTVRGDGNHEQFAATPPALQACPSEIREKLLRTLLDVLRHELAVKVDVLDETKQRDWVEKTKPRLREDTVWYLEDSRELVKATIAYPRQGQREDRSGLFISSYGSYGRYLRRSLKLYAPPGQPFGRAEVDTVIRFLLLALKRYGIVEQVRDGQPPAAAGRGRRPLPVAPADPVPGYQINPDALRWLPGLGQVRPHDLTRLVDAGEILPEVNRYFVECYRNFIQLKSRLEAREHTAQVAAEDRQNREDQFRTGNLPLLFCSPTMELGVDIAQLNVVNLRNVPPTPANYAQRSGRAGRGGQPALVYTYCAGRSPHDQYYYHRPQQMVGGVVAPPRIDLRNRDLVCAHIHALWMEVAKPDLGQTLTTVLDMEPQAGHLPLPIQDGLKTTLTDSIHRATALAKAQTLLAGIQHILSTAPWFHPQWAKDTLDSLERAFDAACDRWRELYRAAVRQRELHHHIIGDHSRSEAERQHSKRLRAQAESQIKLLTDIGSRTQGDFYSYRYFATEGFLPGYNFPRLPISAYVPARRRIGRDEFISRPRFLALAEFGPRALIYHEGARYRVYKVNLDFGSDDLEASRALDTRTLKRCPACGYAHLEQGVHLAEVCDRCDTALDEASQISQLVHLRNVSLKLAQRITCDEEERQRFGYRIVTAYRFPEVGGKLDRRDAEVRIDGVPVLSLSYGDATDLYRINLGWANQQQREAPGFKLDVERGYWSSNQADDQDQDDAATPGRIIRVVPYVMDTKNALVLRVEPPRSLEEMASLQAALAEAIQKHFQLEPRELATEALPSSRERREILFYEAAEGGAGVLRQLVEDPQVIPALARRALEICHFDPDTLHDDHAERCGKACYECLLDYGNQPDHPLLDRYRIRDFLAALTRADCRSAGGTGSREERLVELHRRCDSQLERRWLERLEALKLRLPSDGQYLIESCATRPDFYYGGDYGAAIYIDGPPHDTPEQIRMDEAITARLLEAGYVVIRFHHQDDWDALFRRHPDVFGRVMRSD
;
A
#
# COMPACT_ATOMS: atom_id res chain seq x y z
N MET A 1 -10.79 9.91 0.01
CA MET A 1 -12.03 10.61 -0.42
C MET A 1 -12.66 9.73 -1.48
N GLY A 2 -13.94 9.41 -1.33
CA GLY A 2 -14.60 8.41 -2.17
C GLY A 2 -15.02 8.97 -3.53
N ASP A 3 -15.25 8.06 -4.47
CA ASP A 3 -15.66 8.29 -5.86
C ASP A 3 -17.14 8.75 -5.99
N ASP A 4 -17.77 9.00 -4.84
CA ASP A 4 -19.19 9.32 -4.63
C ASP A 4 -19.47 10.84 -4.55
N GLY A 5 -18.46 11.69 -4.75
CA GLY A 5 -18.63 13.13 -5.02
C GLY A 5 -19.30 13.94 -3.89
N HIS A 6 -19.45 13.36 -2.69
CA HIS A 6 -20.21 13.94 -1.58
C HIS A 6 -19.60 15.24 -1.00
N GLY A 7 -18.40 15.64 -1.45
CA GLY A 7 -17.75 16.91 -1.11
C GLY A 7 -17.39 17.79 -2.31
N ASP A 8 -17.67 17.35 -3.55
CA ASP A 8 -17.24 18.04 -4.76
C ASP A 8 -18.33 18.94 -5.33
N ALA A 9 -17.93 20.00 -6.02
CA ALA A 9 -18.81 20.93 -6.72
C ALA A 9 -18.20 21.31 -8.06
N TYR A 10 -19.04 21.54 -9.07
CA TYR A 10 -18.59 21.87 -10.43
C TYR A 10 -18.96 23.28 -10.80
N LEU A 11 -18.10 23.92 -11.59
CA LEU A 11 -18.33 25.24 -12.16
C LEU A 11 -18.47 25.11 -13.67
N TYR A 12 -19.56 25.64 -14.21
CA TYR A 12 -19.74 25.85 -15.64
C TYR A 12 -19.52 27.32 -15.96
N LEU A 13 -18.59 27.58 -16.88
CA LEU A 13 -18.16 28.90 -17.30
C LEU A 13 -18.32 28.96 -18.83
N SER A 14 -19.14 29.86 -19.34
CA SER A 14 -19.32 30.06 -20.78
C SER A 14 -19.61 31.52 -21.08
N ALA A 15 -18.77 32.11 -21.93
CA ALA A 15 -18.98 33.47 -22.43
C ALA A 15 -20.07 33.53 -23.52
N THR A 16 -20.29 32.42 -24.24
CA THR A 16 -21.27 32.33 -25.33
C THR A 16 -22.66 31.95 -24.84
N ASP A 17 -22.72 31.10 -23.80
CA ASP A 17 -23.97 30.49 -23.31
C ASP A 17 -24.04 30.53 -21.76
N PRO A 18 -24.06 31.72 -21.13
CA PRO A 18 -24.07 31.87 -19.68
C PRO A 18 -25.36 31.33 -19.07
N TRP A 19 -25.27 30.68 -17.91
CA TRP A 19 -26.44 30.08 -17.25
C TRP A 19 -27.48 31.15 -16.90
N PRO A 20 -28.79 30.91 -17.14
CA PRO A 20 -29.81 31.96 -16.99
C PRO A 20 -29.92 32.48 -15.55
N ARG A 21 -30.13 33.79 -15.42
CA ARG A 21 -30.41 34.47 -14.14
C ARG A 21 -31.81 35.06 -14.12
N GLY A 22 -32.54 34.82 -13.03
CA GLY A 22 -33.77 35.55 -12.67
C GLY A 22 -34.99 35.32 -13.57
N ASP A 23 -34.83 34.73 -14.76
CA ASP A 23 -35.91 34.38 -15.68
C ASP A 23 -36.22 32.89 -15.59
N GLU A 24 -37.34 32.56 -14.96
CA GLU A 24 -37.83 31.19 -14.80
C GLU A 24 -38.14 30.54 -16.16
N SER A 25 -38.57 31.30 -17.17
CA SER A 25 -38.88 30.77 -18.49
C SER A 25 -37.60 30.38 -19.26
N ALA A 26 -36.56 31.21 -19.20
CA ALA A 26 -35.25 30.91 -19.77
C ALA A 26 -34.56 29.75 -19.04
N LEU A 27 -34.74 29.65 -17.71
CA LEU A 27 -34.24 28.53 -16.91
C LEU A 27 -34.97 27.22 -17.27
N LEU A 28 -36.30 27.25 -17.39
CA LEU A 28 -37.10 26.09 -17.81
C LEU A 28 -36.72 25.61 -19.21
N ALA A 29 -36.42 26.51 -20.14
CA ALA A 29 -35.94 26.15 -21.48
C ALA A 29 -34.59 25.41 -21.45
N ARG A 30 -33.74 25.69 -20.45
CA ARG A 30 -32.39 25.10 -20.28
C ARG A 30 -32.39 23.82 -19.43
N LEU A 31 -33.49 23.52 -18.74
CA LEU A 31 -33.62 22.33 -17.92
C LEU A 31 -34.14 21.13 -18.75
N PRO A 32 -33.68 19.90 -18.46
CA PRO A 32 -34.26 18.69 -19.04
C PRO A 32 -35.69 18.41 -18.59
N ASP A 33 -36.46 17.65 -19.36
CA ASP A 33 -37.87 17.32 -19.04
C ASP A 33 -38.08 16.63 -17.70
N PHE A 34 -37.10 15.84 -17.22
CA PHE A 34 -37.21 15.18 -15.91
C PHE A 34 -37.07 16.14 -14.72
N PHE A 35 -36.60 17.38 -14.95
CA PHE A 35 -36.64 18.47 -13.96
C PHE A 35 -37.98 19.20 -13.95
N LYS A 36 -38.85 18.96 -14.94
CA LYS A 36 -40.10 19.69 -15.15
C LYS A 36 -41.33 18.85 -14.79
N GLU A 37 -42.37 19.50 -14.32
CA GLU A 37 -43.73 18.98 -14.27
C GLU A 37 -44.70 19.97 -14.90
N THR A 38 -45.65 19.44 -15.65
CA THR A 38 -46.76 20.23 -16.19
C THR A 38 -47.91 20.13 -15.21
N THR A 39 -48.38 21.26 -14.72
CA THR A 39 -49.56 21.33 -13.85
C THR A 39 -50.84 20.98 -14.62
N ASP A 40 -51.93 20.68 -13.93
CA ASP A 40 -53.24 20.40 -14.55
C ASP A 40 -53.77 21.56 -15.41
N GLN A 41 -53.20 22.76 -15.25
CA GLN A 41 -53.48 23.97 -16.05
C GLN A 41 -52.56 24.13 -17.28
N GLY A 42 -51.70 23.16 -17.57
CA GLY A 42 -50.80 23.19 -18.73
C GLY A 42 -49.54 24.05 -18.56
N VAL A 43 -49.30 24.59 -17.36
CA VAL A 43 -48.09 25.40 -17.07
C VAL A 43 -46.95 24.50 -16.63
N GLU A 44 -45.80 24.60 -17.29
CA GLU A 44 -44.56 23.92 -16.90
C GLU A 44 -43.89 24.62 -15.72
N ARG A 45 -43.44 23.83 -14.74
CA ARG A 45 -42.66 24.31 -13.59
C ARG A 45 -41.60 23.29 -13.18
N ILE A 46 -40.64 23.71 -12.37
CA ILE A 46 -39.60 22.81 -11.83
C ILE A 46 -40.22 21.88 -10.78
N ARG A 47 -39.94 20.57 -10.84
CA ARG A 47 -40.36 19.60 -9.83
C ARG A 47 -39.75 19.93 -8.47
N ARG A 48 -40.57 19.83 -7.42
CA ARG A 48 -40.15 20.12 -6.04
C ARG A 48 -38.96 19.26 -5.58
N GLU A 49 -38.87 18.02 -6.04
CA GLU A 49 -37.82 17.06 -5.67
C GLU A 49 -36.47 17.31 -6.36
N THR A 50 -36.45 18.10 -7.45
CA THR A 50 -35.24 18.40 -8.24
C THR A 50 -34.74 19.83 -8.02
N PHE A 51 -35.47 20.65 -7.26
CA PHE A 51 -35.13 22.05 -6.99
C PHE A 51 -33.72 22.21 -6.39
N GLY A 52 -33.32 21.30 -5.49
CA GLY A 52 -31.99 21.32 -4.88
C GLY A 52 -30.85 20.91 -5.81
N ASP A 53 -31.15 20.39 -7.01
CA ASP A 53 -30.17 19.94 -8.01
C ASP A 53 -30.06 20.93 -9.19
N VAL A 54 -30.77 22.05 -9.14
CA VAL A 54 -30.70 23.10 -10.17
C VAL A 54 -29.40 23.90 -9.97
N PRO A 55 -28.58 24.11 -11.03
CA PRO A 55 -27.36 24.91 -10.92
C PRO A 55 -27.64 26.36 -10.49
N THR A 56 -26.80 26.87 -9.58
CA THR A 56 -26.93 28.23 -9.03
C THR A 56 -25.83 29.13 -9.55
N VAL A 57 -26.15 30.38 -9.93
CA VAL A 57 -25.12 31.30 -10.42
C VAL A 57 -24.32 31.90 -9.25
N VAL A 58 -22.99 31.88 -9.38
CA VAL A 58 -22.01 32.42 -8.41
C VAL A 58 -20.96 33.26 -9.16
N PHE A 59 -20.23 34.11 -8.43
CA PHE A 59 -19.03 34.77 -8.95
C PHE A 59 -17.81 34.22 -8.25
N VAL A 60 -16.77 33.90 -9.02
CA VAL A 60 -15.56 33.26 -8.51
C VAL A 60 -14.34 34.09 -8.89
N ASP A 61 -13.47 34.38 -7.93
CA ASP A 61 -12.21 35.10 -8.20
C ASP A 61 -11.08 34.18 -8.71
N ALA A 62 -9.92 34.76 -9.02
CA ALA A 62 -8.76 34.00 -9.50
C ALA A 62 -8.18 33.02 -8.45
N ALA A 63 -8.54 33.17 -7.17
CA ALA A 63 -8.17 32.26 -6.09
C ALA A 63 -9.19 31.12 -5.91
N GLY A 64 -10.28 31.10 -6.67
CA GLY A 64 -11.32 30.08 -6.57
C GLY A 64 -12.32 30.33 -5.44
N LEU A 65 -12.35 31.54 -4.85
CA LEU A 65 -13.28 31.90 -3.78
C LEU A 65 -14.57 32.49 -4.37
N ILE A 66 -15.70 32.15 -3.75
CA ILE A 66 -16.99 32.76 -4.10
C ILE A 66 -17.00 34.19 -3.57
N VAL A 67 -17.13 35.17 -4.47
CA VAL A 67 -17.12 36.60 -4.18
C VAL A 67 -18.48 37.22 -4.43
N ALA A 68 -18.61 38.49 -4.03
CA ALA A 68 -19.80 39.29 -4.29
C ALA A 68 -20.04 39.46 -5.80
N GLU A 69 -21.29 39.79 -6.13
CA GLU A 69 -21.70 39.99 -7.51
C GLU A 69 -20.87 41.04 -8.24
N GLY A 70 -20.33 40.67 -9.41
CA GLY A 70 -19.48 41.52 -10.25
C GLY A 70 -18.01 41.62 -9.83
N ALA A 71 -17.60 41.03 -8.69
CA ALA A 71 -16.21 41.07 -8.21
C ALA A 71 -15.32 39.92 -8.74
N GLY A 72 -15.86 39.05 -9.59
CA GLY A 72 -15.18 37.87 -10.14
C GLY A 72 -15.82 37.41 -11.45
N LEU A 73 -15.48 36.20 -11.89
CA LEU A 73 -16.04 35.60 -13.11
C LEU A 73 -17.37 34.91 -12.81
N GLU A 74 -18.41 35.22 -13.59
CA GLU A 74 -19.73 34.60 -13.44
C GLU A 74 -19.69 33.13 -13.86
N ALA A 75 -20.19 32.25 -12.99
CA ALA A 75 -20.16 30.81 -13.18
C ALA A 75 -21.45 30.16 -12.66
N ALA A 76 -21.86 29.04 -13.24
CA ALA A 76 -22.91 28.21 -12.65
C ALA A 76 -22.31 27.12 -11.78
N LEU A 77 -22.66 27.14 -10.49
CA LEU A 77 -22.27 26.17 -9.49
C LEU A 77 -23.27 25.00 -9.46
N ILE A 78 -22.76 23.80 -9.69
CA ILE A 78 -23.48 22.54 -9.58
C ILE A 78 -23.05 21.91 -8.26
N ARG A 79 -24.00 21.72 -7.36
CA ARG A 79 -23.75 21.11 -6.04
C ARG A 79 -24.09 19.62 -6.12
N ARG A 80 -23.16 18.75 -5.70
CA ARG A 80 -23.33 17.29 -5.68
C ARG A 80 -23.27 16.67 -7.08
N ASN A 81 -24.30 15.92 -7.51
CA ASN A 81 -24.26 15.10 -8.72
C ASN A 81 -24.43 15.94 -9.99
N PHE A 82 -23.53 15.76 -10.97
CA PHE A 82 -23.70 16.25 -12.33
C PHE A 82 -24.83 15.46 -13.01
N LEU A 83 -25.98 16.10 -13.21
CA LEU A 83 -27.19 15.46 -13.76
C LEU A 83 -27.43 15.76 -15.23
N PHE A 84 -26.84 16.82 -15.78
CA PHE A 84 -26.94 17.14 -17.19
C PHE A 84 -25.86 18.16 -17.59
N CYS A 85 -25.57 18.23 -18.88
CA CYS A 85 -24.62 19.16 -19.46
C CYS A 85 -25.26 20.55 -19.61
N LEU A 86 -24.65 21.59 -19.04
CA LEU A 86 -25.20 22.96 -19.05
C LEU A 86 -24.99 23.69 -20.40
N ASN A 87 -24.17 23.14 -21.30
CA ASN A 87 -24.06 23.65 -22.66
C ASN A 87 -25.33 23.27 -23.45
N PRO A 88 -26.06 24.25 -24.02
CA PRO A 88 -27.33 23.98 -24.70
C PRO A 88 -27.16 23.16 -25.97
N ALA A 89 -25.97 23.14 -26.59
CA ALA A 89 -25.65 22.29 -27.74
C ALA A 89 -25.31 20.84 -27.37
N CYS A 90 -25.14 20.55 -26.08
CA CYS A 90 -24.68 19.26 -25.58
C CYS A 90 -25.82 18.29 -25.32
N GLY A 91 -26.92 18.69 -24.68
CA GLY A 91 -28.11 17.84 -24.52
C GLY A 91 -27.96 16.56 -23.68
N VAL A 92 -26.76 16.23 -23.17
CA VAL A 92 -26.51 15.04 -22.34
C VAL A 92 -27.18 15.15 -20.98
N THR A 93 -27.90 14.08 -20.58
CA THR A 93 -28.53 13.97 -19.26
C THR A 93 -28.24 12.62 -18.58
N TYR A 94 -28.11 12.65 -17.26
CA TYR A 94 -27.77 11.51 -16.40
C TYR A 94 -28.88 11.26 -15.38
N THR A 95 -28.97 10.03 -14.88
CA THR A 95 -29.98 9.66 -13.88
C THR A 95 -29.43 9.80 -12.46
N LYS A 96 -30.30 10.11 -11.48
CA LYS A 96 -29.93 10.14 -10.04
C LYS A 96 -29.40 8.81 -9.51
N THR A 97 -29.65 7.70 -10.21
CA THR A 97 -29.10 6.37 -9.89
C THR A 97 -27.62 6.22 -10.26
N GLN A 98 -27.12 7.01 -11.22
CA GLN A 98 -25.70 7.07 -11.56
C GLN A 98 -25.01 8.02 -10.58
N ARG A 99 -24.50 7.46 -9.48
CA ARG A 99 -23.82 8.22 -8.41
C ARG A 99 -22.34 8.48 -8.68
N SER A 100 -21.68 7.65 -9.50
CA SER A 100 -20.29 7.88 -9.90
C SER A 100 -20.23 9.07 -10.86
N GLU A 101 -19.51 10.11 -10.45
CA GLU A 101 -19.27 11.31 -11.25
C GLU A 101 -18.16 11.08 -12.29
N ARG A 102 -17.22 10.19 -11.98
CA ARG A 102 -16.11 9.82 -12.86
C ARG A 102 -16.60 9.36 -14.24
N GLY A 103 -17.60 8.48 -14.29
CA GLY A 103 -18.19 8.02 -15.56
C GLY A 103 -18.92 9.10 -16.38
N LYS A 104 -19.18 10.28 -15.79
CA LYS A 104 -19.89 11.39 -16.44
C LYS A 104 -18.93 12.43 -17.00
N LEU A 105 -17.91 12.78 -16.23
CA LEU A 105 -17.03 13.92 -16.48
C LEU A 105 -15.59 13.54 -16.86
N SER A 106 -15.19 12.28 -16.69
CA SER A 106 -13.86 11.85 -17.14
C SER A 106 -13.81 11.68 -18.66
N THR A 107 -12.83 12.30 -19.29
CA THR A 107 -12.41 11.98 -20.66
C THR A 107 -11.22 11.01 -20.63
N LEU A 108 -11.00 10.29 -21.73
CA LEU A 108 -9.74 9.59 -21.98
C LEU A 108 -8.58 10.59 -21.83
N GLY A 109 -7.72 10.39 -20.83
CA GLY A 109 -6.60 11.28 -20.54
C GLY A 109 -6.76 12.18 -19.31
N VAL A 110 -7.86 12.09 -18.54
CA VAL A 110 -7.93 12.71 -17.21
C VAL A 110 -7.01 11.96 -16.24
N ASP A 111 -5.79 12.47 -16.12
CA ASP A 111 -4.82 12.26 -15.03
C ASP A 111 -4.54 10.81 -14.58
N ASN A 112 -4.50 9.91 -15.56
CA ASN A 112 -4.35 8.49 -15.36
C ASN A 112 -2.89 8.06 -15.65
N ARG A 113 -2.08 7.94 -14.59
CA ARG A 113 -0.61 7.77 -14.69
C ARG A 113 -0.20 6.50 -15.44
N SER A 114 -0.88 5.37 -15.24
CA SER A 114 -0.47 4.10 -15.86
C SER A 114 -0.86 4.04 -17.34
N THR A 115 -2.07 4.48 -17.71
CA THR A 115 -2.47 4.57 -19.12
C THR A 115 -1.61 5.55 -19.91
N ALA A 116 -1.38 6.75 -19.38
CA ALA A 116 -0.55 7.74 -20.08
C ALA A 116 0.87 7.23 -20.34
N THR A 117 1.50 6.63 -19.34
CA THR A 117 2.85 6.08 -19.48
C THR A 117 2.90 4.83 -20.36
N THR A 118 1.86 3.98 -20.35
CA THR A 118 1.74 2.87 -21.31
C THR A 118 1.57 3.37 -22.74
N ILE A 119 0.74 4.38 -23.00
CA ILE A 119 0.56 4.97 -24.35
C ILE A 119 1.88 5.55 -24.86
N LEU A 120 2.58 6.33 -24.03
CA LEU A 120 3.90 6.90 -24.37
C LEU A 120 4.93 5.80 -24.63
N ALA A 121 4.95 4.75 -23.81
CA ALA A 121 5.86 3.62 -23.99
C ALA A 121 5.56 2.84 -25.29
N VAL A 122 4.28 2.53 -25.56
CA VAL A 122 3.85 1.86 -26.80
C VAL A 122 4.23 2.71 -28.00
N ARG A 123 3.93 4.02 -27.99
CA ARG A 123 4.28 4.88 -29.13
C ARG A 123 5.79 4.97 -29.33
N ALA A 124 6.57 5.14 -28.27
CA ALA A 124 8.03 5.17 -28.35
C ALA A 124 8.58 3.87 -28.94
N LEU A 125 8.06 2.71 -28.52
CA LEU A 125 8.47 1.42 -29.06
C LEU A 125 8.08 1.26 -30.53
N ILE A 126 6.88 1.67 -30.93
CA ILE A 126 6.46 1.63 -32.34
C ILE A 126 7.42 2.44 -33.21
N GLU A 127 7.79 3.66 -32.79
CA GLU A 127 8.76 4.49 -33.53
C GLU A 127 10.15 3.86 -33.57
N LEU A 128 10.65 3.35 -32.44
CA LEU A 128 11.95 2.68 -32.36
C LEU A 128 12.02 1.44 -33.27
N GLN A 129 10.94 0.66 -33.35
CA GLN A 129 10.89 -0.55 -34.18
C GLN A 129 10.82 -0.23 -35.67
N ASN A 130 10.27 0.93 -36.05
CA ASN A 130 10.23 1.41 -37.43
C ASN A 130 11.53 2.12 -37.86
N ASP A 131 12.34 2.59 -36.92
CA ASP A 131 13.61 3.25 -37.21
C ASP A 131 14.67 2.25 -37.74
N ARG A 132 15.15 2.50 -38.96
CA ARG A 132 16.15 1.69 -39.65
C ARG A 132 17.59 2.11 -39.37
N SER A 133 17.80 3.28 -38.78
CA SER A 133 19.12 3.79 -38.41
C SER A 133 19.65 3.16 -37.12
N LEU A 134 18.75 2.73 -36.23
CA LEU A 134 19.09 2.05 -34.98
C LEU A 134 19.30 0.55 -35.21
N GLN A 135 20.34 0.01 -34.57
CA GLN A 135 20.56 -1.43 -34.48
C GLN A 135 19.41 -2.08 -33.68
N PRO A 136 19.01 -3.33 -33.99
CA PRO A 136 17.93 -4.02 -33.27
C PRO A 136 18.09 -4.01 -31.74
N GLU A 137 19.31 -4.15 -31.25
CA GLU A 137 19.66 -4.16 -29.82
C GLU A 137 19.42 -2.80 -29.14
N ALA A 138 19.34 -1.72 -29.90
CA ALA A 138 19.09 -0.36 -29.40
C ALA A 138 17.59 0.01 -29.40
N ARG A 139 16.71 -0.80 -30.02
CA ARG A 139 15.26 -0.54 -30.17
C ARG A 139 14.47 -0.95 -28.92
N LYS A 140 14.90 -0.45 -27.77
CA LYS A 140 14.39 -0.81 -26.44
C LYS A 140 14.19 0.42 -25.57
N LEU A 141 13.30 0.30 -24.59
CA LEU A 141 12.91 1.35 -23.66
C LEU A 141 13.13 0.89 -22.22
N LEU A 142 13.82 1.71 -21.43
CA LEU A 142 13.95 1.51 -19.98
C LEU A 142 13.05 2.52 -19.26
N SER A 143 12.19 2.04 -18.36
CA SER A 143 11.25 2.88 -17.64
C SER A 143 11.46 2.79 -16.12
N PHE A 144 11.84 3.90 -15.49
CA PHE A 144 12.04 3.96 -14.05
C PHE A 144 10.76 4.33 -13.29
N THR A 145 10.63 3.78 -12.09
CA THR A 145 9.62 4.10 -11.09
C THR A 145 10.21 4.05 -9.70
N ASP A 146 9.72 4.89 -8.79
CA ASP A 146 10.23 5.00 -7.42
C ASP A 146 9.82 3.88 -6.47
N ASN A 147 8.86 3.06 -6.89
CA ASN A 147 8.34 1.97 -6.07
C ASN A 147 8.37 0.64 -6.83
N ARG A 148 8.84 -0.40 -6.14
CA ARG A 148 8.99 -1.75 -6.70
C ARG A 148 7.65 -2.35 -7.13
N GLN A 149 6.58 -2.13 -6.36
CA GLN A 149 5.24 -2.63 -6.70
C GLN A 149 4.60 -1.84 -7.85
N ASP A 150 4.94 -0.55 -8.01
CA ASP A 150 4.50 0.24 -9.18
C ASP A 150 5.17 -0.25 -10.48
N ALA A 151 6.38 -0.81 -10.41
CA ALA A 151 7.03 -1.44 -11.57
C ALA A 151 6.25 -2.69 -12.03
N SER A 152 5.83 -3.51 -11.06
CA SER A 152 4.99 -4.68 -11.32
C SER A 152 3.61 -4.29 -11.87
N LEU A 153 2.98 -3.27 -11.29
CA LEU A 153 1.75 -2.65 -11.82
C LEU A 153 1.91 -2.27 -13.29
N GLN A 154 2.92 -1.48 -13.59
CA GLN A 154 3.11 -0.95 -14.94
C GLN A 154 3.44 -2.05 -15.96
N ALA A 155 4.21 -3.09 -15.55
CA ALA A 155 4.48 -4.24 -16.40
C ALA A 155 3.21 -5.06 -16.71
N GLY A 156 2.41 -5.36 -15.69
CA GLY A 156 1.12 -6.05 -15.86
C GLY A 156 0.14 -5.24 -16.72
N HIS A 157 0.00 -3.95 -16.41
CA HIS A 157 -0.83 -3.00 -17.16
C HIS A 157 -0.43 -2.93 -18.64
N PHE A 158 0.87 -2.79 -18.94
CA PHE A 158 1.38 -2.76 -20.30
C PHE A 158 1.12 -4.06 -21.06
N ASN A 159 1.32 -5.22 -20.42
CA ASN A 159 1.13 -6.51 -21.06
C ASN A 159 -0.34 -6.76 -21.40
N ASP A 160 -1.27 -6.51 -20.47
CA ASP A 160 -2.71 -6.62 -20.73
C ASP A 160 -3.17 -5.63 -21.82
N PHE A 161 -2.64 -4.39 -21.81
CA PHE A 161 -2.89 -3.41 -22.87
C PHE A 161 -2.42 -3.93 -24.24
N ALA A 162 -1.18 -4.40 -24.35
CA ALA A 162 -0.60 -4.89 -25.60
C ALA A 162 -1.37 -6.10 -26.15
N GLN A 163 -1.86 -6.97 -25.27
CA GLN A 163 -2.62 -8.15 -25.68
C GLN A 163 -4.03 -7.80 -26.15
N VAL A 164 -4.71 -6.85 -25.50
CA VAL A 164 -6.01 -6.38 -26.00
C VAL A 164 -5.88 -5.60 -27.30
N MET A 165 -4.83 -4.81 -27.47
CA MET A 165 -4.50 -4.20 -28.75
C MET A 165 -4.30 -5.25 -29.84
N LEU A 166 -3.53 -6.31 -29.54
CA LEU A 166 -3.27 -7.40 -30.48
C LEU A 166 -4.56 -8.16 -30.84
N LEU A 167 -5.39 -8.51 -29.86
CA LEU A 167 -6.65 -9.23 -30.07
C LEU A 167 -7.65 -8.40 -30.89
N ARG A 168 -7.84 -7.13 -30.55
CA ARG A 168 -8.73 -6.22 -31.29
C ARG A 168 -8.21 -5.95 -32.70
N SER A 169 -6.91 -5.81 -32.88
CA SER A 169 -6.30 -5.65 -34.20
C SER A 169 -6.47 -6.90 -35.07
N ALA A 170 -6.32 -8.11 -34.48
CA ALA A 170 -6.57 -9.37 -35.16
C ALA A 170 -8.04 -9.55 -35.57
N LEU A 171 -8.98 -9.21 -34.69
CA LEU A 171 -10.42 -9.25 -35.03
C LEU A 171 -10.74 -8.29 -36.18
N HIS A 172 -10.24 -7.05 -36.12
CA HIS A 172 -10.43 -6.09 -37.21
C HIS A 172 -9.84 -6.59 -38.53
N GLN A 173 -8.63 -7.15 -38.53
CA GLN A 173 -8.02 -7.73 -39.74
C GLN A 173 -8.82 -8.93 -40.28
N ALA A 174 -9.29 -9.82 -39.40
CA ALA A 174 -10.10 -10.97 -39.77
C ALA A 174 -11.44 -10.55 -40.40
N MET A 175 -12.09 -9.50 -39.88
CA MET A 175 -13.30 -8.94 -40.47
C MET A 175 -13.03 -8.27 -41.82
N GLN A 176 -11.94 -7.49 -41.94
CA GLN A 176 -11.56 -6.88 -43.21
C GLN A 176 -11.28 -7.92 -44.32
N ALA A 177 -10.71 -9.08 -43.95
CA ALA A 177 -10.46 -10.16 -44.90
C ALA A 177 -11.74 -10.81 -45.44
N GLN A 178 -12.84 -10.82 -44.66
CA GLN A 178 -14.15 -11.30 -45.12
C GLN A 178 -14.99 -10.22 -45.83
N GLY A 179 -14.76 -8.94 -45.51
CA GLY A 179 -15.47 -7.82 -46.14
C GLY A 179 -16.93 -7.75 -45.71
N VAL A 180 -17.84 -7.63 -46.69
CA VAL A 180 -19.27 -7.40 -46.47
C VAL A 180 -20.04 -8.60 -45.92
N ASP A 181 -19.49 -9.82 -46.06
CA ASP A 181 -20.12 -11.03 -45.55
C ASP A 181 -19.96 -11.15 -44.02
N GLY A 182 -18.93 -10.51 -43.46
CA GLY A 182 -18.62 -10.53 -42.03
C GLY A 182 -18.15 -11.89 -41.51
N LEU A 183 -17.93 -11.98 -40.20
CA LEU A 183 -17.62 -13.24 -39.51
C LEU A 183 -18.88 -13.79 -38.81
N THR A 184 -19.11 -15.10 -38.97
CA THR A 184 -20.11 -15.87 -38.22
C THR A 184 -19.47 -16.52 -36.98
N HIS A 185 -20.27 -16.93 -35.99
CA HIS A 185 -19.77 -17.58 -34.77
C HIS A 185 -18.84 -18.77 -35.06
N GLY A 186 -19.21 -19.67 -35.98
CA GLY A 186 -18.39 -20.84 -36.33
C GLY A 186 -17.04 -20.51 -36.97
N GLN A 187 -16.88 -19.32 -37.55
CA GLN A 187 -15.63 -18.86 -38.18
C GLN A 187 -14.81 -17.95 -37.27
N LEU A 188 -15.44 -17.27 -36.31
CA LEU A 188 -14.89 -16.18 -35.50
C LEU A 188 -13.53 -16.52 -34.88
N SER A 189 -13.48 -17.48 -33.96
CA SER A 189 -12.25 -17.83 -33.24
C SER A 189 -11.14 -18.35 -34.14
N ARG A 190 -11.48 -19.05 -35.24
CA ARG A 190 -10.52 -19.57 -36.22
C ARG A 190 -9.85 -18.44 -36.99
N GLN A 191 -10.64 -17.54 -37.56
CA GLN A 191 -10.13 -16.45 -38.40
C GLN A 191 -9.30 -15.47 -37.56
N VAL A 192 -9.71 -15.20 -36.32
CA VAL A 192 -8.92 -14.38 -35.39
C VAL A 192 -7.62 -15.07 -34.99
N PHE A 193 -7.63 -16.38 -34.71
CA PHE A 193 -6.41 -17.15 -34.44
C PHE A 193 -5.44 -17.14 -35.62
N GLU A 194 -5.93 -17.30 -36.85
CA GLU A 194 -5.12 -17.24 -38.07
C GLU A 194 -4.55 -15.82 -38.30
N ALA A 195 -5.33 -14.77 -38.00
CA ALA A 195 -4.90 -13.38 -38.10
C ALA A 195 -3.81 -13.03 -37.06
N LEU A 196 -3.93 -13.54 -35.82
CA LEU A 196 -2.98 -13.30 -34.72
C LEU A 196 -1.55 -13.73 -35.06
N LYS A 197 -1.36 -14.80 -35.85
CA LYS A 197 -0.05 -15.36 -36.25
C LYS A 197 0.92 -15.55 -35.07
N LEU A 198 0.38 -15.89 -33.90
CA LEU A 198 1.18 -16.11 -32.70
C LEU A 198 2.09 -17.33 -32.88
N PRO A 199 3.41 -17.21 -32.61
CA PRO A 199 4.31 -18.36 -32.59
C PRO A 199 3.83 -19.43 -31.59
N PHE A 200 3.94 -20.71 -31.96
CA PHE A 200 3.48 -21.81 -31.09
C PHE A 200 4.13 -21.79 -29.69
N VAL A 201 5.42 -21.43 -29.63
CA VAL A 201 6.20 -21.30 -28.38
C VAL A 201 5.65 -20.23 -27.43
N ASP A 202 4.87 -19.28 -27.94
CA ASP A 202 4.40 -18.13 -27.17
C ASP A 202 3.21 -18.46 -26.28
N TYR A 203 2.44 -19.51 -26.60
CA TYR A 203 1.27 -19.92 -25.82
C TYR A 203 1.28 -21.39 -25.38
N ALA A 204 2.04 -22.27 -26.04
CA ALA A 204 2.07 -23.69 -25.69
C ALA A 204 2.95 -23.97 -24.47
N THR A 205 2.43 -24.72 -23.49
CA THR A 205 3.18 -25.15 -22.30
C THR A 205 4.42 -25.98 -22.67
N ASP A 206 4.22 -26.91 -23.60
CA ASP A 206 5.26 -27.72 -24.23
C ASP A 206 5.36 -27.34 -25.72
N PRO A 207 6.39 -26.58 -26.13
CA PRO A 207 6.54 -26.13 -27.52
C PRO A 207 6.96 -27.26 -28.48
N ASP A 208 7.37 -28.42 -27.96
CA ASP A 208 7.87 -29.55 -28.74
C ASP A 208 6.77 -30.55 -29.13
N VAL A 209 5.55 -30.40 -28.62
CA VAL A 209 4.43 -31.23 -29.05
C VAL A 209 4.16 -31.09 -30.55
N ARG A 210 3.81 -32.21 -31.18
CA ARG A 210 3.52 -32.31 -32.63
C ARG A 210 2.20 -33.05 -32.86
N GLY A 211 1.72 -33.03 -34.10
CA GLY A 211 0.54 -33.78 -34.51
C GLY A 211 -0.72 -33.43 -33.69
N PRO A 212 -1.52 -34.43 -33.24
CA PRO A 212 -2.78 -34.18 -32.53
C PRO A 212 -2.65 -33.33 -31.25
N ALA A 213 -1.54 -33.45 -30.52
CA ALA A 213 -1.31 -32.69 -29.30
C ALA A 213 -1.13 -31.18 -29.58
N ARG A 214 -0.53 -30.84 -30.72
CA ARG A 214 -0.44 -29.46 -31.21
C ARG A 214 -1.82 -28.91 -31.55
N THR A 215 -2.63 -29.66 -32.32
CA THR A 215 -3.99 -29.25 -32.67
C THR A 215 -4.86 -29.01 -31.43
N LEU A 216 -4.78 -29.88 -30.43
CA LEU A 216 -5.50 -29.70 -29.16
C LEU A 216 -5.05 -28.44 -28.38
N THR A 217 -3.79 -28.03 -28.54
CA THR A 217 -3.25 -26.81 -27.91
C THR A 217 -3.73 -25.56 -28.65
N ASP A 218 -3.77 -25.62 -29.99
CA ASP A 218 -4.33 -24.57 -30.84
C ASP A 218 -5.83 -24.37 -30.56
N ASP A 219 -6.59 -25.47 -30.45
CA ASP A 219 -8.01 -25.45 -30.10
C ASP A 219 -8.25 -24.89 -28.68
N ALA A 220 -7.37 -25.19 -27.72
CA ALA A 220 -7.44 -24.61 -26.39
C ALA A 220 -7.28 -23.08 -26.44
N LEU A 221 -6.32 -22.56 -27.22
CA LEU A 221 -6.14 -21.12 -27.40
C LEU A 221 -7.34 -20.49 -28.14
N ARG A 222 -7.89 -21.15 -29.16
CA ARG A 222 -9.09 -20.67 -29.88
C ARG A 222 -10.30 -20.49 -28.96
N GLN A 223 -10.52 -21.39 -28.01
CA GLN A 223 -11.61 -21.24 -27.04
C GLN A 223 -11.37 -20.07 -26.08
N VAL A 224 -10.11 -19.80 -25.70
CA VAL A 224 -9.75 -18.62 -24.89
C VAL A 224 -9.93 -17.33 -25.67
N ILE A 225 -9.56 -17.31 -26.96
CA ILE A 225 -9.85 -16.19 -27.87
C ILE A 225 -11.35 -15.94 -27.92
N ASP A 226 -12.15 -16.98 -28.14
CA ASP A 226 -13.62 -16.87 -28.22
C ASP A 226 -14.21 -16.23 -26.95
N TYR A 227 -13.77 -16.66 -25.77
CA TYR A 227 -14.14 -16.04 -24.49
C TYR A 227 -13.81 -14.55 -24.45
N TYR A 228 -12.58 -14.16 -24.81
CA TYR A 228 -12.18 -12.75 -24.76
C TYR A 228 -12.94 -11.89 -25.79
N LEU A 229 -13.25 -12.42 -26.98
CA LEU A 229 -14.03 -11.71 -28.00
C LEU A 229 -15.45 -11.41 -27.51
N TYR A 230 -16.13 -12.39 -26.91
CA TYR A 230 -17.47 -12.17 -26.34
C TYR A 230 -17.42 -11.27 -25.11
N ARG A 231 -16.43 -11.44 -24.22
CA ARG A 231 -16.24 -10.56 -23.07
C ARG A 231 -16.05 -9.10 -23.49
N ASP A 232 -15.37 -8.83 -24.61
CA ASP A 232 -15.11 -7.48 -25.11
C ASP A 232 -16.37 -6.74 -25.59
N LEU A 233 -17.49 -7.46 -25.76
CA LEU A 233 -18.81 -6.90 -26.06
C LEU A 233 -19.47 -6.25 -24.84
N GLN A 234 -19.06 -6.65 -23.64
CA GLN A 234 -19.61 -6.07 -22.43
C GLN A 234 -19.31 -4.58 -22.41
N ARG A 235 -20.29 -3.75 -22.09
CA ARG A 235 -20.07 -2.31 -22.05
C ARG A 235 -19.60 -1.85 -20.68
N GLY A 236 -18.63 -0.93 -20.65
CA GLY A 236 -18.19 -0.29 -19.42
C GLY A 236 -17.27 -1.14 -18.51
N TRP A 237 -16.82 -2.31 -18.96
CA TRP A 237 -15.83 -3.09 -18.19
C TRP A 237 -14.40 -2.57 -18.38
N ARG A 238 -14.02 -2.13 -19.60
CA ARG A 238 -12.78 -1.40 -19.89
C ARG A 238 -13.07 0.05 -20.26
N TRP A 239 -12.83 0.97 -19.33
CA TRP A 239 -13.17 2.40 -19.50
C TRP A 239 -12.00 3.21 -20.05
N THR A 240 -10.77 2.72 -19.89
CA THR A 240 -9.53 3.35 -20.39
C THR A 240 -9.19 2.96 -21.84
N LEU A 241 -9.82 1.90 -22.38
CA LEU A 241 -9.63 1.44 -23.76
C LEU A 241 -10.97 1.27 -24.50
N PRO A 242 -11.36 2.20 -25.40
CA PRO A 242 -12.58 2.05 -26.18
C PRO A 242 -12.54 0.77 -27.02
N ASN A 243 -13.62 -0.01 -27.02
CA ASN A 243 -13.65 -1.25 -27.81
C ASN A 243 -13.77 -0.96 -29.32
N LEU A 244 -13.73 -2.01 -30.15
CA LEU A 244 -13.81 -1.83 -31.60
C LEU A 244 -15.14 -1.19 -32.03
N GLU A 245 -16.22 -1.45 -31.29
CA GLU A 245 -17.51 -0.81 -31.56
C GLU A 245 -17.46 0.68 -31.21
N ASP A 246 -16.96 1.08 -30.04
CA ASP A 246 -16.74 2.49 -29.66
C ASP A 246 -15.84 3.25 -30.65
N CYS A 247 -14.94 2.54 -31.34
CA CYS A 247 -14.06 3.10 -32.37
C CYS A 247 -14.64 3.01 -33.79
N ASP A 248 -15.88 2.55 -33.96
CA ASP A 248 -16.53 2.35 -35.28
C ASP A 248 -15.73 1.42 -36.20
N LEU A 249 -14.98 0.47 -35.64
CA LEU A 249 -14.23 -0.56 -36.37
C LEU A 249 -14.94 -1.92 -36.38
N LEU A 250 -16.00 -2.07 -35.58
CA LEU A 250 -16.85 -3.25 -35.51
C LEU A 250 -18.32 -2.80 -35.52
N VAL A 251 -19.10 -3.40 -36.41
CA VAL A 251 -20.56 -3.22 -36.50
C VAL A 251 -21.22 -4.61 -36.47
N PHE A 252 -22.41 -4.70 -35.89
CA PHE A 252 -23.17 -5.95 -35.84
C PHE A 252 -24.34 -5.95 -36.81
N ASP A 253 -24.51 -7.08 -37.49
CA ASP A 253 -25.76 -7.41 -38.15
C ASP A 253 -26.29 -8.78 -37.69
N TYR A 254 -27.54 -9.07 -38.01
CA TYR A 254 -28.24 -10.24 -37.48
C TYR A 254 -28.88 -11.06 -38.59
N VAL A 255 -28.48 -12.32 -38.72
CA VAL A 255 -29.08 -13.28 -39.66
C VAL A 255 -30.57 -13.41 -39.33
N GLY A 256 -31.43 -13.21 -40.34
CA GLY A 256 -32.88 -13.30 -40.18
C GLY A 256 -33.56 -12.03 -39.67
N LEU A 257 -32.82 -10.94 -39.42
CA LEU A 257 -33.43 -9.65 -39.05
C LEU A 257 -33.88 -8.85 -40.29
N SER A 258 -32.94 -8.66 -41.23
CA SER A 258 -33.12 -7.88 -42.46
C SER A 258 -33.01 -8.76 -43.71
N GLY A 259 -33.43 -8.26 -44.87
CA GLY A 259 -33.46 -9.01 -46.13
C GLY A 259 -34.84 -9.57 -46.47
N PRO A 260 -35.00 -10.19 -47.67
CA PRO A 260 -36.30 -10.65 -48.16
C PRO A 260 -36.94 -11.73 -47.28
N ASP A 261 -36.11 -12.58 -46.66
CA ASP A 261 -36.56 -13.65 -45.75
C ASP A 261 -36.40 -13.26 -44.27
N GLY A 262 -36.21 -11.97 -43.97
CA GLY A 262 -35.98 -11.46 -42.62
C GLY A 262 -37.26 -11.02 -41.90
N LEU A 263 -37.19 -10.95 -40.57
CA LEU A 263 -38.28 -10.51 -39.69
C LEU A 263 -38.89 -9.16 -40.12
N LEU A 264 -38.07 -8.21 -40.55
CA LEU A 264 -38.54 -6.88 -40.96
C LEU A 264 -39.39 -6.90 -42.24
N ALA A 265 -39.24 -7.92 -43.10
CA ALA A 265 -40.00 -8.08 -44.33
C ALA A 265 -41.34 -8.83 -44.12
N GLU A 266 -41.53 -9.53 -43.00
CA GLU A 266 -42.73 -10.33 -42.72
C GLU A 266 -43.92 -9.44 -42.35
N THR A 267 -44.73 -9.11 -43.35
CA THR A 267 -45.87 -8.18 -43.21
C THR A 267 -46.89 -8.67 -42.19
N GLU A 268 -47.17 -9.98 -42.14
CA GLU A 268 -48.15 -10.58 -41.22
C GLU A 268 -47.80 -10.31 -39.75
N VAL A 269 -46.53 -10.44 -39.35
CA VAL A 269 -46.09 -10.18 -37.98
C VAL A 269 -46.30 -8.73 -37.56
N TRP A 270 -46.15 -7.79 -38.48
CA TRP A 270 -46.26 -6.37 -38.15
C TRP A 270 -47.67 -5.81 -38.28
N GLU A 271 -48.54 -6.46 -39.07
CA GLU A 271 -49.93 -6.05 -39.24
C GLU A 271 -50.88 -6.75 -38.26
N THR A 272 -50.74 -8.07 -38.06
CA THR A 272 -51.71 -8.88 -37.32
C THR A 272 -51.16 -9.43 -36.00
N GLY A 273 -49.97 -10.04 -36.03
CA GLY A 273 -49.36 -10.66 -34.86
C GLY A 273 -48.61 -11.94 -35.22
N LEU A 274 -48.26 -12.72 -34.19
CA LEU A 274 -47.52 -13.97 -34.37
C LEU A 274 -48.02 -15.07 -33.44
N THR A 275 -48.05 -16.29 -33.94
CA THR A 275 -48.36 -17.49 -33.14
C THR A 275 -47.09 -18.07 -32.55
N VAL A 276 -47.05 -18.18 -31.23
CA VAL A 276 -45.94 -18.77 -30.48
C VAL A 276 -46.35 -20.16 -30.01
N ARG A 277 -45.50 -21.16 -30.26
CA ARG A 277 -45.61 -22.46 -29.60
C ARG A 277 -44.93 -22.40 -28.24
N GLY A 278 -45.71 -22.60 -27.18
CA GLY A 278 -45.21 -22.78 -25.82
C GLY A 278 -44.71 -24.20 -25.56
N ASP A 279 -44.00 -24.39 -24.44
CA ASP A 279 -43.59 -25.70 -23.97
C ASP A 279 -44.82 -26.52 -23.57
N GLY A 280 -45.17 -27.51 -24.38
CA GLY A 280 -46.38 -28.34 -24.22
C GLY A 280 -47.40 -28.28 -25.37
N ASN A 281 -47.00 -27.91 -26.60
CA ASN A 281 -47.87 -27.90 -27.80
C ASN A 281 -49.07 -26.94 -27.75
N HIS A 282 -49.10 -25.98 -26.82
CA HIS A 282 -50.12 -24.94 -26.79
C HIS A 282 -49.69 -23.78 -27.68
N GLU A 283 -50.51 -23.44 -28.66
CA GLU A 283 -50.32 -22.28 -29.55
C GLU A 283 -50.97 -21.04 -28.93
N GLN A 284 -50.16 -20.02 -28.65
CA GLN A 284 -50.63 -18.73 -28.14
C GLN A 284 -50.43 -17.66 -29.21
N PHE A 285 -51.50 -16.97 -29.58
CA PHE A 285 -51.42 -15.82 -30.48
C PHE A 285 -51.03 -14.56 -29.71
N ALA A 286 -49.95 -13.91 -30.13
CA ALA A 286 -49.52 -12.61 -29.63
C ALA A 286 -49.83 -11.54 -30.69
N ALA A 287 -50.85 -10.71 -30.44
CA ALA A 287 -51.24 -9.64 -31.34
C ALA A 287 -50.19 -8.51 -31.37
N THR A 288 -50.00 -7.88 -32.52
CA THR A 288 -49.05 -6.76 -32.66
C THR A 288 -49.55 -5.54 -31.90
N PRO A 289 -48.75 -4.95 -30.99
CA PRO A 289 -49.13 -3.73 -30.29
C PRO A 289 -49.50 -2.59 -31.27
N PRO A 290 -50.58 -1.82 -31.02
CA PRO A 290 -51.03 -0.77 -31.95
C PRO A 290 -49.96 0.27 -32.30
N ALA A 291 -49.11 0.63 -31.34
CA ALA A 291 -48.02 1.57 -31.58
C ALA A 291 -46.93 1.02 -32.52
N LEU A 292 -46.75 -0.31 -32.58
CA LEU A 292 -45.85 -0.97 -33.55
C LEU A 292 -46.49 -1.10 -34.94
N GLN A 293 -47.81 -1.33 -35.00
CA GLN A 293 -48.55 -1.33 -36.27
C GLN A 293 -48.48 0.03 -36.97
N ALA A 294 -48.64 1.12 -36.20
CA ALA A 294 -48.66 2.48 -36.73
C ALA A 294 -47.28 3.08 -37.05
N CYS A 295 -46.18 2.53 -36.52
CA CYS A 295 -44.85 3.08 -36.74
C CYS A 295 -44.20 2.58 -38.06
N PRO A 296 -43.36 3.40 -38.73
CA PRO A 296 -42.65 3.01 -39.95
C PRO A 296 -41.66 1.84 -39.75
N SER A 297 -41.34 1.12 -40.83
CA SER A 297 -40.36 0.01 -40.83
C SER A 297 -39.00 0.42 -40.27
N GLU A 298 -38.54 1.63 -40.54
CA GLU A 298 -37.25 2.15 -40.09
C GLU A 298 -37.21 2.33 -38.57
N ILE A 299 -38.36 2.66 -37.96
CA ILE A 299 -38.48 2.75 -36.50
C ILE A 299 -38.46 1.35 -35.90
N ARG A 300 -39.17 0.37 -36.49
CA ARG A 300 -39.16 -1.03 -36.03
C ARG A 300 -37.75 -1.62 -36.06
N GLU A 301 -37.01 -1.39 -37.15
CA GLU A 301 -35.60 -1.81 -37.26
C GLU A 301 -34.74 -1.18 -36.17
N LYS A 302 -34.82 0.14 -35.98
CA LYS A 302 -34.07 0.84 -34.93
C LYS A 302 -34.37 0.29 -33.54
N LEU A 303 -35.64 -0.01 -33.24
CA LEU A 303 -36.03 -0.58 -31.94
C LEU A 303 -35.42 -1.98 -31.73
N LEU A 304 -35.52 -2.87 -32.73
CA LEU A 304 -34.98 -4.22 -32.66
C LEU A 304 -33.45 -4.23 -32.54
N ARG A 305 -32.73 -3.44 -33.36
CA ARG A 305 -31.28 -3.32 -33.27
C ARG A 305 -30.84 -2.77 -31.91
N THR A 306 -31.52 -1.74 -31.40
CA THR A 306 -31.24 -1.20 -30.06
C THR A 306 -31.47 -2.23 -28.96
N LEU A 307 -32.51 -3.07 -29.06
CA LEU A 307 -32.75 -4.16 -28.10
C LEU A 307 -31.62 -5.19 -28.14
N LEU A 308 -31.20 -5.59 -29.34
CA LEU A 308 -30.13 -6.56 -29.53
C LEU A 308 -28.76 -6.01 -29.04
N ASP A 309 -28.52 -4.71 -29.20
CA ASP A 309 -27.35 -4.04 -28.61
C ASP A 309 -27.39 -4.09 -27.08
N VAL A 310 -28.54 -3.77 -26.47
CA VAL A 310 -28.72 -3.88 -25.01
C VAL A 310 -28.46 -5.30 -24.51
N LEU A 311 -28.98 -6.30 -25.20
CA LEU A 311 -28.74 -7.71 -24.86
C LEU A 311 -27.25 -8.07 -24.99
N ARG A 312 -26.59 -7.67 -26.08
CA ARG A 312 -25.18 -7.98 -26.35
C ARG A 312 -24.24 -7.27 -25.37
N HIS A 313 -24.48 -5.99 -25.08
CA HIS A 313 -23.69 -5.19 -24.13
C HIS A 313 -23.75 -5.69 -22.69
N GLU A 314 -24.80 -6.45 -22.34
CA GLU A 314 -25.00 -7.08 -21.04
C GLU A 314 -24.66 -8.59 -21.05
N LEU A 315 -24.06 -9.08 -22.15
CA LEU A 315 -23.69 -10.48 -22.37
C LEU A 315 -24.86 -11.46 -22.26
N ALA A 316 -26.07 -11.04 -22.66
CA ALA A 316 -27.21 -11.93 -22.83
C ALA A 316 -27.09 -12.72 -24.14
N VAL A 317 -26.04 -13.53 -24.26
CA VAL A 317 -25.69 -14.34 -25.43
C VAL A 317 -25.49 -15.79 -24.99
N LYS A 318 -26.10 -16.74 -25.69
CA LYS A 318 -26.06 -18.17 -25.34
C LYS A 318 -24.83 -18.85 -25.94
N VAL A 319 -23.65 -18.51 -25.44
CA VAL A 319 -22.38 -19.11 -25.90
C VAL A 319 -21.72 -19.94 -24.80
N ASP A 320 -21.13 -21.08 -25.18
CA ASP A 320 -20.54 -22.06 -24.28
C ASP A 320 -19.42 -21.50 -23.39
N VAL A 321 -18.62 -20.56 -23.91
CA VAL A 321 -17.52 -19.94 -23.17
C VAL A 321 -17.97 -19.00 -22.05
N LEU A 322 -19.26 -18.61 -22.03
CA LEU A 322 -19.88 -17.81 -20.97
C LEU A 322 -20.81 -18.63 -20.06
N ASP A 323 -20.97 -19.94 -20.31
CA ASP A 323 -21.80 -20.82 -19.49
C ASP A 323 -21.04 -21.30 -18.24
N GLU A 324 -21.58 -20.99 -17.05
CA GLU A 324 -20.95 -21.32 -15.77
C GLU A 324 -20.64 -22.81 -15.59
N THR A 325 -21.51 -23.70 -16.08
CA THR A 325 -21.33 -25.15 -15.93
C THR A 325 -20.22 -25.66 -16.83
N LYS A 326 -20.12 -25.10 -18.05
CA LYS A 326 -19.09 -25.50 -19.04
C LYS A 326 -17.73 -24.88 -18.76
N GLN A 327 -17.69 -23.68 -18.18
CA GLN A 327 -16.45 -22.96 -17.89
C GLN A 327 -15.50 -23.75 -16.99
N ARG A 328 -16.03 -24.49 -16.01
CA ARG A 328 -15.20 -25.31 -15.11
C ARG A 328 -14.42 -26.40 -15.86
N ASP A 329 -15.11 -27.19 -16.67
CA ASP A 329 -14.49 -28.28 -17.44
C ASP A 329 -13.55 -27.74 -18.52
N TRP A 330 -13.92 -26.61 -19.12
CA TRP A 330 -13.12 -25.92 -20.11
C TRP A 330 -11.78 -25.41 -19.54
N VAL A 331 -11.82 -24.72 -18.39
CA VAL A 331 -10.61 -24.22 -17.72
C VAL A 331 -9.67 -25.37 -17.35
N GLU A 332 -10.18 -26.49 -16.84
CA GLU A 332 -9.33 -27.66 -16.54
C GLU A 332 -8.70 -28.28 -17.79
N LYS A 333 -9.36 -28.21 -18.96
CA LYS A 333 -8.80 -28.68 -20.24
C LYS A 333 -7.73 -27.75 -20.81
N THR A 334 -7.82 -26.44 -20.60
CA THR A 334 -6.85 -25.48 -21.16
C THR A 334 -5.57 -25.37 -20.32
N LYS A 335 -5.68 -25.48 -18.98
CA LYS A 335 -4.56 -25.41 -18.03
C LYS A 335 -3.31 -26.23 -18.38
N PRO A 336 -3.38 -27.52 -18.76
CA PRO A 336 -2.16 -28.29 -19.06
C PRO A 336 -1.52 -27.89 -20.41
N ARG A 337 -2.22 -27.16 -21.27
CA ARG A 337 -1.81 -26.87 -22.65
C ARG A 337 -1.28 -25.46 -22.85
N LEU A 338 -1.84 -24.50 -22.12
CA LEU A 338 -1.50 -23.08 -22.26
C LEU A 338 -0.51 -22.64 -21.18
N ARG A 339 0.42 -21.77 -21.58
CA ARG A 339 1.46 -21.21 -20.72
C ARG A 339 0.89 -20.31 -19.64
N GLU A 340 1.15 -20.67 -18.38
CA GLU A 340 0.72 -19.95 -17.18
C GLU A 340 1.25 -18.50 -17.08
N ASP A 341 2.40 -18.21 -17.67
CA ASP A 341 3.01 -16.88 -17.71
C ASP A 341 2.41 -15.96 -18.80
N THR A 342 1.31 -16.38 -19.42
CA THR A 342 0.62 -15.63 -20.48
C THR A 342 -0.83 -15.34 -20.09
N VAL A 343 -1.43 -14.32 -20.69
CA VAL A 343 -2.87 -14.01 -20.48
C VAL A 343 -3.84 -15.03 -21.05
N TRP A 344 -3.34 -15.92 -21.89
CA TRP A 344 -4.11 -17.01 -22.46
C TRP A 344 -4.41 -18.10 -21.42
N TYR A 345 -3.68 -18.11 -20.30
CA TYR A 345 -3.95 -19.02 -19.20
C TYR A 345 -5.08 -18.54 -18.31
N LEU A 346 -6.04 -19.43 -18.03
CA LEU A 346 -7.18 -19.18 -17.14
C LEU A 346 -7.02 -20.05 -15.88
N GLU A 347 -7.09 -19.42 -14.71
CA GLU A 347 -6.76 -20.07 -13.44
C GLU A 347 -7.99 -20.58 -12.69
N ASP A 348 -9.02 -19.75 -12.52
CA ASP A 348 -10.28 -20.14 -11.88
C ASP A 348 -11.49 -19.75 -12.74
N SER A 349 -12.32 -20.76 -13.04
CA SER A 349 -13.63 -20.56 -13.68
C SER A 349 -14.55 -19.60 -12.92
N ARG A 350 -14.39 -19.46 -11.59
CA ARG A 350 -15.23 -18.57 -10.76
C ARG A 350 -14.97 -17.09 -11.03
N GLU A 351 -13.80 -16.76 -11.57
CA GLU A 351 -13.40 -15.38 -11.91
C GLU A 351 -13.85 -14.99 -13.33
N LEU A 352 -14.35 -15.96 -14.11
CA LEU A 352 -14.79 -15.71 -15.48
C LEU A 352 -16.18 -15.06 -15.50
N VAL A 353 -16.35 -14.15 -16.44
CA VAL A 353 -17.65 -13.50 -16.67
C VAL A 353 -18.61 -14.52 -17.25
N LYS A 354 -19.86 -14.48 -16.78
CA LYS A 354 -20.92 -15.42 -17.15
C LYS A 354 -21.97 -14.73 -18.01
N ALA A 355 -22.66 -15.50 -18.83
CA ALA A 355 -23.76 -15.00 -19.64
C ALA A 355 -24.91 -14.54 -18.73
N THR A 356 -25.49 -13.40 -19.05
CA THR A 356 -26.67 -12.89 -18.36
C THR A 356 -27.94 -13.46 -19.03
N ILE A 357 -29.02 -13.59 -18.28
CA ILE A 357 -30.34 -13.96 -18.86
C ILE A 357 -31.23 -12.71 -18.84
N ALA A 358 -31.83 -12.38 -19.99
CA ALA A 358 -32.72 -11.25 -20.12
C ALA A 358 -34.17 -11.64 -19.82
N TYR A 359 -34.79 -10.96 -18.86
CA TYR A 359 -36.17 -11.19 -18.46
C TYR A 359 -37.03 -9.96 -18.81
N PRO A 360 -38.12 -10.10 -19.60
CA PRO A 360 -39.02 -8.99 -19.93
C PRO A 360 -40.02 -8.70 -18.79
N ARG A 361 -39.47 -8.42 -17.61
CA ARG A 361 -40.19 -8.03 -16.39
C ARG A 361 -39.33 -7.13 -15.52
N GLN A 362 -39.95 -6.48 -14.55
CA GLN A 362 -39.24 -5.76 -13.50
C GLN A 362 -38.46 -6.74 -12.60
N GLY A 363 -37.27 -6.32 -12.17
CA GLY A 363 -36.48 -7.04 -11.17
C GLY A 363 -37.15 -6.98 -9.78
N GLN A 364 -37.10 -8.09 -9.06
CA GLN A 364 -37.67 -8.28 -7.73
C GLN A 364 -36.56 -8.39 -6.67
N ARG A 365 -36.90 -8.17 -5.40
CA ARG A 365 -35.91 -8.18 -4.30
C ARG A 365 -35.25 -9.55 -4.09
N GLU A 366 -35.89 -10.62 -4.55
CA GLU A 366 -35.38 -12.01 -4.47
C GLU A 366 -34.48 -12.38 -5.66
N ASP A 367 -34.47 -11.57 -6.72
CA ASP A 367 -33.62 -11.80 -7.88
C ASP A 367 -32.15 -11.53 -7.53
N ARG A 368 -31.33 -12.58 -7.59
CA ARG A 368 -29.88 -12.45 -7.36
C ARG A 368 -29.09 -11.99 -8.59
N SER A 369 -29.57 -12.31 -9.81
CA SER A 369 -28.85 -12.06 -11.06
C SER A 369 -29.78 -12.06 -12.28
N GLY A 370 -29.54 -11.19 -13.25
CA GLY A 370 -30.28 -11.16 -14.52
C GLY A 370 -30.40 -9.74 -15.09
N LEU A 371 -30.65 -9.65 -16.40
CA LEU A 371 -30.95 -8.40 -17.09
C LEU A 371 -32.46 -8.21 -17.13
N PHE A 372 -32.98 -7.24 -16.39
CA PHE A 372 -34.43 -7.00 -16.29
C PHE A 372 -34.85 -5.89 -17.24
N ILE A 373 -35.43 -6.27 -18.38
CA ILE A 373 -35.89 -5.35 -19.42
C ILE A 373 -37.36 -5.02 -19.16
N SER A 374 -37.63 -3.79 -18.75
CA SER A 374 -38.98 -3.32 -18.46
C SER A 374 -39.15 -1.84 -18.78
N SER A 375 -40.38 -1.36 -18.67
CA SER A 375 -40.79 0.04 -18.77
C SER A 375 -40.05 0.98 -17.80
N TYR A 376 -39.43 0.46 -16.73
CA TYR A 376 -38.58 1.21 -15.80
C TYR A 376 -37.11 1.31 -16.26
N GLY A 377 -36.66 0.42 -17.15
CA GLY A 377 -35.29 0.36 -17.66
C GLY A 377 -34.96 1.46 -18.68
N SER A 378 -33.68 1.57 -19.07
CA SER A 378 -33.24 2.51 -20.13
C SER A 378 -33.92 2.22 -21.47
N TYR A 379 -33.95 0.95 -21.87
CA TYR A 379 -34.62 0.51 -23.11
C TYR A 379 -36.14 0.77 -23.08
N GLY A 380 -36.82 0.52 -21.96
CA GLY A 380 -38.25 0.82 -21.82
C GLY A 380 -38.56 2.32 -21.92
N ARG A 381 -37.70 3.18 -21.33
CA ARG A 381 -37.81 4.64 -21.49
C ARG A 381 -37.58 5.09 -22.92
N TYR A 382 -36.61 4.50 -23.61
CA TYR A 382 -36.36 4.72 -25.04
C TYR A 382 -37.56 4.30 -25.90
N LEU A 383 -38.10 3.09 -25.70
CA LEU A 383 -39.32 2.63 -26.38
C LEU A 383 -40.48 3.60 -26.18
N ARG A 384 -40.68 4.07 -24.95
CA ARG A 384 -41.72 5.03 -24.64
C ARG A 384 -41.57 6.32 -25.45
N ARG A 385 -40.36 6.87 -25.51
CA ARG A 385 -40.04 8.08 -26.30
C ARG A 385 -40.29 7.85 -27.79
N SER A 386 -39.78 6.74 -28.33
CA SER A 386 -39.81 6.44 -29.77
C SER A 386 -41.20 6.08 -30.28
N LEU A 387 -42.06 5.48 -29.45
CA LEU A 387 -43.39 5.00 -29.84
C LEU A 387 -44.56 5.89 -29.41
N LYS A 388 -44.35 6.85 -28.49
CA LYS A 388 -45.43 7.73 -27.99
C LYS A 388 -46.16 8.50 -29.10
N LEU A 389 -45.44 8.92 -30.14
CA LEU A 389 -46.01 9.65 -31.29
C LEU A 389 -46.87 8.77 -32.21
N TYR A 390 -46.73 7.44 -32.11
CA TYR A 390 -47.44 6.46 -32.93
C TYR A 390 -48.55 5.73 -32.14
N ALA A 391 -48.75 6.09 -30.87
CA ALA A 391 -49.84 5.54 -30.08
C ALA A 391 -51.21 6.10 -30.56
N PRO A 392 -52.28 5.29 -30.58
CA PRO A 392 -53.60 5.75 -31.03
C PRO A 392 -54.10 6.96 -30.23
N PRO A 393 -54.73 7.97 -30.88
CA PRO A 393 -55.26 9.14 -30.19
C PRO A 393 -56.27 8.74 -29.09
N GLY A 394 -56.05 9.22 -27.85
CA GLY A 394 -56.93 8.94 -26.71
C GLY A 394 -56.65 7.65 -25.94
N GLN A 395 -55.67 6.83 -26.35
CA GLN A 395 -55.21 5.69 -25.54
C GLN A 395 -53.94 6.05 -24.74
N PRO A 396 -53.86 5.71 -23.43
CA PRO A 396 -52.67 5.96 -22.65
C PRO A 396 -51.52 5.03 -23.09
N PHE A 397 -50.39 5.58 -23.53
CA PHE A 397 -49.15 4.83 -23.72
C PHE A 397 -48.28 4.91 -22.46
N GLY A 398 -48.66 4.09 -21.48
CA GLY A 398 -48.08 4.00 -20.15
C GLY A 398 -47.04 2.89 -20.03
N ARG A 399 -46.86 2.40 -18.81
CA ARG A 399 -45.84 1.37 -18.49
C ARG A 399 -46.25 -0.02 -18.99
N ALA A 400 -47.53 -0.38 -18.83
CA ALA A 400 -48.05 -1.68 -19.22
C ALA A 400 -47.95 -1.90 -20.74
N GLU A 401 -48.24 -0.87 -21.53
CA GLU A 401 -48.14 -0.92 -22.99
C GLU A 401 -46.69 -1.10 -23.46
N VAL A 402 -45.75 -0.41 -22.81
CA VAL A 402 -44.30 -0.56 -23.07
C VAL A 402 -43.82 -1.98 -22.73
N ASP A 403 -44.26 -2.54 -21.60
CA ASP A 403 -43.91 -3.90 -21.20
C ASP A 403 -44.47 -4.96 -22.18
N THR A 404 -45.69 -4.74 -22.70
CA THR A 404 -46.28 -5.57 -23.76
C THR A 404 -45.47 -5.50 -25.05
N VAL A 405 -45.02 -4.30 -25.45
CA VAL A 405 -44.14 -4.13 -26.62
C VAL A 405 -42.83 -4.88 -26.45
N ILE A 406 -42.17 -4.78 -25.28
CA ILE A 406 -40.92 -5.51 -25.01
C ILE A 406 -41.11 -7.02 -25.18
N ARG A 407 -42.19 -7.57 -24.62
CA ARG A 407 -42.51 -9.00 -24.73
C ARG A 407 -42.75 -9.41 -26.19
N PHE A 408 -43.51 -8.62 -26.94
CA PHE A 408 -43.78 -8.90 -28.35
C PHE A 408 -42.50 -8.91 -29.19
N LEU A 409 -41.61 -7.93 -29.01
CA LEU A 409 -40.35 -7.85 -29.76
C LEU A 409 -39.45 -9.07 -29.52
N LEU A 410 -39.35 -9.56 -28.27
CA LEU A 410 -38.58 -10.77 -27.96
C LEU A 410 -39.19 -12.04 -28.57
N LEU A 411 -40.52 -12.13 -28.64
CA LEU A 411 -41.21 -13.25 -29.30
C LEU A 411 -41.00 -13.22 -30.82
N ALA A 412 -41.03 -12.03 -31.43
CA ALA A 412 -40.74 -11.86 -32.85
C ALA A 412 -39.29 -12.27 -33.18
N LEU A 413 -38.31 -11.83 -32.38
CA LEU A 413 -36.92 -12.26 -32.50
C LEU A 413 -36.75 -13.78 -32.30
N LYS A 414 -37.52 -14.39 -31.39
CA LYS A 414 -37.51 -15.84 -31.13
C LYS A 414 -37.99 -16.63 -32.35
N ARG A 415 -39.05 -16.17 -33.03
CA ARG A 415 -39.60 -16.82 -34.23
C ARG A 415 -38.56 -16.99 -35.34
N TYR A 416 -37.63 -16.04 -35.45
CA TYR A 416 -36.54 -16.03 -36.43
C TYR A 416 -35.22 -16.63 -35.92
N GLY A 417 -35.20 -17.19 -34.71
CA GLY A 417 -34.01 -17.82 -34.13
C GLY A 417 -32.90 -16.82 -33.77
N ILE A 418 -33.17 -15.52 -33.73
CA ILE A 418 -32.20 -14.47 -33.34
C ILE A 418 -31.98 -14.51 -31.82
N VAL A 419 -33.04 -14.77 -31.05
CA VAL A 419 -32.97 -15.03 -29.61
C VAL A 419 -33.58 -16.40 -29.28
N GLU A 420 -33.08 -17.02 -28.23
CA GLU A 420 -33.59 -18.27 -27.70
C GLU A 420 -34.15 -18.08 -26.28
N GLN A 421 -35.17 -18.88 -25.96
CA GLN A 421 -35.68 -19.01 -24.61
C GLN A 421 -34.84 -20.05 -23.87
N VAL A 422 -34.27 -19.68 -22.72
CA VAL A 422 -33.27 -20.50 -21.99
C VAL A 422 -33.71 -20.97 -20.61
N ARG A 423 -34.76 -20.37 -20.03
CA ARG A 423 -35.34 -20.82 -18.76
C ARG A 423 -36.85 -20.58 -18.71
N ASP A 424 -37.56 -21.55 -18.14
CA ASP A 424 -38.95 -21.40 -17.70
C ASP A 424 -38.98 -20.59 -16.40
N GLY A 425 -39.98 -19.74 -16.22
CA GLY A 425 -40.01 -18.67 -15.20
C GLY A 425 -40.08 -19.11 -13.73
N GLN A 426 -39.51 -20.25 -13.33
CA GLN A 426 -39.26 -20.55 -11.92
C GLN A 426 -37.91 -19.96 -11.45
N PRO A 427 -37.88 -19.21 -10.33
CA PRO A 427 -36.64 -18.73 -9.74
C PRO A 427 -35.78 -19.90 -9.26
N PRO A 428 -34.43 -19.75 -9.21
CA PRO A 428 -33.54 -20.81 -8.73
C PRO A 428 -33.92 -21.23 -7.30
N ALA A 429 -34.10 -22.54 -7.09
CA ALA A 429 -34.29 -23.10 -5.75
C ALA A 429 -33.12 -22.67 -4.86
N ALA A 430 -33.42 -22.11 -3.69
CA ALA A 430 -32.44 -21.60 -2.75
C ALA A 430 -31.51 -22.73 -2.25
N ALA A 431 -30.35 -22.88 -2.89
CA ALA A 431 -29.26 -23.66 -2.34
C ALA A 431 -28.51 -22.81 -1.30
N GLY A 432 -28.88 -22.94 -0.02
CA GLY A 432 -28.05 -22.52 1.10
C GLY A 432 -28.71 -21.66 2.18
N ARG A 433 -28.72 -22.21 3.41
CA ARG A 433 -28.97 -21.62 4.74
C ARG A 433 -30.42 -21.20 5.09
N GLY A 434 -31.18 -22.18 5.59
CA GLY A 434 -31.76 -22.10 6.94
C GLY A 434 -32.93 -21.14 7.23
N ARG A 435 -33.62 -20.58 6.24
CA ARG A 435 -34.94 -19.96 6.45
C ARG A 435 -35.93 -20.43 5.39
N ARG A 436 -37.04 -21.04 5.84
CA ARG A 436 -38.19 -21.34 4.98
C ARG A 436 -38.73 -20.02 4.41
N PRO A 437 -38.86 -19.87 3.08
CA PRO A 437 -39.60 -18.75 2.51
C PRO A 437 -41.09 -18.89 2.87
N LEU A 438 -41.76 -17.76 3.12
CA LEU A 438 -43.23 -17.72 3.16
C LEU A 438 -43.77 -17.95 1.74
N PRO A 439 -44.90 -18.66 1.56
CA PRO A 439 -45.50 -18.84 0.25
C PRO A 439 -46.15 -17.52 -0.20
N VAL A 440 -45.48 -16.81 -1.11
CA VAL A 440 -46.09 -15.74 -1.90
C VAL A 440 -46.52 -16.37 -3.23
N ALA A 441 -47.74 -16.07 -3.67
CA ALA A 441 -48.29 -16.60 -4.92
C ALA A 441 -47.35 -16.30 -6.11
N PRO A 442 -47.10 -17.24 -7.02
CA PRO A 442 -46.23 -17.02 -8.16
C PRO A 442 -46.86 -15.96 -9.07
N ALA A 443 -46.17 -14.85 -9.28
CA ALA A 443 -46.39 -14.01 -10.45
C ALA A 443 -46.16 -14.89 -11.70
N ASP A 444 -46.95 -14.69 -12.75
CA ASP A 444 -46.87 -15.48 -14.00
C ASP A 444 -45.41 -15.72 -14.41
N PRO A 445 -44.99 -16.98 -14.65
CA PRO A 445 -43.61 -17.31 -14.98
C PRO A 445 -43.25 -16.69 -16.34
N VAL A 446 -42.55 -15.56 -16.31
CA VAL A 446 -42.04 -14.91 -17.52
C VAL A 446 -40.72 -15.58 -17.93
N PRO A 447 -40.60 -16.11 -19.16
CA PRO A 447 -39.39 -16.81 -19.61
C PRO A 447 -38.20 -15.86 -19.78
N GLY A 448 -36.99 -16.44 -19.68
CA GLY A 448 -35.73 -15.74 -19.91
C GLY A 448 -35.19 -15.95 -21.34
N TYR A 449 -34.56 -14.92 -21.91
CA TYR A 449 -34.07 -14.89 -23.29
C TYR A 449 -32.57 -14.59 -23.36
N GLN A 450 -31.90 -15.13 -24.40
CA GLN A 450 -30.52 -14.84 -24.77
C GLN A 450 -30.38 -14.82 -26.30
N ILE A 451 -29.45 -14.05 -26.85
CA ILE A 451 -29.12 -14.04 -28.28
C ILE A 451 -28.53 -15.39 -28.68
N ASN A 452 -28.97 -15.92 -29.81
CA ASN A 452 -28.33 -17.05 -30.48
C ASN A 452 -27.03 -16.57 -31.13
N PRO A 453 -25.85 -17.12 -30.76
CA PRO A 453 -24.59 -16.70 -31.36
C PRO A 453 -24.52 -16.93 -32.88
N ASP A 454 -25.23 -17.90 -33.43
CA ASP A 454 -25.26 -18.16 -34.88
C ASP A 454 -26.01 -17.08 -35.66
N ALA A 455 -26.84 -16.29 -34.99
CA ALA A 455 -27.50 -15.13 -35.61
C ALA A 455 -26.57 -13.92 -35.73
N LEU A 456 -25.45 -13.85 -34.98
CA LEU A 456 -24.54 -12.71 -35.00
C LEU A 456 -23.65 -12.69 -36.24
N ARG A 457 -23.60 -11.55 -36.92
CA ARG A 457 -22.61 -11.21 -37.95
C ARG A 457 -21.73 -10.05 -37.49
N TRP A 458 -20.43 -10.27 -37.50
CA TRP A 458 -19.42 -9.28 -37.12
C TRP A 458 -18.86 -8.63 -38.39
N LEU A 459 -19.14 -7.35 -38.59
CA LEU A 459 -18.80 -6.60 -39.79
C LEU A 459 -17.73 -5.54 -39.53
N PRO A 460 -16.84 -5.26 -40.49
CA PRO A 460 -15.87 -4.18 -40.36
C PRO A 460 -16.56 -2.81 -40.44
N GLY A 461 -16.24 -1.92 -39.50
CA GLY A 461 -16.67 -0.51 -39.53
C GLY A 461 -15.67 0.43 -40.21
N LEU A 462 -16.05 1.71 -40.38
CA LEU A 462 -15.25 2.72 -41.09
C LEU A 462 -14.27 3.50 -40.21
N GLY A 463 -14.46 3.48 -38.90
CA GLY A 463 -13.64 4.18 -37.92
C GLY A 463 -13.75 5.69 -38.03
N GLN A 464 -14.96 6.21 -38.25
CA GLN A 464 -15.20 7.64 -38.48
C GLN A 464 -16.09 8.26 -37.40
N VAL A 465 -17.15 7.54 -37.00
CA VAL A 465 -18.23 8.12 -36.19
C VAL A 465 -18.50 7.22 -35.00
N ARG A 466 -18.32 7.72 -33.78
CA ARG A 466 -18.58 6.93 -32.58
C ARG A 466 -20.05 6.46 -32.54
N PRO A 467 -20.33 5.16 -32.32
CA PRO A 467 -21.70 4.69 -32.23
C PRO A 467 -22.46 5.34 -31.07
N HIS A 468 -23.71 5.69 -31.36
CA HIS A 468 -24.58 6.38 -30.43
C HIS A 468 -25.45 5.38 -29.64
N ASP A 469 -25.50 5.53 -28.31
CA ASP A 469 -26.40 4.74 -27.45
C ASP A 469 -27.77 5.40 -27.34
N LEU A 470 -28.70 4.91 -28.15
CA LEU A 470 -30.08 5.40 -28.24
C LEU A 470 -30.87 5.23 -26.93
N THR A 471 -30.42 4.35 -26.02
CA THR A 471 -31.09 4.14 -24.72
C THR A 471 -30.78 5.23 -23.70
N ARG A 472 -29.75 6.06 -23.93
CA ARG A 472 -29.47 7.25 -23.12
C ARG A 472 -30.44 8.38 -23.51
N LEU A 473 -30.70 9.28 -22.56
CA LEU A 473 -31.60 10.41 -22.76
C LEU A 473 -30.83 11.52 -23.47
N VAL A 474 -31.15 11.74 -24.75
CA VAL A 474 -30.61 12.84 -25.57
C VAL A 474 -31.80 13.49 -26.26
N ASP A 475 -32.02 14.78 -25.98
CA ASP A 475 -32.87 15.62 -26.81
C ASP A 475 -32.03 16.24 -27.93
N ALA A 476 -32.68 16.47 -29.07
CA ALA A 476 -32.09 16.69 -30.39
C ALA A 476 -31.01 17.79 -30.44
N GLY A 477 -29.86 17.48 -31.08
CA GLY A 477 -28.89 18.49 -31.52
C GLY A 477 -27.41 18.12 -31.56
N GLU A 478 -26.99 16.93 -31.14
CA GLU A 478 -25.54 16.65 -31.00
C GLU A 478 -24.80 16.43 -32.33
N ILE A 479 -23.66 17.11 -32.46
CA ILE A 479 -22.53 16.70 -33.30
C ILE A 479 -22.02 15.38 -32.71
N LEU A 480 -22.05 14.31 -33.52
CA LEU A 480 -21.55 13.01 -33.07
C LEU A 480 -20.07 13.14 -32.66
N PRO A 481 -19.68 12.68 -31.46
CA PRO A 481 -18.29 12.77 -31.02
C PRO A 481 -17.39 12.00 -31.99
N GLU A 482 -16.30 12.64 -32.45
CA GLU A 482 -15.29 11.96 -33.26
C GLU A 482 -14.75 10.74 -32.51
N VAL A 483 -14.51 9.65 -33.24
CA VAL A 483 -13.79 8.49 -32.69
C VAL A 483 -12.39 8.90 -32.26
N ASN A 484 -11.85 8.22 -31.25
CA ASN A 484 -10.48 8.47 -30.83
C ASN A 484 -9.50 7.94 -31.90
N ARG A 485 -8.93 8.87 -32.69
CA ARG A 485 -8.05 8.55 -33.83
C ARG A 485 -6.83 7.73 -33.42
N TYR A 486 -6.27 7.94 -32.23
CA TYR A 486 -5.13 7.15 -31.75
C TYR A 486 -5.48 5.66 -31.67
N PHE A 487 -6.62 5.32 -31.06
CA PHE A 487 -7.03 3.93 -30.93
C PHE A 487 -7.44 3.32 -32.28
N VAL A 488 -8.07 4.10 -33.16
CA VAL A 488 -8.37 3.65 -34.53
C VAL A 488 -7.09 3.28 -35.28
N GLU A 489 -6.06 4.13 -35.22
CA GLU A 489 -4.76 3.87 -35.85
C GLU A 489 -4.05 2.67 -35.20
N CYS A 490 -4.07 2.57 -33.87
CA CYS A 490 -3.51 1.43 -33.15
C CYS A 490 -4.21 0.13 -33.56
N TYR A 491 -5.53 0.02 -33.49
CA TYR A 491 -6.24 -1.21 -33.85
C TYR A 491 -6.05 -1.61 -35.32
N ARG A 492 -5.85 -0.65 -36.23
CA ARG A 492 -5.54 -0.95 -37.64
C ARG A 492 -4.14 -1.53 -37.85
N ASN A 493 -3.16 -1.04 -37.10
CA ASN A 493 -1.74 -1.27 -37.41
C ASN A 493 -0.98 -2.10 -36.37
N PHE A 494 -1.52 -2.33 -35.17
CA PHE A 494 -0.78 -2.98 -34.07
C PHE A 494 -0.30 -4.38 -34.44
N ILE A 495 -1.11 -5.16 -35.16
CA ILE A 495 -0.75 -6.51 -35.61
C ILE A 495 0.36 -6.55 -36.67
N GLN A 496 0.69 -5.41 -37.29
CA GLN A 496 1.75 -5.29 -38.29
C GLN A 496 3.15 -5.12 -37.65
N LEU A 497 3.21 -4.95 -36.32
CA LEU A 497 4.46 -4.83 -35.60
C LEU A 497 5.27 -6.13 -35.72
N LYS A 498 6.54 -5.99 -36.13
CA LYS A 498 7.44 -7.13 -36.33
C LYS A 498 7.97 -7.72 -35.02
N SER A 499 7.87 -6.97 -33.93
CA SER A 499 8.33 -7.35 -32.59
C SER A 499 7.13 -7.54 -31.66
N ARG A 500 7.15 -8.61 -30.88
CA ARG A 500 6.21 -8.78 -29.77
C ARG A 500 6.52 -7.73 -28.69
N LEU A 501 5.51 -6.93 -28.35
CA LEU A 501 5.62 -6.00 -27.22
C LEU A 501 5.35 -6.77 -25.92
N GLU A 502 6.38 -6.90 -25.10
CA GLU A 502 6.30 -7.46 -23.75
C GLU A 502 7.13 -6.60 -22.82
N ALA A 503 6.63 -6.44 -21.59
CA ALA A 503 7.32 -5.77 -20.51
C ALA A 503 7.50 -6.69 -19.30
N ARG A 504 8.63 -6.56 -18.61
CA ARG A 504 8.87 -7.21 -17.33
C ARG A 504 9.34 -6.21 -16.30
N GLU A 505 9.09 -6.53 -15.03
CA GLU A 505 9.64 -5.75 -13.93
C GLU A 505 11.10 -6.14 -13.67
N HIS A 506 11.91 -5.17 -13.23
CA HIS A 506 13.26 -5.39 -12.76
C HIS A 506 13.42 -4.76 -11.38
N THR A 507 13.04 -5.51 -10.35
CA THR A 507 13.01 -5.05 -8.96
C THR A 507 13.71 -6.04 -8.06
N ALA A 508 14.11 -5.62 -6.87
CA ALA A 508 14.72 -6.52 -5.88
C ALA A 508 13.73 -7.58 -5.34
N GLN A 509 12.46 -7.59 -5.80
CA GLN A 509 11.47 -8.64 -5.48
C GLN A 509 11.62 -9.86 -6.39
N VAL A 510 12.25 -9.70 -7.55
CA VAL A 510 12.46 -10.75 -8.53
C VAL A 510 13.76 -11.49 -8.22
N ALA A 511 13.73 -12.82 -8.34
CA ALA A 511 14.89 -13.67 -8.13
C ALA A 511 16.08 -13.26 -9.03
N ALA A 512 17.32 -13.43 -8.55
CA ALA A 512 18.53 -13.08 -9.32
C ALA A 512 18.58 -13.70 -10.71
N GLU A 513 18.31 -14.99 -10.80
CA GLU A 513 18.42 -15.73 -12.07
C GLU A 513 17.46 -15.14 -13.12
N ASP A 514 16.24 -14.81 -12.70
CA ASP A 514 15.25 -14.16 -13.57
C ASP A 514 15.65 -12.73 -13.92
N ARG A 515 16.22 -11.98 -12.98
CA ARG A 515 16.77 -10.64 -13.25
C ARG A 515 17.89 -10.69 -14.26
N GLN A 516 18.85 -11.60 -14.10
CA GLN A 516 19.98 -11.76 -15.01
C GLN A 516 19.50 -12.19 -16.41
N ASN A 517 18.56 -13.14 -16.49
CA ASN A 517 17.94 -13.52 -17.75
C ASN A 517 17.23 -12.34 -18.43
N ARG A 518 16.49 -11.52 -17.67
CA ARG A 518 15.85 -10.29 -18.18
C ARG A 518 16.88 -9.26 -18.64
N GLU A 519 17.97 -9.07 -17.90
CA GLU A 519 19.07 -8.19 -18.29
C GLU A 519 19.69 -8.64 -19.61
N ASP A 520 19.91 -9.94 -19.81
CA ASP A 520 20.45 -10.50 -21.06
C ASP A 520 19.47 -10.38 -22.23
N GLN A 521 18.18 -10.66 -22.01
CA GLN A 521 17.12 -10.45 -23.00
C GLN A 521 16.95 -8.97 -23.37
N PHE A 522 17.08 -8.07 -22.42
CA PHE A 522 17.04 -6.63 -22.65
C PHE A 522 18.31 -6.15 -23.37
N ARG A 523 19.49 -6.70 -23.04
CA ARG A 523 20.74 -6.38 -23.73
C ARG A 523 20.66 -6.75 -25.22
N THR A 524 20.06 -7.90 -25.54
CA THR A 524 19.86 -8.40 -26.92
C THR A 524 18.67 -7.77 -27.65
N GLY A 525 17.84 -6.95 -27.00
CA GLY A 525 16.65 -6.35 -27.59
C GLY A 525 15.44 -7.30 -27.73
N ASN A 526 15.56 -8.55 -27.29
CA ASN A 526 14.46 -9.52 -27.27
C ASN A 526 13.35 -9.14 -26.28
N LEU A 527 13.73 -8.45 -25.20
CA LEU A 527 12.79 -7.81 -24.28
C LEU A 527 12.81 -6.30 -24.56
N PRO A 528 11.78 -5.74 -25.23
CA PRO A 528 11.81 -4.35 -25.67
C PRO A 528 11.58 -3.35 -24.54
N LEU A 529 10.98 -3.76 -23.42
CA LEU A 529 10.63 -2.87 -22.31
C LEU A 529 10.93 -3.48 -20.94
N LEU A 530 11.62 -2.71 -20.10
CA LEU A 530 11.82 -3.02 -18.68
C LEU A 530 11.28 -1.89 -17.80
N PHE A 531 10.44 -2.26 -16.84
CA PHE A 531 10.03 -1.37 -15.74
C PHE A 531 10.91 -1.64 -14.53
N CYS A 532 11.76 -0.69 -14.15
CA CYS A 532 12.75 -0.88 -13.10
C CYS A 532 12.50 0.03 -11.90
N SER A 533 12.86 -0.49 -10.73
CA SER A 533 13.02 0.29 -9.50
C SER A 533 14.44 0.90 -9.45
N PRO A 534 14.88 1.51 -8.32
CA PRO A 534 16.26 1.98 -8.17
C PRO A 534 17.36 0.91 -8.33
N THR A 535 17.00 -0.36 -8.45
CA THR A 535 17.92 -1.46 -8.78
C THR A 535 18.73 -1.25 -10.07
N MET A 536 18.21 -0.48 -11.03
CA MET A 536 18.92 -0.15 -12.28
C MET A 536 19.58 1.25 -12.23
N GLU A 537 19.52 1.94 -11.09
CA GLU A 537 20.21 3.23 -10.86
C GLU A 537 21.69 3.07 -10.52
N LEU A 538 22.10 1.91 -10.00
CA LEU A 538 23.48 1.64 -9.57
C LEU A 538 24.15 0.56 -10.45
N GLY A 539 25.31 0.90 -11.02
CA GLY A 539 26.34 -0.08 -11.45
C GLY A 539 26.10 -1.00 -12.65
N VAL A 540 24.86 -1.21 -13.13
CA VAL A 540 24.61 -2.13 -14.26
C VAL A 540 24.95 -1.45 -15.59
N ASP A 541 25.82 -2.09 -16.39
CA ASP A 541 26.13 -1.65 -17.74
C ASP A 541 25.14 -2.19 -18.76
N ILE A 542 24.35 -1.27 -19.32
CA ILE A 542 23.35 -1.54 -20.34
C ILE A 542 23.92 -1.01 -21.65
N ALA A 543 24.44 -1.90 -22.49
CA ALA A 543 24.95 -1.53 -23.80
C ALA A 543 23.83 -0.92 -24.66
N GLN A 544 24.11 0.24 -25.27
CA GLN A 544 23.32 0.93 -26.28
C GLN A 544 21.84 1.16 -25.87
N LEU A 545 21.60 2.24 -25.13
CA LEU A 545 20.26 2.68 -24.71
C LEU A 545 20.01 4.12 -25.18
N ASN A 546 18.96 4.31 -26.00
CA ASN A 546 18.61 5.60 -26.59
C ASN A 546 17.39 6.26 -25.95
N VAL A 547 16.51 5.50 -25.27
CA VAL A 547 15.28 6.06 -24.69
C VAL A 547 15.11 5.62 -23.24
N VAL A 548 14.92 6.59 -22.35
CA VAL A 548 14.59 6.38 -20.93
C VAL A 548 13.31 7.14 -20.60
N ASN A 549 12.37 6.43 -19.99
CA ASN A 549 11.15 7.00 -19.42
C ASN A 549 11.26 7.07 -17.90
N LEU A 550 10.85 8.18 -17.31
CA LEU A 550 10.61 8.29 -15.87
C LEU A 550 9.10 8.40 -15.64
N ARG A 551 8.49 7.37 -15.03
CA ARG A 551 7.03 7.29 -14.80
C ARG A 551 6.50 8.44 -13.93
N ASN A 552 7.36 8.96 -13.06
CA ASN A 552 7.09 10.09 -12.19
C ASN A 552 8.38 10.89 -12.01
N VAL A 553 8.25 12.14 -11.54
CA VAL A 553 9.42 12.94 -11.18
C VAL A 553 10.16 12.24 -10.03
N PRO A 554 11.49 11.98 -10.17
CA PRO A 554 12.28 11.38 -9.09
C PRO A 554 12.28 12.24 -7.82
N PRO A 555 12.51 11.65 -6.63
CA PRO A 555 12.47 12.38 -5.37
C PRO A 555 13.57 13.44 -5.26
N THR A 556 14.74 13.19 -5.86
CA THR A 556 15.87 14.11 -5.83
C THR A 556 16.54 14.26 -7.21
N PRO A 557 17.23 15.40 -7.44
CA PRO A 557 18.06 15.59 -8.63
C PRO A 557 19.14 14.52 -8.83
N ALA A 558 19.69 13.98 -7.75
CA ALA A 558 20.68 12.90 -7.81
C ALA A 558 20.07 11.63 -8.43
N ASN A 559 18.86 11.25 -8.01
CA ASN A 559 18.14 10.13 -8.63
C ASN A 559 17.86 10.41 -10.11
N TYR A 560 17.45 11.65 -10.46
CA TYR A 560 17.21 12.03 -11.85
C TYR A 560 18.46 11.86 -12.72
N ALA A 561 19.61 12.39 -12.28
CA ALA A 561 20.88 12.28 -13.01
C ALA A 561 21.35 10.82 -13.17
N GLN A 562 21.22 10.00 -12.12
CA GLN A 562 21.59 8.58 -12.16
C GLN A 562 20.70 7.76 -13.10
N ARG A 563 19.39 8.07 -13.18
CA ARG A 563 18.43 7.42 -14.07
C ARG A 563 18.58 7.87 -15.52
N SER A 564 18.67 9.18 -15.76
CA SER A 564 18.78 9.75 -17.11
C SER A 564 20.14 9.44 -17.76
N GLY A 565 21.22 9.46 -16.99
CA GLY A 565 22.59 9.11 -17.43
C GLY A 565 22.79 7.64 -17.82
N ARG A 566 21.73 6.83 -17.81
CA ARG A 566 21.72 5.46 -18.36
C ARG A 566 21.66 5.45 -19.88
N ALA A 567 21.04 6.47 -20.48
CA ALA A 567 20.98 6.61 -21.94
C ALA A 567 22.08 7.54 -22.46
N GLY A 568 22.41 7.41 -23.74
CA GLY A 568 23.34 8.33 -24.43
C GLY A 568 24.83 8.11 -24.14
N ARG A 569 25.19 6.91 -23.63
CA ARG A 569 26.59 6.53 -23.46
C ARG A 569 27.32 6.44 -24.80
N GLY A 570 28.61 6.79 -24.83
CA GLY A 570 29.42 6.72 -26.05
C GLY A 570 29.12 7.80 -27.08
N GLY A 571 28.45 8.90 -26.69
CA GLY A 571 28.16 10.05 -27.56
C GLY A 571 26.92 9.88 -28.46
N GLN A 572 26.14 8.82 -28.27
CA GLN A 572 24.89 8.62 -28.99
C GLN A 572 23.79 9.56 -28.48
N PRO A 573 22.91 10.06 -29.36
CA PRO A 573 21.76 10.86 -28.93
C PRO A 573 20.79 9.99 -28.11
N ALA A 574 20.25 10.59 -27.05
CA ALA A 574 19.26 9.95 -26.18
C ALA A 574 18.06 10.86 -25.93
N LEU A 575 16.89 10.24 -25.83
CA LEU A 575 15.66 10.87 -25.40
C LEU A 575 15.33 10.43 -23.98
N VAL A 576 15.30 11.39 -23.05
CA VAL A 576 14.81 11.18 -21.70
C VAL A 576 13.55 12.00 -21.52
N TYR A 577 12.44 11.35 -21.14
CA TYR A 577 11.19 12.04 -20.83
C TYR A 577 10.67 11.63 -19.45
N THR A 578 10.00 12.56 -18.79
CA THR A 578 9.46 12.40 -17.44
C THR A 578 8.00 12.76 -17.43
N TYR A 579 7.16 11.80 -17.04
CA TYR A 579 5.73 12.05 -16.89
C TYR A 579 5.47 12.75 -15.55
N CYS A 580 4.74 13.86 -15.60
CA CYS A 580 4.36 14.64 -14.42
C CYS A 580 2.84 14.55 -14.25
N ALA A 581 2.35 13.92 -13.17
CA ALA A 581 0.92 13.78 -12.94
C ALA A 581 0.28 15.12 -12.49
N GLY A 582 -0.90 15.46 -13.01
CA GLY A 582 -1.64 16.70 -12.70
C GLY A 582 -2.07 16.81 -11.24
N ARG A 583 -2.39 15.68 -10.59
CA ARG A 583 -2.79 15.61 -9.17
C ARG A 583 -1.64 15.45 -8.18
N SER A 584 -0.40 15.30 -8.63
CA SER A 584 0.76 15.17 -7.73
C SER A 584 1.37 16.56 -7.51
N PRO A 585 1.28 17.15 -6.30
CA PRO A 585 1.84 18.49 -6.07
C PRO A 585 3.35 18.55 -6.35
N HIS A 586 4.06 17.45 -6.08
CA HIS A 586 5.50 17.29 -6.35
C HIS A 586 5.78 17.33 -7.84
N ASP A 587 5.03 16.56 -8.63
CA ASP A 587 5.24 16.49 -10.08
C ASP A 587 4.93 17.84 -10.72
N GLN A 588 3.84 18.50 -10.29
CA GLN A 588 3.47 19.84 -10.78
C GLN A 588 4.52 20.90 -10.45
N TYR A 589 5.09 20.85 -9.26
CA TYR A 589 6.13 21.78 -8.85
C TYR A 589 7.32 21.78 -9.82
N TYR A 590 7.84 20.59 -10.11
CA TYR A 590 9.00 20.42 -11.00
C TYR A 590 8.61 20.51 -12.49
N TYR A 591 7.36 20.25 -12.86
CA TYR A 591 6.85 20.52 -14.20
C TYR A 591 6.97 22.02 -14.55
N HIS A 592 6.65 22.91 -13.59
CA HIS A 592 6.82 24.35 -13.77
C HIS A 592 8.27 24.83 -13.60
N ARG A 593 9.16 24.03 -12.99
CA ARG A 593 10.56 24.39 -12.67
C ARG A 593 11.55 23.27 -13.02
N PRO A 594 11.66 22.86 -14.30
CA PRO A 594 12.44 21.69 -14.67
C PRO A 594 13.94 21.81 -14.38
N GLN A 595 14.51 23.02 -14.39
CA GLN A 595 15.95 23.26 -14.19
C GLN A 595 16.43 22.76 -12.81
N GLN A 596 15.56 22.80 -11.80
CA GLN A 596 15.90 22.41 -10.43
C GLN A 596 16.11 20.91 -10.27
N MET A 597 15.38 20.10 -11.06
CA MET A 597 15.52 18.65 -11.06
C MET A 597 16.70 18.19 -11.92
N VAL A 598 16.96 18.86 -13.04
CA VAL A 598 18.01 18.46 -14.00
C VAL A 598 19.41 18.89 -13.55
N GLY A 599 19.56 20.02 -12.84
CA GLY A 599 20.85 20.62 -12.49
C GLY A 599 21.30 20.51 -11.02
N GLY A 600 20.66 19.69 -10.18
CA GLY A 600 20.93 19.66 -8.73
C GLY A 600 22.24 18.98 -8.31
N VAL A 601 22.71 19.27 -7.08
CA VAL A 601 24.01 18.85 -6.51
C VAL A 601 23.93 17.44 -5.86
N VAL A 602 24.98 16.64 -6.02
CA VAL A 602 25.14 15.29 -5.42
C VAL A 602 26.13 15.36 -4.24
N ALA A 603 25.73 14.92 -3.05
CA ALA A 603 26.57 14.87 -1.85
C ALA A 603 26.99 13.42 -1.49
N PRO A 604 28.18 13.19 -0.91
CA PRO A 604 28.62 11.86 -0.48
C PRO A 604 28.04 11.45 0.90
N PRO A 605 27.79 10.15 1.14
CA PRO A 605 27.20 9.66 2.40
C PRO A 605 28.19 9.70 3.58
N ARG A 606 27.66 9.75 4.81
CA ARG A 606 28.43 9.73 6.08
C ARG A 606 28.17 8.45 6.87
N ILE A 607 29.16 8.02 7.68
CA ILE A 607 29.06 6.85 8.58
C ILE A 607 29.53 7.27 9.99
N ASP A 608 28.78 6.92 11.05
CA ASP A 608 29.20 7.15 12.44
C ASP A 608 30.00 5.97 12.99
N LEU A 609 31.27 6.23 13.32
CA LEU A 609 32.16 5.24 13.93
C LEU A 609 31.94 5.07 15.44
N ARG A 610 31.08 5.87 16.08
CA ARG A 610 30.72 5.77 17.51
C ARG A 610 29.49 4.89 17.77
N ASN A 611 28.99 4.23 16.75
CA ASN A 611 27.90 3.26 16.87
C ASN A 611 28.42 1.94 17.46
N ARG A 612 27.90 1.56 18.63
CA ARG A 612 28.27 0.34 19.35
C ARG A 612 28.08 -0.92 18.51
N ASP A 613 26.93 -1.06 17.85
CA ASP A 613 26.55 -2.28 17.12
C ASP A 613 27.46 -2.49 15.91
N LEU A 614 27.81 -1.40 15.20
CA LEU A 614 28.74 -1.44 14.08
C LEU A 614 30.12 -1.94 14.52
N VAL A 615 30.67 -1.37 15.59
CA VAL A 615 31.98 -1.77 16.12
C VAL A 615 31.94 -3.21 16.65
N CYS A 616 30.86 -3.59 17.33
CA CYS A 616 30.65 -4.94 17.85
C CYS A 616 30.67 -6.00 16.74
N ALA A 617 29.91 -5.78 15.66
CA ALA A 617 29.88 -6.68 14.50
C ALA A 617 31.27 -6.83 13.85
N HIS A 618 32.06 -5.74 13.78
CA HIS A 618 33.44 -5.81 13.25
C HIS A 618 34.39 -6.57 14.19
N ILE A 619 34.20 -6.51 15.51
CA ILE A 619 34.95 -7.35 16.46
C ILE A 619 34.60 -8.83 16.27
N HIS A 620 33.33 -9.17 16.09
CA HIS A 620 32.92 -10.54 15.75
C HIS A 620 33.53 -11.00 14.42
N ALA A 621 33.60 -10.12 13.42
CA ALA A 621 34.26 -10.41 12.14
C ALA A 621 35.77 -10.64 12.29
N LEU A 622 36.45 -9.92 13.18
CA LEU A 622 37.86 -10.19 13.52
C LEU A 622 38.02 -11.55 14.19
N TRP A 623 37.11 -11.93 15.09
CA TRP A 623 37.12 -13.28 15.65
C TRP A 623 36.91 -14.34 14.55
N MET A 624 36.00 -14.12 13.60
CA MET A 624 35.80 -15.00 12.44
C MET A 624 37.07 -15.16 11.60
N GLU A 625 37.84 -14.08 11.40
CA GLU A 625 39.13 -14.11 10.69
C GLU A 625 40.16 -15.02 11.40
N VAL A 626 40.17 -14.98 12.73
CA VAL A 626 41.11 -15.74 13.58
C VAL A 626 40.70 -17.20 13.70
N ALA A 627 39.47 -17.47 14.12
CA ALA A 627 38.98 -18.81 14.41
C ALA A 627 38.59 -19.59 13.14
N LYS A 628 38.26 -18.88 12.05
CA LYS A 628 37.79 -19.45 10.76
C LYS A 628 36.81 -20.62 10.93
N PRO A 629 35.74 -20.45 11.74
CA PRO A 629 34.78 -21.54 11.94
C PRO A 629 34.07 -21.87 10.63
N ASP A 630 33.83 -23.15 10.37
CA ASP A 630 33.01 -23.58 9.24
C ASP A 630 31.52 -23.42 9.58
N LEU A 631 30.93 -22.31 9.14
CA LEU A 631 29.49 -22.06 9.28
C LEU A 631 28.65 -22.76 8.20
N GLY A 632 29.28 -23.46 7.25
CA GLY A 632 28.62 -24.10 6.12
C GLY A 632 27.82 -23.12 5.26
N GLN A 633 26.80 -23.66 4.58
CA GLN A 633 25.91 -22.90 3.70
C GLN A 633 24.52 -22.65 4.31
N THR A 634 24.14 -23.42 5.31
CA THR A 634 22.82 -23.39 5.97
C THR A 634 22.99 -23.49 7.47
N LEU A 635 22.03 -22.99 8.27
CA LEU A 635 22.13 -23.11 9.73
C LEU A 635 22.03 -24.54 10.26
N THR A 636 21.68 -25.52 9.42
CA THR A 636 21.71 -26.94 9.79
C THR A 636 23.12 -27.46 10.05
N THR A 637 24.17 -26.77 9.58
CA THR A 637 25.57 -27.10 9.94
C THR A 637 26.02 -26.38 11.22
N VAL A 638 25.25 -25.40 11.69
CA VAL A 638 25.52 -24.60 12.89
C VAL A 638 24.75 -25.16 14.09
N LEU A 639 23.52 -25.62 13.88
CA LEU A 639 22.61 -26.13 14.90
C LEU A 639 22.46 -27.64 14.82
N ASP A 640 22.26 -28.27 15.98
CA ASP A 640 21.88 -29.67 16.07
C ASP A 640 20.39 -29.83 15.81
N MET A 641 20.04 -30.63 14.80
CA MET A 641 18.68 -30.81 14.33
C MET A 641 17.97 -31.98 15.01
N GLU A 642 18.64 -32.73 15.88
CA GLU A 642 18.08 -33.93 16.52
C GLU A 642 17.01 -33.58 17.58
N PRO A 643 15.80 -34.17 17.51
CA PRO A 643 14.80 -34.02 18.56
C PRO A 643 15.25 -34.69 19.86
N GLN A 644 15.08 -34.00 20.99
CA GLN A 644 15.40 -34.51 22.32
C GLN A 644 14.13 -34.60 23.17
N ALA A 645 13.74 -35.81 23.57
CA ALA A 645 12.55 -36.07 24.40
C ALA A 645 11.24 -35.43 23.88
N GLY A 646 11.05 -35.36 22.56
CA GLY A 646 9.85 -34.74 21.95
C GLY A 646 9.94 -33.21 21.79
N HIS A 647 11.09 -32.62 22.11
CA HIS A 647 11.37 -31.20 21.93
C HIS A 647 12.41 -30.97 20.83
N LEU A 648 12.41 -29.76 20.26
CA LEU A 648 13.41 -29.31 19.29
C LEU A 648 14.25 -28.17 19.90
N PRO A 649 15.19 -28.49 20.83
CA PRO A 649 16.00 -27.47 21.49
C PRO A 649 16.94 -26.74 20.52
N LEU A 650 17.43 -27.42 19.48
CA LEU A 650 18.30 -26.86 18.44
C LEU A 650 19.55 -26.14 19.00
N PRO A 651 20.37 -26.79 19.85
CA PRO A 651 21.59 -26.19 20.39
C PRO A 651 22.65 -25.99 19.29
N ILE A 652 23.64 -25.14 19.55
CA ILE A 652 24.83 -25.03 18.68
C ILE A 652 25.58 -26.37 18.68
N GLN A 653 26.04 -26.79 17.50
CA GLN A 653 26.88 -27.98 17.31
C GLN A 653 28.13 -27.96 18.20
N ASP A 654 28.46 -29.10 18.84
CA ASP A 654 29.55 -29.19 19.83
C ASP A 654 30.92 -28.77 19.27
N GLY A 655 31.22 -29.09 18.01
CA GLY A 655 32.45 -28.67 17.35
C GLY A 655 32.59 -27.15 17.23
N LEU A 656 31.48 -26.46 16.93
CA LEU A 656 31.45 -25.00 16.85
C LEU A 656 31.47 -24.36 18.24
N LYS A 657 30.78 -24.96 19.22
CA LYS A 657 30.81 -24.52 20.62
C LYS A 657 32.22 -24.55 21.22
N THR A 658 32.98 -25.60 20.89
CA THR A 658 34.41 -25.70 21.27
C THR A 658 35.22 -24.57 20.66
N THR A 659 34.96 -24.23 19.40
CA THR A 659 35.64 -23.13 18.70
C THR A 659 35.28 -21.75 19.29
N LEU A 660 34.01 -21.53 19.64
CA LEU A 660 33.50 -20.30 20.28
C LEU A 660 34.08 -20.06 21.68
N THR A 661 34.42 -21.14 22.39
CA THR A 661 34.97 -21.10 23.76
C THR A 661 36.49 -21.18 23.83
N ASP A 662 37.17 -21.32 22.69
CA ASP A 662 38.63 -21.43 22.63
C ASP A 662 39.34 -20.15 23.12
N SER A 663 40.06 -20.28 24.23
CA SER A 663 40.84 -19.20 24.85
C SER A 663 41.94 -18.63 23.96
N ILE A 664 42.56 -19.43 23.08
CA ILE A 664 43.64 -19.00 22.19
C ILE A 664 43.10 -18.10 21.09
N HIS A 665 41.98 -18.50 20.48
CA HIS A 665 41.30 -17.68 19.48
C HIS A 665 40.81 -16.37 20.08
N ARG A 666 40.21 -16.41 21.28
CA ARG A 666 39.75 -15.20 21.99
C ARG A 666 40.90 -14.24 22.30
N ALA A 667 42.02 -14.73 22.83
CA ALA A 667 43.18 -13.91 23.13
C ALA A 667 43.79 -13.27 21.86
N THR A 668 43.89 -14.04 20.76
CA THR A 668 44.41 -13.54 19.48
C THR A 668 43.48 -12.52 18.84
N ALA A 669 42.17 -12.76 18.88
CA ALA A 669 41.15 -11.82 18.40
C ALA A 669 41.17 -10.52 19.23
N LEU A 670 41.34 -10.61 20.55
CA LEU A 670 41.44 -9.44 21.43
C LEU A 670 42.66 -8.57 21.07
N ALA A 671 43.83 -9.16 20.81
CA ALA A 671 45.02 -8.41 20.40
C ALA A 671 44.82 -7.66 19.07
N LYS A 672 44.18 -8.31 18.08
CA LYS A 672 43.80 -7.66 16.82
C LYS A 672 42.76 -6.56 17.03
N ALA A 673 41.73 -6.82 17.83
CA ALA A 673 40.68 -5.85 18.15
C ALA A 673 41.27 -4.61 18.83
N GLN A 674 42.18 -4.77 19.79
CA GLN A 674 42.88 -3.65 20.43
C GLN A 674 43.70 -2.82 19.44
N THR A 675 44.33 -3.46 18.44
CA THR A 675 45.06 -2.75 17.37
C THR A 675 44.12 -1.92 16.50
N LEU A 676 42.96 -2.48 16.12
CA LEU A 676 41.94 -1.76 15.35
C LEU A 676 41.36 -0.58 16.16
N LEU A 677 41.00 -0.83 17.42
CA LEU A 677 40.42 0.17 18.31
C LEU A 677 41.40 1.32 18.59
N ALA A 678 42.70 1.05 18.71
CA ALA A 678 43.71 2.09 18.87
C ALA A 678 43.67 3.15 17.74
N GLY A 679 43.35 2.74 16.50
CA GLY A 679 43.22 3.66 15.35
C GLY A 679 42.02 4.60 15.44
N ILE A 680 40.96 4.20 16.14
CA ILE A 680 39.70 4.97 16.31
C ILE A 680 39.46 5.40 17.76
N GLN A 681 40.43 5.20 18.64
CA GLN A 681 40.32 5.44 20.08
C GLN A 681 39.90 6.89 20.40
N HIS A 682 40.43 7.86 19.66
CA HIS A 682 40.12 9.29 19.82
C HIS A 682 38.64 9.62 19.51
N ILE A 683 37.99 8.79 18.70
CA ILE A 683 36.56 8.90 18.38
C ILE A 683 35.75 8.19 19.46
N LEU A 684 36.14 6.97 19.82
CA LEU A 684 35.42 6.12 20.77
C LEU A 684 35.50 6.60 22.22
N SER A 685 36.56 7.32 22.63
CA SER A 685 36.69 7.86 23.99
C SER A 685 35.59 8.85 24.38
N THR A 686 34.89 9.41 23.38
CA THR A 686 33.72 10.29 23.58
C THR A 686 32.40 9.53 23.65
N ALA A 687 32.39 8.23 23.34
CA ALA A 687 31.19 7.41 23.35
C ALA A 687 30.87 6.90 24.78
N PRO A 688 29.61 6.96 25.22
CA PRO A 688 29.23 6.66 26.61
C PRO A 688 29.33 5.16 26.94
N TRP A 689 29.15 4.31 25.93
CA TRP A 689 29.21 2.85 26.07
C TRP A 689 30.64 2.31 26.05
N PHE A 690 31.61 3.10 25.62
CA PHE A 690 32.98 2.63 25.40
C PHE A 690 33.81 2.74 26.68
N HIS A 691 34.45 1.62 27.06
CA HIS A 691 35.42 1.57 28.15
C HIS A 691 36.59 0.67 27.74
N PRO A 692 37.77 0.79 28.37
CA PRO A 692 38.98 0.07 27.94
C PRO A 692 38.84 -1.45 27.88
N GLN A 693 37.94 -2.02 28.70
CA GLN A 693 37.69 -3.46 28.76
C GLN A 693 36.61 -3.95 27.78
N TRP A 694 35.91 -3.04 27.09
CA TRP A 694 34.71 -3.35 26.32
C TRP A 694 34.93 -4.42 25.23
N ALA A 695 36.07 -4.37 24.54
CA ALA A 695 36.42 -5.37 23.53
C ALA A 695 36.57 -6.77 24.12
N LYS A 696 37.10 -6.87 25.35
CA LYS A 696 37.20 -8.13 26.07
C LYS A 696 35.81 -8.62 26.48
N ASP A 697 34.99 -7.76 27.07
CA ASP A 697 33.64 -8.12 27.52
C ASP A 697 32.77 -8.59 26.33
N THR A 698 32.93 -7.94 25.17
CA THR A 698 32.28 -8.34 23.91
C THR A 698 32.69 -9.76 23.52
N LEU A 699 34.00 -10.05 23.50
CA LEU A 699 34.52 -11.39 23.17
C LEU A 699 34.20 -12.45 24.25
N ASP A 700 34.10 -12.06 25.52
CA ASP A 700 33.70 -12.94 26.62
C ASP A 700 32.22 -13.34 26.50
N SER A 701 31.38 -12.43 25.97
CA SER A 701 29.96 -12.67 25.69
C SER A 701 29.68 -13.34 24.34
N LEU A 702 30.71 -13.60 23.53
CA LEU A 702 30.61 -14.05 22.14
C LEU A 702 29.73 -15.29 21.95
N GLU A 703 29.90 -16.31 22.80
CA GLU A 703 29.10 -17.56 22.72
C GLU A 703 27.61 -17.26 22.88
N ARG A 704 27.26 -16.45 23.88
CA ARG A 704 25.87 -16.07 24.17
C ARG A 704 25.28 -15.21 23.05
N ALA A 705 26.08 -14.28 22.51
CA ALA A 705 25.67 -13.43 21.39
C ALA A 705 25.46 -14.24 20.09
N PHE A 706 26.35 -15.20 19.81
CA PHE A 706 26.23 -16.09 18.66
C PHE A 706 25.00 -17.01 18.79
N ASP A 707 24.75 -17.54 19.99
CA ASP A 707 23.59 -18.38 20.29
C ASP A 707 22.28 -17.61 20.14
N ALA A 708 22.19 -16.40 20.71
CA ALA A 708 21.03 -15.53 20.59
C ALA A 708 20.74 -15.15 19.12
N ALA A 709 21.77 -14.95 18.30
CA ALA A 709 21.59 -14.68 16.87
C ALA A 709 20.91 -15.86 16.13
N CYS A 710 20.95 -17.08 16.66
CA CYS A 710 20.27 -18.24 16.08
C CYS A 710 18.78 -18.34 16.45
N ASP A 711 18.30 -17.62 17.47
CA ASP A 711 16.95 -17.79 18.02
C ASP A 711 15.86 -17.58 16.98
N ARG A 712 16.01 -16.56 16.14
CA ARG A 712 15.02 -16.29 15.10
C ARG A 712 14.87 -17.43 14.10
N TRP A 713 15.97 -18.04 13.68
CA TRP A 713 15.93 -19.20 12.81
C TRP A 713 15.27 -20.39 13.52
N ARG A 714 15.60 -20.63 14.80
CA ARG A 714 14.96 -21.68 15.62
C ARG A 714 13.45 -21.51 15.66
N GLU A 715 12.98 -20.29 15.92
CA GLU A 715 11.55 -19.98 15.96
C GLU A 715 10.87 -20.24 14.60
N LEU A 716 11.48 -19.80 13.49
CA LEU A 716 10.95 -20.03 12.14
C LEU A 716 10.88 -21.52 11.81
N TYR A 717 11.94 -22.27 12.12
CA TYR A 717 12.00 -23.71 11.88
C TYR A 717 10.98 -24.47 12.73
N ARG A 718 10.91 -24.20 14.04
CA ARG A 718 9.92 -24.80 14.95
C ARG A 718 8.49 -24.51 14.50
N ALA A 719 8.20 -23.28 14.08
CA ALA A 719 6.88 -22.91 13.55
C ALA A 719 6.52 -23.69 12.28
N ALA A 720 7.45 -23.84 11.34
CA ALA A 720 7.21 -24.59 10.10
C ALA A 720 7.02 -26.09 10.36
N VAL A 721 7.83 -26.71 11.25
CA VAL A 721 7.68 -28.12 11.64
C VAL A 721 6.33 -28.36 12.33
N ARG A 722 5.94 -27.50 13.29
CA ARG A 722 4.61 -27.60 13.93
C ARG A 722 3.48 -27.50 12.93
N GLN A 723 3.55 -26.56 11.98
CA GLN A 723 2.53 -26.43 10.93
C GLN A 723 2.45 -27.72 10.08
N ARG A 724 3.58 -28.35 9.76
CA ARG A 724 3.62 -29.64 9.05
C ARG A 724 2.90 -30.73 9.85
N GLU A 725 3.21 -30.88 11.14
CA GLU A 725 2.62 -31.92 12.00
C GLU A 725 1.12 -31.70 12.23
N LEU A 726 0.69 -30.46 12.50
CA LEU A 726 -0.73 -30.10 12.64
C LEU A 726 -1.54 -30.54 11.41
N HIS A 727 -1.06 -30.21 10.21
CA HIS A 727 -1.76 -30.58 9.00
C HIS A 727 -1.62 -32.07 8.66
N HIS A 728 -0.52 -32.72 9.06
CA HIS A 728 -0.40 -34.17 8.98
C HIS A 728 -1.52 -34.87 9.78
N HIS A 729 -1.76 -34.43 11.01
CA HIS A 729 -2.85 -34.93 11.84
C HIS A 729 -4.24 -34.67 11.23
N ILE A 730 -4.50 -33.46 10.72
CA ILE A 730 -5.80 -33.12 10.08
C ILE A 730 -6.03 -33.96 8.81
N ILE A 731 -4.98 -34.27 8.03
CA ILE A 731 -5.09 -35.14 6.84
C ILE A 731 -5.43 -36.58 7.24
N GLY A 732 -4.86 -37.06 8.35
CA GLY A 732 -5.11 -38.40 8.89
C GLY A 732 -6.50 -38.57 9.53
N ASP A 733 -7.14 -37.49 9.95
CA ASP A 733 -8.49 -37.50 10.52
C ASP A 733 -9.56 -37.71 9.44
N HIS A 734 -10.06 -38.94 9.33
CA HIS A 734 -11.07 -39.34 8.35
C HIS A 734 -12.48 -38.81 8.66
N SER A 735 -12.70 -38.21 9.84
CA SER A 735 -13.98 -37.55 10.18
C SER A 735 -14.13 -36.18 9.52
N ARG A 736 -13.05 -35.60 9.00
CA ARG A 736 -13.02 -34.29 8.33
C ARG A 736 -13.44 -34.39 6.87
N SER A 737 -14.02 -33.30 6.34
CA SER A 737 -14.48 -33.25 4.95
C SER A 737 -13.32 -33.43 3.95
N GLU A 738 -13.61 -33.97 2.77
CA GLU A 738 -12.60 -34.14 1.71
C GLU A 738 -11.99 -32.79 1.28
N ALA A 739 -12.80 -31.73 1.22
CA ALA A 739 -12.34 -30.38 0.93
C ALA A 739 -11.32 -29.87 1.97
N GLU A 740 -11.57 -30.14 3.26
CA GLU A 740 -10.67 -29.77 4.36
C GLU A 740 -9.37 -30.59 4.34
N ARG A 741 -9.43 -31.89 4.03
CA ARG A 741 -8.24 -32.74 3.86
C ARG A 741 -7.40 -32.31 2.65
N GLN A 742 -8.02 -32.02 1.51
CA GLN A 742 -7.34 -31.50 0.31
C GLN A 742 -6.68 -30.14 0.58
N HIS A 743 -7.32 -29.32 1.40
CA HIS A 743 -6.76 -28.04 1.84
C HIS A 743 -5.56 -28.22 2.77
N SER A 744 -5.66 -29.08 3.80
CA SER A 744 -4.54 -29.40 4.69
C SER A 744 -3.36 -30.03 3.96
N LYS A 745 -3.57 -30.83 2.91
CA LYS A 745 -2.48 -31.32 2.03
C LYS A 745 -1.67 -30.18 1.42
N ARG A 746 -2.33 -29.11 0.96
CA ARG A 746 -1.65 -27.91 0.42
C ARG A 746 -0.88 -27.16 1.50
N LEU A 747 -1.47 -26.99 2.70
CA LEU A 747 -0.81 -26.30 3.82
C LEU A 747 0.38 -27.07 4.39
N ARG A 748 0.34 -28.40 4.36
CA ARG A 748 1.48 -29.26 4.69
C ARG A 748 2.60 -29.08 3.66
N ALA A 749 2.30 -29.12 2.36
CA ALA A 749 3.28 -28.89 1.30
C ALA A 749 3.94 -27.50 1.41
N GLN A 750 3.16 -26.48 1.80
CA GLN A 750 3.69 -25.15 2.08
C GLN A 750 4.67 -25.16 3.26
N ALA A 751 4.32 -25.82 4.37
CA ALA A 751 5.20 -25.94 5.54
C ALA A 751 6.49 -26.70 5.21
N GLU A 752 6.40 -27.78 4.43
CA GLU A 752 7.55 -28.52 3.92
C GLU A 752 8.44 -27.66 3.01
N SER A 753 7.86 -26.78 2.20
CA SER A 753 8.61 -25.83 1.36
C SER A 753 9.30 -24.73 2.18
N GLN A 754 8.69 -24.28 3.28
CA GLN A 754 9.32 -23.36 4.24
C GLN A 754 10.49 -24.04 4.98
N ILE A 755 10.32 -25.28 5.42
CA ILE A 755 11.41 -26.07 6.01
C ILE A 755 12.55 -26.20 4.99
N LYS A 756 12.22 -26.56 3.74
CA LYS A 756 13.19 -26.64 2.66
C LYS A 756 13.92 -25.31 2.41
N LEU A 757 13.24 -24.16 2.48
CA LEU A 757 13.91 -22.86 2.38
C LEU A 757 14.93 -22.65 3.50
N LEU A 758 14.61 -23.09 4.72
CA LEU A 758 15.48 -22.94 5.88
C LEU A 758 16.66 -23.92 5.89
N THR A 759 16.51 -25.10 5.26
CA THR A 759 17.47 -26.21 5.34
C THR A 759 18.19 -26.56 4.04
N ASP A 760 17.67 -26.16 2.86
CA ASP A 760 18.19 -26.58 1.55
C ASP A 760 19.13 -25.55 0.92
N ILE A 761 20.12 -26.07 0.21
CA ILE A 761 21.21 -25.37 -0.48
C ILE A 761 20.76 -24.85 -1.86
N GLY A 762 19.69 -25.40 -2.41
CA GLY A 762 19.31 -25.28 -3.82
C GLY A 762 19.08 -23.87 -4.39
N SER A 763 18.88 -22.85 -3.55
CA SER A 763 18.75 -21.45 -3.98
C SER A 763 20.11 -20.74 -3.94
N ARG A 764 21.00 -21.18 -4.85
CA ARG A 764 22.47 -21.05 -4.87
C ARG A 764 23.12 -19.67 -4.64
N THR A 765 22.42 -18.58 -4.36
CA THR A 765 23.07 -17.27 -4.10
C THR A 765 22.24 -16.22 -3.36
N GLN A 766 20.96 -16.45 -2.99
CA GLN A 766 20.09 -15.33 -2.56
C GLN A 766 19.13 -15.56 -1.39
N GLY A 767 19.12 -16.71 -0.73
CA GLY A 767 18.38 -16.85 0.52
C GLY A 767 18.97 -15.92 1.59
N ASP A 768 18.13 -15.11 2.24
CA ASP A 768 18.51 -14.37 3.47
C ASP A 768 19.01 -15.32 4.59
N PHE A 769 18.88 -16.64 4.40
CA PHE A 769 19.27 -17.73 5.30
C PHE A 769 20.62 -18.40 4.98
N TYR A 770 21.38 -17.94 3.98
CA TYR A 770 22.77 -18.37 3.82
C TYR A 770 23.58 -17.99 5.07
N SER A 771 24.28 -18.92 5.71
CA SER A 771 24.81 -18.75 7.09
C SER A 771 25.47 -17.39 7.36
N TYR A 772 26.44 -16.97 6.53
CA TYR A 772 27.12 -15.68 6.73
C TYR A 772 26.21 -14.48 6.51
N ARG A 773 25.31 -14.55 5.53
CA ARG A 773 24.32 -13.49 5.28
C ARG A 773 23.31 -13.44 6.41
N TYR A 774 22.85 -14.59 6.91
CA TYR A 774 21.95 -14.69 8.06
C TYR A 774 22.57 -13.99 9.28
N PHE A 775 23.80 -14.35 9.65
CA PHE A 775 24.48 -13.70 10.79
C PHE A 775 24.75 -12.21 10.57
N ALA A 776 24.97 -11.78 9.32
CA ALA A 776 25.05 -10.37 9.00
C ALA A 776 23.70 -9.65 9.18
N THR A 777 22.61 -10.34 8.86
CA THR A 777 21.25 -9.80 8.92
C THR A 777 20.65 -9.87 10.35
N GLU A 778 21.20 -10.69 11.25
CA GLU A 778 20.90 -10.63 12.69
C GLU A 778 21.83 -9.67 13.46
N GLY A 779 22.73 -8.96 12.75
CA GLY A 779 23.65 -7.99 13.35
C GLY A 779 24.86 -8.60 14.05
N PHE A 780 25.06 -9.91 13.97
CA PHE A 780 26.24 -10.58 14.52
C PHE A 780 27.49 -10.30 13.66
N LEU A 781 27.35 -10.27 12.34
CA LEU A 781 28.41 -9.90 11.37
C LEU A 781 28.07 -8.58 10.65
N PRO A 782 29.07 -7.89 10.05
CA PRO A 782 28.80 -6.72 9.21
C PRO A 782 28.13 -7.14 7.89
N GLY A 783 27.03 -6.48 7.53
CA GLY A 783 26.29 -6.70 6.28
C GLY A 783 26.40 -5.55 5.28
N TYR A 784 26.31 -5.85 3.98
CA TYR A 784 26.46 -4.85 2.90
C TYR A 784 25.30 -3.84 2.81
N ASN A 785 24.10 -4.22 3.28
CA ASN A 785 22.89 -3.40 3.18
C ASN A 785 22.41 -2.83 4.53
N PHE A 786 23.12 -3.14 5.63
CA PHE A 786 22.68 -2.85 6.99
C PHE A 786 21.16 -3.01 7.26
N PRO A 787 20.42 -4.10 6.89
CA PRO A 787 19.07 -4.31 7.38
C PRO A 787 19.01 -5.55 8.28
N ARG A 788 18.26 -5.48 9.38
CA ARG A 788 17.84 -6.61 10.19
C ARG A 788 16.87 -7.47 9.39
N LEU A 789 16.81 -8.78 9.68
CA LEU A 789 16.13 -9.74 8.80
C LEU A 789 14.69 -9.25 8.52
N PRO A 790 14.34 -9.05 7.25
CA PRO A 790 13.07 -8.47 6.85
C PRO A 790 11.89 -9.39 7.21
N ILE A 791 10.68 -8.86 7.10
CA ILE A 791 9.49 -9.71 7.04
C ILE A 791 9.37 -10.26 5.62
N SER A 792 9.10 -11.55 5.48
CA SER A 792 8.92 -12.21 4.19
C SER A 792 7.46 -12.57 3.92
N ALA A 793 7.04 -12.38 2.69
CA ALA A 793 5.76 -12.84 2.17
C ALA A 793 5.98 -14.04 1.24
N TYR A 794 5.40 -15.19 1.57
CA TYR A 794 5.41 -16.39 0.74
C TYR A 794 4.45 -16.23 -0.44
N VAL A 795 4.99 -16.36 -1.64
CA VAL A 795 4.25 -16.40 -2.91
C VAL A 795 4.23 -17.85 -3.39
N PRO A 796 3.05 -18.49 -3.47
CA PRO A 796 2.95 -19.88 -3.93
C PRO A 796 3.45 -20.01 -5.38
N ALA A 797 4.22 -21.08 -5.65
CA ALA A 797 4.76 -21.36 -6.98
C ALA A 797 3.67 -21.45 -8.05
N ARG A 798 3.93 -20.80 -9.19
CA ARG A 798 3.24 -21.08 -10.46
C ARG A 798 3.71 -22.45 -10.98
N ARG A 799 2.79 -23.28 -11.53
CA ARG A 799 3.04 -24.67 -11.98
C ARG A 799 4.30 -24.83 -12.86
N ARG A 800 4.72 -23.81 -13.62
CA ARG A 800 5.91 -23.87 -14.49
C ARG A 800 7.23 -23.49 -13.82
N ILE A 801 7.22 -22.61 -12.82
CA ILE A 801 8.47 -22.16 -12.17
C ILE A 801 8.96 -23.24 -11.20
N GLY A 802 8.04 -24.04 -10.63
CA GLY A 802 8.39 -25.15 -9.72
C GLY A 802 9.14 -24.70 -8.46
N ARG A 803 9.17 -23.38 -8.21
CA ARG A 803 9.86 -22.75 -7.09
C ARG A 803 8.89 -21.79 -6.43
N ASP A 804 8.76 -21.94 -5.13
CA ASP A 804 8.09 -20.95 -4.30
C ASP A 804 8.97 -19.70 -4.21
N GLU A 805 8.33 -18.53 -4.22
CA GLU A 805 9.02 -17.25 -4.15
C GLU A 805 8.75 -16.56 -2.81
N PHE A 806 9.69 -15.72 -2.37
CA PHE A 806 9.57 -14.95 -1.14
C PHE A 806 9.86 -13.48 -1.42
N ILE A 807 8.97 -12.61 -0.98
CA ILE A 807 9.13 -11.16 -1.09
C ILE A 807 9.50 -10.60 0.28
N SER A 808 10.68 -10.00 0.41
CA SER A 808 11.17 -9.41 1.66
C SER A 808 10.93 -7.90 1.76
N ARG A 809 10.56 -7.42 2.97
CA ARG A 809 10.41 -5.99 3.31
C ARG A 809 10.97 -5.62 4.68
N PRO A 810 11.60 -4.43 4.85
CA PRO A 810 11.95 -3.91 6.17
C PRO A 810 10.73 -3.88 7.10
N ARG A 811 10.93 -4.19 8.39
CA ARG A 811 9.84 -4.45 9.35
C ARG A 811 8.78 -3.36 9.39
N PHE A 812 9.17 -2.09 9.53
CA PHE A 812 8.23 -0.97 9.63
C PHE A 812 7.40 -0.77 8.36
N LEU A 813 8.01 -0.93 7.19
CA LEU A 813 7.30 -0.85 5.91
C LEU A 813 6.40 -2.07 5.70
N ALA A 814 6.84 -3.25 6.12
CA ALA A 814 6.09 -4.49 6.02
C ALA A 814 4.78 -4.45 6.83
N LEU A 815 4.72 -3.75 7.96
CA LEU A 815 3.45 -3.63 8.71
C LEU A 815 2.35 -2.95 7.87
N ALA A 816 2.72 -2.02 6.99
CA ALA A 816 1.82 -1.35 6.08
C ALA A 816 1.62 -2.11 4.76
N GLU A 817 2.67 -2.67 4.16
CA GLU A 817 2.58 -3.39 2.87
C GLU A 817 2.04 -4.82 3.00
N PHE A 818 2.39 -5.52 4.09
CA PHE A 818 2.02 -6.91 4.38
C PHE A 818 0.97 -7.00 5.49
N GLY A 819 0.27 -5.90 5.75
CA GLY A 819 -0.84 -5.85 6.70
C GLY A 819 -1.98 -6.82 6.34
N PRO A 820 -2.91 -7.08 7.28
CA PRO A 820 -4.03 -8.00 7.07
C PRO A 820 -4.85 -7.64 5.82
N ARG A 821 -5.04 -8.61 4.89
CA ARG A 821 -5.78 -8.42 3.63
C ARG A 821 -5.18 -7.34 2.69
N ALA A 822 -3.94 -6.90 2.91
CA ALA A 822 -3.23 -6.02 1.98
C ALA A 822 -3.07 -6.66 0.58
N LEU A 823 -3.02 -5.82 -0.45
CA LEU A 823 -2.74 -6.22 -1.83
C LEU A 823 -1.28 -5.91 -2.17
N ILE A 824 -0.58 -6.92 -2.70
CA ILE A 824 0.82 -6.85 -3.11
C ILE A 824 0.89 -7.11 -4.61
N TYR A 825 1.58 -6.23 -5.32
CA TYR A 825 1.78 -6.35 -6.76
C TYR A 825 3.13 -6.99 -7.05
N HIS A 826 3.12 -8.13 -7.75
CA HIS A 826 4.29 -8.93 -8.08
C HIS A 826 4.07 -9.71 -9.38
N GLU A 827 5.07 -9.75 -10.27
CA GLU A 827 5.06 -10.48 -11.55
C GLU A 827 3.76 -10.34 -12.37
N GLY A 828 3.30 -9.09 -12.55
CA GLY A 828 2.13 -8.77 -13.38
C GLY A 828 0.80 -9.20 -12.76
N ALA A 829 0.78 -9.56 -11.48
CA ALA A 829 -0.39 -10.02 -10.76
C ALA A 829 -0.54 -9.33 -9.41
N ARG A 830 -1.77 -9.36 -8.90
CA ARG A 830 -2.15 -8.85 -7.59
C ARG A 830 -2.37 -10.01 -6.64
N TYR A 831 -1.66 -9.98 -5.52
CA TYR A 831 -1.70 -10.99 -4.49
C TYR A 831 -2.31 -10.41 -3.22
N ARG A 832 -3.13 -11.17 -2.51
CA ARG A 832 -3.75 -10.75 -1.24
C ARG A 832 -3.08 -11.46 -0.07
N VAL A 833 -2.74 -10.71 0.97
CA VAL A 833 -2.28 -11.24 2.26
C VAL A 833 -3.46 -11.87 2.98
N TYR A 834 -3.58 -13.19 2.90
CA TYR A 834 -4.72 -13.90 3.50
C TYR A 834 -4.36 -14.62 4.80
N LYS A 835 -3.07 -14.88 5.03
CA LYS A 835 -2.59 -15.66 6.16
C LYS A 835 -1.34 -15.04 6.79
N VAL A 836 -1.22 -15.14 8.11
CA VAL A 836 0.00 -14.86 8.87
C VAL A 836 0.53 -16.15 9.51
N ASN A 837 1.85 -16.31 9.58
CA ASN A 837 2.47 -17.38 10.34
C ASN A 837 2.47 -17.01 11.82
N LEU A 838 1.80 -17.82 12.64
CA LEU A 838 1.67 -17.60 14.08
C LEU A 838 2.77 -18.35 14.83
N ASP A 839 3.20 -17.75 15.94
CA ASP A 839 4.06 -18.38 16.92
C ASP A 839 3.27 -18.64 18.20
N PHE A 840 3.46 -19.83 18.77
CA PHE A 840 2.78 -20.28 19.97
C PHE A 840 3.74 -20.39 21.17
N GLY A 841 5.02 -19.98 21.00
CA GLY A 841 5.96 -19.74 22.09
C GLY A 841 6.46 -20.96 22.86
N SER A 842 6.07 -22.19 22.49
CA SER A 842 6.46 -23.43 23.18
C SER A 842 7.47 -24.28 22.38
N ASP A 843 8.42 -24.89 23.09
CA ASP A 843 9.33 -25.92 22.57
C ASP A 843 8.69 -27.31 22.50
N ASP A 844 7.48 -27.43 23.04
CA ASP A 844 6.65 -28.64 23.03
C ASP A 844 5.81 -28.69 21.74
N LEU A 845 5.98 -29.77 20.97
CA LEU A 845 5.23 -30.03 19.73
C LEU A 845 3.73 -30.27 20.00
N GLU A 846 3.34 -30.64 21.22
CA GLU A 846 1.98 -30.98 21.63
C GLU A 846 1.29 -29.90 22.51
N ALA A 847 2.03 -28.97 23.11
CA ALA A 847 1.46 -27.94 23.99
C ALA A 847 0.68 -26.83 23.25
N SER A 848 -0.65 -26.94 23.35
CA SER A 848 -1.68 -25.89 23.45
C SER A 848 -1.80 -24.82 22.33
N ARG A 849 -3.03 -24.74 21.79
CA ARG A 849 -3.58 -23.80 20.79
C ARG A 849 -3.66 -22.32 21.25
N ALA A 850 -2.86 -21.90 22.23
CA ALA A 850 -2.91 -20.57 22.81
C ALA A 850 -1.85 -19.67 22.14
N LEU A 851 -2.33 -18.71 21.34
CA LEU A 851 -1.47 -17.74 20.67
C LEU A 851 -0.68 -16.93 21.72
N ASP A 852 0.64 -16.78 21.54
CA ASP A 852 1.42 -15.87 22.37
C ASP A 852 1.01 -14.43 22.04
N THR A 853 0.38 -13.77 23.00
CA THR A 853 -0.10 -12.40 22.86
C THR A 853 0.43 -11.56 24.00
N ARG A 854 0.83 -10.33 23.70
CA ARG A 854 1.34 -9.38 24.69
C ARG A 854 0.34 -8.26 24.94
N THR A 855 0.49 -7.60 26.07
CA THR A 855 -0.19 -6.35 26.40
C THR A 855 0.83 -5.22 26.47
N LEU A 856 0.49 -4.06 25.92
CA LEU A 856 1.31 -2.86 25.94
C LEU A 856 0.43 -1.67 26.32
N LYS A 857 0.85 -0.89 27.33
CA LYS A 857 0.27 0.44 27.60
C LYS A 857 1.10 1.48 26.88
N ARG A 858 0.44 2.33 26.08
CA ARG A 858 1.05 3.45 25.36
C ARG A 858 0.59 4.75 25.99
N CYS A 859 1.53 5.56 26.47
CA CYS A 859 1.20 6.83 27.11
C CYS A 859 0.41 7.75 26.15
N PRO A 860 -0.75 8.29 26.57
CA PRO A 860 -1.57 9.16 25.73
C PRO A 860 -0.98 10.56 25.57
N ALA A 861 -0.05 10.97 26.46
CA ALA A 861 0.57 12.29 26.41
C ALA A 861 1.87 12.33 25.59
N CYS A 862 2.72 11.32 25.71
CA CYS A 862 4.05 11.32 25.07
C CYS A 862 4.31 10.10 24.17
N GLY A 863 3.42 9.10 24.12
CA GLY A 863 3.59 7.91 23.27
C GLY A 863 4.62 6.90 23.76
N TYR A 864 5.17 7.05 24.97
CA TYR A 864 6.10 6.09 25.58
C TYR A 864 5.45 4.72 25.80
N ALA A 865 6.21 3.64 25.60
CA ALA A 865 5.75 2.26 25.68
C ALA A 865 6.06 1.61 27.03
N HIS A 866 5.05 0.95 27.61
CA HIS A 866 5.15 0.13 28.81
C HIS A 866 4.67 -1.29 28.48
N LEU A 867 5.62 -2.23 28.45
CA LEU A 867 5.35 -3.64 28.23
C LEU A 867 4.95 -4.32 29.54
N GLU A 868 4.06 -5.30 29.45
CA GLU A 868 3.71 -6.18 30.56
C GLU A 868 4.93 -6.99 31.02
N GLN A 869 5.35 -6.82 32.29
CA GLN A 869 6.41 -7.61 32.92
C GLN A 869 5.77 -8.55 33.97
N GLY A 870 5.40 -9.76 33.54
CA GLY A 870 4.72 -10.73 34.42
C GLY A 870 3.25 -10.35 34.63
N VAL A 871 2.86 -9.99 35.85
CA VAL A 871 1.46 -9.69 36.25
C VAL A 871 1.22 -8.18 36.47
N HIS A 872 2.25 -7.34 36.35
CA HIS A 872 2.18 -5.91 36.66
C HIS A 872 2.39 -5.06 35.40
N LEU A 873 1.45 -4.15 35.15
CA LEU A 873 1.57 -3.05 34.19
C LEU A 873 1.80 -1.75 34.95
N ALA A 874 2.58 -0.84 34.36
CA ALA A 874 2.76 0.49 34.93
C ALA A 874 1.42 1.25 34.96
N GLU A 875 1.13 1.92 36.07
CA GLU A 875 -0.06 2.77 36.25
C GLU A 875 0.26 4.25 35.94
N VAL A 876 1.54 4.58 35.89
CA VAL A 876 2.06 5.92 35.60
C VAL A 876 3.18 5.79 34.57
N CYS A 877 3.31 6.76 33.68
CA CYS A 877 4.33 6.75 32.65
C CYS A 877 5.73 7.06 33.23
N ASP A 878 6.66 6.10 33.17
CA ASP A 878 8.10 6.19 33.49
C ASP A 878 8.85 7.41 32.91
N ARG A 879 8.27 8.15 31.94
CA ARG A 879 8.90 9.32 31.30
C ARG A 879 8.27 10.66 31.68
N CYS A 880 6.95 10.73 31.75
CA CYS A 880 6.22 12.01 31.86
C CYS A 880 5.19 12.04 32.98
N ASP A 881 5.16 11.00 33.82
CA ASP A 881 4.30 10.87 34.99
C ASP A 881 2.79 10.96 34.73
N THR A 882 2.38 10.87 33.47
CA THR A 882 0.97 10.82 33.08
C THR A 882 0.36 9.47 33.50
N ALA A 883 -0.83 9.51 34.10
CA ALA A 883 -1.58 8.30 34.46
C ALA A 883 -1.90 7.45 33.21
N LEU A 884 -1.72 6.13 33.33
CA LEU A 884 -1.94 5.16 32.27
C LEU A 884 -3.22 4.36 32.55
N ASP A 885 -4.34 4.88 32.04
CA ASP A 885 -5.68 4.30 32.16
C ASP A 885 -5.93 3.11 31.20
N GLU A 886 -7.13 2.53 31.25
CA GLU A 886 -7.54 1.45 30.34
C GLU A 886 -7.50 1.88 28.86
N ALA A 887 -7.72 3.17 28.56
CA ALA A 887 -7.67 3.67 27.18
C ALA A 887 -6.24 3.68 26.60
N SER A 888 -5.24 3.70 27.48
CA SER A 888 -3.81 3.59 27.13
C SER A 888 -3.41 2.14 26.79
N GLN A 889 -4.23 1.16 27.16
CA GLN A 889 -3.93 -0.27 26.99
C GLN A 889 -4.27 -0.75 25.57
N ILE A 890 -3.29 -1.42 24.97
CA ILE A 890 -3.44 -2.19 23.73
C ILE A 890 -3.25 -3.65 24.13
N SER A 891 -4.29 -4.45 23.94
CA SER A 891 -4.30 -5.88 24.29
C SER A 891 -4.17 -6.74 23.04
N GLN A 892 -3.83 -8.02 23.22
CA GLN A 892 -3.78 -9.02 22.15
C GLN A 892 -2.78 -8.64 21.04
N LEU A 893 -1.62 -8.08 21.41
CA LEU A 893 -0.56 -7.77 20.45
C LEU A 893 0.07 -9.06 19.93
N VAL A 894 0.15 -9.17 18.60
CA VAL A 894 0.77 -10.30 17.90
C VAL A 894 1.92 -9.78 17.05
N HIS A 895 3.12 -10.34 17.23
CA HIS A 895 4.27 -9.93 16.44
C HIS A 895 4.10 -10.41 14.99
N LEU A 896 4.09 -9.47 14.04
CA LEU A 896 3.95 -9.79 12.63
C LEU A 896 5.28 -10.38 12.13
N ARG A 897 5.29 -11.71 11.96
CA ARG A 897 6.38 -12.46 11.31
C ARG A 897 6.08 -12.59 9.82
N ASN A 898 6.28 -13.77 9.23
CA ASN A 898 6.04 -14.00 7.81
C ASN A 898 4.55 -14.12 7.48
N VAL A 899 4.19 -13.72 6.27
CA VAL A 899 2.81 -13.81 5.75
C VAL A 899 2.75 -14.72 4.52
N SER A 900 1.57 -15.22 4.19
CA SER A 900 1.34 -15.96 2.95
C SER A 900 0.35 -15.24 2.05
N LEU A 901 0.64 -15.31 0.76
CA LEU A 901 -0.12 -14.66 -0.28
C LEU A 901 -0.97 -15.66 -1.05
N LYS A 902 -2.15 -15.21 -1.49
CA LYS A 902 -2.98 -15.89 -2.49
C LYS A 902 -3.10 -15.00 -3.71
N LEU A 903 -3.16 -15.57 -4.90
CA LEU A 903 -3.50 -14.78 -6.08
C LEU A 903 -4.90 -14.18 -5.87
N ALA A 904 -5.01 -12.87 -6.02
CA ALA A 904 -6.29 -12.18 -6.01
C ALA A 904 -6.85 -12.12 -7.42
N GLN A 905 -6.15 -11.41 -8.31
CA GLN A 905 -6.50 -11.24 -9.73
C GLN A 905 -5.23 -10.87 -10.52
N ARG A 906 -5.26 -11.00 -11.84
CA ARG A 906 -4.23 -10.42 -12.73
C ARG A 906 -4.44 -8.92 -12.89
N ILE A 907 -3.34 -8.20 -13.12
CA ILE A 907 -3.38 -6.76 -13.33
C ILE A 907 -3.94 -6.48 -14.72
N THR A 908 -4.93 -5.59 -14.79
CA THR A 908 -5.55 -5.17 -16.06
C THR A 908 -5.17 -3.73 -16.40
N CYS A 909 -5.32 -3.34 -17.66
CA CYS A 909 -5.09 -1.96 -18.10
C CYS A 909 -6.19 -0.96 -17.70
N ASP A 910 -7.16 -1.37 -16.88
CA ASP A 910 -8.08 -0.47 -16.17
C ASP A 910 -7.50 0.00 -14.82
N GLU A 911 -6.46 -0.66 -14.31
CA GLU A 911 -5.82 -0.31 -13.05
C GLU A 911 -4.81 0.84 -13.21
N GLU A 912 -5.26 2.06 -12.89
CA GLU A 912 -4.44 3.26 -13.06
C GLU A 912 -3.42 3.49 -11.94
N GLU A 913 -3.79 3.12 -10.71
CA GLU A 913 -2.92 3.17 -9.55
C GLU A 913 -3.10 1.91 -8.72
N ARG A 914 -2.08 1.58 -7.91
CA ARG A 914 -2.18 0.46 -6.99
C ARG A 914 -3.31 0.71 -6.01
N GLN A 915 -4.18 -0.28 -5.86
CA GLN A 915 -5.15 -0.27 -4.78
C GLN A 915 -4.41 -0.44 -3.44
N ARG A 916 -4.48 0.60 -2.60
CA ARG A 916 -3.87 0.60 -1.27
C ARG A 916 -4.97 0.62 -0.22
N PHE A 917 -4.86 -0.28 0.75
CA PHE A 917 -5.65 -0.17 1.97
C PHE A 917 -4.87 0.64 3.00
N GLY A 918 -5.48 1.71 3.50
CA GLY A 918 -4.90 2.50 4.58
C GLY A 918 -5.07 1.80 5.93
N TYR A 919 -4.05 1.87 6.77
CA TYR A 919 -4.08 1.39 8.15
C TYR A 919 -3.91 2.54 9.13
N ARG A 920 -4.49 2.40 10.31
CA ARG A 920 -4.23 3.28 11.46
C ARG A 920 -3.01 2.73 12.22
N ILE A 921 -1.82 3.13 11.78
CA ILE A 921 -0.56 2.75 12.41
C ILE A 921 -0.17 3.84 13.42
N VAL A 922 0.19 3.41 14.63
CA VAL A 922 0.73 4.29 15.66
C VAL A 922 2.15 3.86 16.01
N THR A 923 2.96 4.83 16.39
CA THR A 923 4.33 4.63 16.87
C THR A 923 4.36 4.77 18.38
N ALA A 924 5.06 3.86 19.05
CA ALA A 924 5.41 3.95 20.45
C ALA A 924 6.91 3.65 20.60
N TYR A 925 7.54 4.15 21.66
CA TYR A 925 8.98 3.99 21.84
C TYR A 925 9.36 3.81 23.31
N ARG A 926 10.51 3.19 23.57
CA ARG A 926 11.08 3.02 24.91
C ARG A 926 12.61 3.15 24.82
N PHE A 927 13.22 3.96 25.69
CA PHE A 927 14.67 4.06 25.76
C PHE A 927 15.26 2.77 26.37
N PRO A 928 16.47 2.35 25.95
CA PRO A 928 17.11 1.17 26.52
C PRO A 928 17.36 1.33 28.03
N GLU A 929 17.45 0.21 28.75
CA GLU A 929 17.81 0.19 30.16
C GLU A 929 19.11 -0.61 30.36
N VAL A 930 20.10 0.01 31.01
CA VAL A 930 21.37 -0.64 31.38
C VAL A 930 21.50 -0.61 32.90
N GLY A 931 21.51 -1.78 33.54
CA GLY A 931 21.60 -1.89 34.99
C GLY A 931 20.42 -1.29 35.76
N GLY A 932 19.23 -1.25 35.15
CA GLY A 932 18.00 -0.70 35.75
C GLY A 932 17.90 0.84 35.67
N LYS A 933 18.76 1.50 34.89
CA LYS A 933 18.64 2.93 34.53
C LYS A 933 18.41 3.07 33.04
N LEU A 934 17.59 4.06 32.66
CA LEU A 934 17.44 4.43 31.25
C LEU A 934 18.79 4.94 30.71
N ASP A 935 19.28 4.30 29.67
CA ASP A 935 20.46 4.71 28.92
C ASP A 935 20.03 5.78 27.90
N ARG A 936 19.83 6.99 28.44
CA ARG A 936 19.40 8.19 27.72
C ARG A 936 20.23 9.40 28.10
N ARG A 937 20.29 10.38 27.20
CA ARG A 937 20.94 11.67 27.39
C ARG A 937 19.92 12.79 27.19
N ASP A 938 19.80 13.64 28.20
CA ASP A 938 18.86 14.75 28.18
C ASP A 938 19.63 16.07 27.97
N ALA A 939 19.05 17.01 27.22
CA ALA A 939 19.54 18.38 27.11
C ALA A 939 18.38 19.38 27.13
N GLU A 940 18.65 20.56 27.68
CA GLU A 940 17.70 21.67 27.77
C GLU A 940 18.21 22.82 26.91
N VAL A 941 17.37 23.29 25.99
CA VAL A 941 17.66 24.44 25.13
C VAL A 941 16.96 25.66 25.70
N ARG A 942 17.73 26.69 26.03
CA ARG A 942 17.25 27.93 26.63
C ARG A 942 17.44 29.11 25.69
N ILE A 943 16.45 29.99 25.64
CA ILE A 943 16.56 31.30 25.00
C ILE A 943 16.49 32.36 26.10
N ASP A 944 17.51 33.20 26.19
CA ASP A 944 17.62 34.25 27.21
C ASP A 944 17.39 33.72 28.65
N GLY A 945 17.83 32.47 28.91
CA GLY A 945 17.69 31.79 30.21
C GLY A 945 16.39 31.03 30.44
N VAL A 946 15.41 31.11 29.53
CA VAL A 946 14.11 30.42 29.63
C VAL A 946 14.14 29.11 28.83
N PRO A 947 13.76 27.95 29.39
CA PRO A 947 13.60 26.71 28.63
C PRO A 947 12.58 26.87 27.52
N VAL A 948 12.97 26.46 26.32
CA VAL A 948 12.08 26.43 25.16
C VAL A 948 12.00 25.07 24.49
N LEU A 949 13.07 24.25 24.57
CA LEU A 949 13.07 22.86 24.10
C LEU A 949 13.68 21.94 25.16
N SER A 950 13.10 20.75 25.27
CA SER A 950 13.70 19.61 25.96
C SER A 950 14.02 18.54 24.94
N LEU A 951 15.24 18.02 25.00
CA LEU A 951 15.78 17.01 24.09
C LEU A 951 16.11 15.75 24.90
N SER A 952 15.62 14.58 24.49
CA SER A 952 15.96 13.29 25.09
C SER A 952 16.43 12.33 24.00
N TYR A 953 17.69 11.94 24.05
CA TYR A 953 18.34 11.04 23.10
C TYR A 953 18.61 9.67 23.71
N GLY A 954 18.38 8.59 22.96
CA GLY A 954 18.78 7.24 23.34
C GLY A 954 19.39 6.48 22.17
N ASP A 955 20.53 5.85 22.42
CA ASP A 955 21.13 4.87 21.52
C ASP A 955 20.24 3.61 21.49
N ALA A 956 20.07 2.97 20.33
CA ALA A 956 19.29 1.72 20.22
C ALA A 956 17.90 1.72 20.92
N THR A 957 17.17 2.83 20.82
CA THR A 957 15.80 2.98 21.35
C THR A 957 14.85 1.97 20.70
N ASP A 958 14.08 1.24 21.52
CA ASP A 958 13.04 0.33 21.04
C ASP A 958 11.90 1.13 20.43
N LEU A 959 11.59 0.85 19.17
CA LEU A 959 10.51 1.45 18.40
C LEU A 959 9.48 0.39 18.03
N TYR A 960 8.24 0.61 18.46
CA TYR A 960 7.08 -0.23 18.16
C TYR A 960 6.19 0.45 17.13
N ARG A 961 5.96 -0.22 16.01
CA ARG A 961 4.91 0.15 15.05
C ARG A 961 3.72 -0.78 15.25
N ILE A 962 2.55 -0.22 15.54
CA ILE A 962 1.36 -0.99 15.92
C ILE A 962 0.22 -0.67 14.96
N ASN A 963 -0.37 -1.69 14.35
CA ASN A 963 -1.49 -1.54 13.43
C ASN A 963 -2.82 -1.72 14.18
N LEU A 964 -3.47 -0.61 14.50
CA LEU A 964 -4.70 -0.58 15.30
C LEU A 964 -5.96 -0.89 14.49
N GLY A 965 -5.88 -1.10 13.18
CA GLY A 965 -7.04 -1.33 12.32
C GLY A 965 -6.99 -0.57 10.99
N TRP A 966 -8.12 -0.53 10.29
CA TRP A 966 -8.25 0.18 9.00
C TRP A 966 -8.28 1.70 9.21
N ALA A 967 -7.76 2.47 8.25
CA ALA A 967 -7.72 3.93 8.34
C ALA A 967 -9.12 4.57 8.37
N ASN A 968 -10.12 3.93 7.74
CA ASN A 968 -11.52 4.36 7.72
C ASN A 968 -12.39 3.69 8.81
N GLN A 969 -11.80 2.92 9.71
CA GLN A 969 -12.54 2.23 10.77
C GLN A 969 -13.21 3.25 11.71
N GLN A 970 -14.48 3.04 12.04
CA GLN A 970 -15.21 3.95 12.93
C GLN A 970 -14.58 3.94 14.33
N GLN A 971 -14.50 5.12 14.96
CA GLN A 971 -13.87 5.31 16.28
C GLN A 971 -14.44 4.43 17.41
N ARG A 972 -15.64 3.88 17.25
CA ARG A 972 -16.31 3.01 18.24
C ARG A 972 -15.95 1.53 18.11
N GLU A 973 -15.25 1.11 17.06
CA GLU A 973 -14.86 -0.28 16.91
C GLU A 973 -13.59 -0.61 17.68
N ALA A 974 -13.53 -1.81 18.27
CA ALA A 974 -12.35 -2.31 18.96
C ALA A 974 -11.14 -2.41 18.01
N PRO A 975 -9.93 -2.05 18.48
CA PRO A 975 -8.71 -2.07 17.66
C PRO A 975 -8.32 -3.49 17.24
N GLY A 976 -7.66 -3.60 16.09
CA GLY A 976 -7.12 -4.85 15.55
C GLY A 976 -8.03 -5.55 14.55
N PHE A 977 -7.65 -6.76 14.17
CA PHE A 977 -8.24 -7.54 13.07
C PHE A 977 -8.70 -8.91 13.55
N LYS A 978 -9.72 -9.46 12.89
CA LYS A 978 -10.21 -10.81 13.17
C LYS A 978 -9.29 -11.85 12.51
N LEU A 979 -8.80 -12.79 13.31
CA LEU A 979 -7.86 -13.83 12.92
C LEU A 979 -8.39 -15.19 13.38
N ASP A 980 -8.43 -16.15 12.46
CA ASP A 980 -8.61 -17.57 12.77
C ASP A 980 -7.27 -18.12 13.31
N VAL A 981 -7.18 -18.40 14.60
CA VAL A 981 -5.92 -18.84 15.23
C VAL A 981 -5.52 -20.27 14.89
N GLU A 982 -6.46 -21.09 14.42
CA GLU A 982 -6.14 -22.46 14.04
C GLU A 982 -5.47 -22.51 12.66
N ARG A 983 -5.86 -21.59 11.76
CA ARG A 983 -5.39 -21.57 10.37
C ARG A 983 -4.46 -20.40 10.04
N GLY A 984 -4.43 -19.38 10.89
CA GLY A 984 -3.72 -18.12 10.67
C GLY A 984 -4.41 -17.19 9.66
N TYR A 985 -5.69 -17.41 9.36
CA TYR A 985 -6.41 -16.66 8.30
C TYR A 985 -7.00 -15.37 8.81
N TRP A 986 -6.72 -14.29 8.09
CA TRP A 986 -7.41 -13.02 8.29
C TRP A 986 -8.85 -13.15 7.82
N SER A 987 -9.82 -12.58 8.54
CA SER A 987 -11.18 -12.43 8.01
C SER A 987 -11.21 -11.43 6.84
N SER A 988 -12.26 -11.50 6.01
CA SER A 988 -12.48 -10.58 4.89
C SER A 988 -12.53 -9.11 5.31
N ASN A 989 -12.06 -8.24 4.42
CA ASN A 989 -12.18 -6.80 4.54
C ASN A 989 -13.57 -6.34 4.07
N GLN A 990 -14.38 -5.80 4.98
CA GLN A 990 -15.72 -5.31 4.64
C GLN A 990 -15.73 -4.08 3.72
N ALA A 991 -14.58 -3.40 3.54
CA ALA A 991 -14.45 -2.27 2.62
C ALA A 991 -14.15 -2.69 1.18
N ASP A 992 -13.89 -3.97 0.91
CA ASP A 992 -13.68 -4.54 -0.43
C ASP A 992 -14.80 -5.54 -0.72
N ASP A 993 -15.80 -5.13 -1.51
CA ASP A 993 -16.95 -5.99 -1.89
C ASP A 993 -16.53 -7.26 -2.63
N GLN A 994 -15.31 -7.30 -3.19
CA GLN A 994 -14.74 -8.47 -3.86
C GLN A 994 -14.00 -9.41 -2.89
N ASP A 995 -13.72 -8.99 -1.66
CA ASP A 995 -12.99 -9.81 -0.69
C ASP A 995 -13.91 -10.80 0.02
N GLN A 996 -13.68 -12.08 -0.21
CA GLN A 996 -14.43 -13.17 0.39
C GLN A 996 -13.61 -13.87 1.46
N ASP A 997 -14.30 -14.46 2.44
CA ASP A 997 -13.67 -15.31 3.44
C ASP A 997 -13.08 -16.55 2.79
N ASP A 998 -11.83 -16.86 3.14
CA ASP A 998 -11.08 -17.99 2.59
C ASP A 998 -11.56 -19.35 3.12
N ALA A 999 -12.19 -19.34 4.30
CA ALA A 999 -12.63 -20.53 4.98
C ALA A 999 -14.12 -20.79 4.72
N ALA A 1000 -14.46 -21.99 4.23
CA ALA A 1000 -15.85 -22.42 4.08
C ALA A 1000 -16.58 -22.57 5.44
N THR A 1001 -15.84 -22.91 6.49
CA THR A 1001 -16.30 -22.99 7.88
C THR A 1001 -15.34 -22.21 8.78
N PRO A 1002 -15.80 -21.22 9.57
CA PRO A 1002 -14.94 -20.43 10.44
C PRO A 1002 -14.37 -21.28 11.59
N GLY A 1003 -13.07 -21.21 11.83
CA GLY A 1003 -12.41 -21.75 13.02
C GLY A 1003 -12.60 -20.85 14.25
N ARG A 1004 -11.73 -20.98 15.25
CA ARG A 1004 -11.72 -20.08 16.42
C ARG A 1004 -11.21 -18.70 16.00
N ILE A 1005 -12.10 -17.73 15.89
CA ILE A 1005 -11.77 -16.35 15.54
C ILE A 1005 -11.55 -15.52 16.80
N ILE A 1006 -10.39 -14.88 16.91
CA ILE A 1006 -10.10 -13.85 17.92
C ILE A 1006 -9.72 -12.54 17.25
N ARG A 1007 -9.77 -11.42 17.98
CA ARG A 1007 -9.29 -10.12 17.49
C ARG A 1007 -7.88 -9.88 18.00
N VAL A 1008 -6.95 -9.58 17.09
CA VAL A 1008 -5.52 -9.38 17.40
C VAL A 1008 -5.01 -8.07 16.82
N VAL A 1009 -3.98 -7.50 17.44
CA VAL A 1009 -3.33 -6.25 17.00
C VAL A 1009 -1.92 -6.57 16.48
N PRO A 1010 -1.68 -6.55 15.17
CA PRO A 1010 -0.35 -6.79 14.62
C PRO A 1010 0.62 -5.66 15.00
N TYR A 1011 1.83 -6.01 15.42
CA TYR A 1011 2.91 -5.06 15.64
C TYR A 1011 4.25 -5.59 15.13
N VAL A 1012 5.19 -4.66 14.92
CA VAL A 1012 6.60 -4.95 14.66
C VAL A 1012 7.47 -4.09 15.56
N MET A 1013 8.66 -4.59 15.89
CA MET A 1013 9.64 -3.90 16.71
C MET A 1013 11.00 -3.82 16.01
N ASP A 1014 11.68 -2.70 16.19
CA ASP A 1014 13.07 -2.53 15.81
C ASP A 1014 13.76 -1.55 16.77
N THR A 1015 15.09 -1.54 16.81
CA THR A 1015 15.87 -0.59 17.63
C THR A 1015 16.55 0.44 16.75
N LYS A 1016 16.43 1.73 17.06
CA LYS A 1016 17.05 2.83 16.30
C LYS A 1016 17.60 3.89 17.24
N ASN A 1017 18.60 4.66 16.79
CA ASN A 1017 18.98 5.88 17.50
C ASN A 1017 17.84 6.88 17.36
N ALA A 1018 17.35 7.40 18.49
CA ALA A 1018 16.17 8.24 18.51
C ALA A 1018 16.35 9.45 19.43
N LEU A 1019 15.78 10.57 19.00
CA LEU A 1019 15.73 11.84 19.73
C LEU A 1019 14.27 12.27 19.85
N VAL A 1020 13.83 12.54 21.06
CA VAL A 1020 12.52 13.14 21.31
C VAL A 1020 12.72 14.61 21.62
N LEU A 1021 12.08 15.46 20.83
CA LEU A 1021 12.07 16.90 21.00
C LEU A 1021 10.69 17.33 21.50
N ARG A 1022 10.67 18.02 22.64
CA ARG A 1022 9.48 18.65 23.21
C ARG A 1022 9.64 20.17 23.20
N VAL A 1023 8.59 20.88 22.79
CA VAL A 1023 8.55 22.35 22.80
C VAL A 1023 7.80 22.85 24.01
N GLU A 1024 8.36 23.82 24.73
CA GLU A 1024 7.74 24.45 25.89
C GLU A 1024 7.67 25.99 25.72
N PRO A 1025 6.51 26.63 25.93
CA PRO A 1025 5.18 26.03 26.12
C PRO A 1025 4.65 25.33 24.86
N PRO A 1026 3.62 24.47 24.97
CA PRO A 1026 3.01 23.78 23.83
C PRO A 1026 2.55 24.75 22.74
N ARG A 1027 2.78 24.38 21.48
CA ARG A 1027 2.45 25.18 20.29
C ARG A 1027 1.23 24.64 19.56
N SER A 1028 0.69 25.42 18.62
CA SER A 1028 -0.43 24.99 17.78
C SER A 1028 -0.06 23.82 16.85
N LEU A 1029 -1.08 23.13 16.34
CA LEU A 1029 -0.90 22.01 15.41
C LEU A 1029 -0.12 22.42 14.14
N GLU A 1030 -0.43 23.59 13.59
CA GLU A 1030 0.17 24.15 12.37
C GLU A 1030 1.65 24.53 12.60
N GLU A 1031 1.95 25.16 13.74
CA GLU A 1031 3.33 25.46 14.15
C GLU A 1031 4.14 24.18 14.33
N MET A 1032 3.61 23.16 15.02
CA MET A 1032 4.32 21.90 15.26
C MET A 1032 4.55 21.10 13.97
N ALA A 1033 3.56 21.05 13.07
CA ALA A 1033 3.72 20.42 11.76
C ALA A 1033 4.79 21.11 10.91
N SER A 1034 4.78 22.45 10.89
CA SER A 1034 5.76 23.25 10.16
C SER A 1034 7.15 23.14 10.77
N LEU A 1035 7.27 23.15 12.09
CA LEU A 1035 8.53 23.01 12.82
C LEU A 1035 9.14 21.63 12.60
N GLN A 1036 8.33 20.57 12.63
CA GLN A 1036 8.77 19.21 12.33
C GLN A 1036 9.37 19.12 10.92
N ALA A 1037 8.68 19.66 9.90
CA ALA A 1037 9.17 19.67 8.53
C ALA A 1037 10.46 20.49 8.39
N ALA A 1038 10.50 21.70 8.96
CA ALA A 1038 11.65 22.60 8.86
C ALA A 1038 12.90 22.04 9.55
N LEU A 1039 12.75 21.48 10.77
CA LEU A 1039 13.88 20.90 11.49
C LEU A 1039 14.35 19.60 10.85
N ALA A 1040 13.45 18.75 10.34
CA ALA A 1040 13.84 17.56 9.61
C ALA A 1040 14.70 17.90 8.38
N GLU A 1041 14.24 18.85 7.55
CA GLU A 1041 14.98 19.29 6.37
C GLU A 1041 16.30 19.99 6.76
N ALA A 1042 16.31 20.80 7.82
CA ALA A 1042 17.52 21.45 8.31
C ALA A 1042 18.56 20.44 8.79
N ILE A 1043 18.17 19.40 9.55
CA ILE A 1043 19.06 18.32 9.99
C ILE A 1043 19.63 17.60 8.76
N GLN A 1044 18.77 17.21 7.81
CA GLN A 1044 19.20 16.52 6.61
C GLN A 1044 20.20 17.34 5.78
N LYS A 1045 19.93 18.64 5.55
CA LYS A 1045 20.83 19.51 4.78
C LYS A 1045 22.13 19.83 5.52
N HIS A 1046 22.05 20.10 6.82
CA HIS A 1046 23.23 20.46 7.64
C HIS A 1046 24.21 19.29 7.74
N PHE A 1047 23.69 18.08 7.98
CA PHE A 1047 24.51 16.88 8.10
C PHE A 1047 24.72 16.13 6.78
N GLN A 1048 24.13 16.61 5.67
CA GLN A 1048 24.20 16.00 4.33
C GLN A 1048 23.67 14.56 4.30
N LEU A 1049 22.54 14.33 4.97
CA LEU A 1049 21.85 13.04 4.99
C LEU A 1049 20.93 12.92 3.78
N GLU A 1050 20.72 11.68 3.31
CA GLU A 1050 19.65 11.41 2.37
C GLU A 1050 18.29 11.54 3.09
N PRO A 1051 17.22 12.01 2.40
CA PRO A 1051 15.91 12.20 3.03
C PRO A 1051 15.31 10.94 3.69
N ARG A 1052 15.74 9.75 3.27
CA ARG A 1052 15.28 8.47 3.83
C ARG A 1052 16.06 8.02 5.06
N GLU A 1053 17.17 8.65 5.40
CA GLU A 1053 18.02 8.27 6.55
C GLU A 1053 17.52 8.85 7.87
N LEU A 1054 16.72 9.91 7.84
CA LEU A 1054 16.09 10.52 9.01
C LEU A 1054 14.57 10.46 8.87
N ALA A 1055 13.91 9.79 9.81
CA ALA A 1055 12.46 9.72 9.88
C ALA A 1055 11.93 10.54 11.05
N THR A 1056 10.71 11.06 10.92
CA THR A 1056 10.03 11.83 11.95
C THR A 1056 8.63 11.30 12.23
N GLU A 1057 8.24 11.30 13.50
CA GLU A 1057 6.91 10.89 13.95
C GLU A 1057 6.35 11.94 14.91
N ALA A 1058 5.09 12.31 14.68
CA ALA A 1058 4.36 13.22 15.55
C ALA A 1058 3.77 12.45 16.74
N LEU A 1059 4.13 12.85 17.96
CA LEU A 1059 3.68 12.23 19.20
C LEU A 1059 2.75 13.16 20.01
N PRO A 1060 1.71 12.62 20.66
CA PRO A 1060 1.23 11.23 20.61
C PRO A 1060 0.49 10.90 19.29
N SER A 1061 0.12 11.87 18.46
CA SER A 1061 -0.47 11.58 17.14
C SER A 1061 -0.27 12.73 16.15
N SER A 1062 -0.55 12.49 14.86
CA SER A 1062 -0.51 13.55 13.85
C SER A 1062 -1.55 14.66 14.05
N ARG A 1063 -2.62 14.40 14.85
CA ARG A 1063 -3.67 15.38 15.20
C ARG A 1063 -3.40 16.12 16.50
N GLU A 1064 -2.58 15.53 17.37
CA GLU A 1064 -2.18 16.09 18.64
C GLU A 1064 -0.65 15.99 18.74
N ARG A 1065 0.04 17.02 18.24
CA ARG A 1065 1.50 17.07 18.14
C ARG A 1065 2.07 17.79 19.35
N ARG A 1066 2.40 17.05 20.41
CA ARG A 1066 3.06 17.59 21.61
C ARG A 1066 4.58 17.47 21.52
N GLU A 1067 5.05 16.41 20.91
CA GLU A 1067 6.47 16.10 20.77
C GLU A 1067 6.77 15.59 19.35
N ILE A 1068 8.03 15.73 18.95
CA ILE A 1068 8.54 15.24 17.67
C ILE A 1068 9.58 14.17 17.98
N LEU A 1069 9.32 12.94 17.53
CA LEU A 1069 10.29 11.85 17.56
C LEU A 1069 11.07 11.84 16.25
N PHE A 1070 12.36 12.11 16.33
CA PHE A 1070 13.31 11.88 15.27
C PHE A 1070 13.96 10.52 15.50
N TYR A 1071 14.11 9.71 14.45
CA TYR A 1071 14.93 8.52 14.53
C TYR A 1071 15.70 8.30 13.23
N GLU A 1072 16.92 7.82 13.37
CA GLU A 1072 17.78 7.49 12.23
C GLU A 1072 17.28 6.16 11.64
N ALA A 1073 16.73 6.20 10.42
CA ALA A 1073 16.10 5.05 9.78
C ALA A 1073 17.15 4.04 9.28
N ALA A 1074 18.33 4.54 8.89
CA ALA A 1074 19.51 3.73 8.57
C ALA A 1074 19.94 2.95 9.82
N GLU A 1075 20.27 1.67 9.65
CA GLU A 1075 20.70 0.87 10.80
C GLU A 1075 22.07 1.29 11.30
N GLY A 1076 22.20 1.28 12.61
CA GLY A 1076 23.35 1.81 13.29
C GLY A 1076 23.40 3.34 13.40
N GLY A 1077 22.64 4.02 12.56
CA GLY A 1077 22.48 5.46 12.61
C GLY A 1077 23.68 6.25 12.08
N ALA A 1078 23.40 7.48 11.64
CA ALA A 1078 24.41 8.44 11.22
C ALA A 1078 25.04 9.20 12.41
N GLY A 1079 24.55 8.96 13.63
CA GLY A 1079 25.05 9.60 14.85
C GLY A 1079 24.83 11.11 14.89
N VAL A 1080 23.89 11.61 14.08
CA VAL A 1080 23.58 13.04 13.95
C VAL A 1080 22.69 13.49 15.10
N LEU A 1081 21.75 12.64 15.52
CA LEU A 1081 20.80 12.97 16.58
C LEU A 1081 21.50 13.13 17.93
N ARG A 1082 22.61 12.42 18.12
CA ARG A 1082 23.48 12.56 19.29
C ARG A 1082 24.11 13.95 19.36
N GLN A 1083 24.55 14.50 18.21
CA GLN A 1083 25.22 15.81 18.15
C GLN A 1083 24.27 16.95 18.53
N LEU A 1084 22.97 16.81 18.31
CA LEU A 1084 21.97 17.80 18.75
C LEU A 1084 21.92 17.96 20.28
N VAL A 1085 22.34 16.94 21.03
CA VAL A 1085 22.35 16.92 22.50
C VAL A 1085 23.75 17.25 23.06
N GLU A 1086 24.81 16.77 22.40
CA GLU A 1086 26.19 16.94 22.87
C GLU A 1086 26.82 18.31 22.50
N ASP A 1087 26.53 18.83 21.31
CA ASP A 1087 27.18 20.04 20.80
C ASP A 1087 26.24 21.24 20.92
N PRO A 1088 26.59 22.24 21.77
CA PRO A 1088 25.74 23.40 22.00
C PRO A 1088 25.56 24.29 20.77
N GLN A 1089 26.43 24.19 19.76
CA GLN A 1089 26.37 25.03 18.56
C GLN A 1089 25.41 24.49 17.49
N VAL A 1090 25.03 23.21 17.57
CA VAL A 1090 24.25 22.54 16.52
C VAL A 1090 22.82 23.09 16.44
N ILE A 1091 22.12 23.25 17.56
CA ILE A 1091 20.73 23.76 17.54
C ILE A 1091 20.64 25.18 16.95
N PRO A 1092 21.49 26.15 17.37
CA PRO A 1092 21.58 27.45 16.72
C PRO A 1092 21.86 27.38 15.21
N ALA A 1093 22.80 26.51 14.80
CA ALA A 1093 23.15 26.34 13.39
C ALA A 1093 21.98 25.74 12.57
N LEU A 1094 21.27 24.77 13.13
CA LEU A 1094 20.07 24.19 12.53
C LEU A 1094 18.93 25.20 12.41
N ALA A 1095 18.74 26.07 13.40
CA ALA A 1095 17.75 27.13 13.35
C ALA A 1095 18.04 28.15 12.23
N ARG A 1096 19.30 28.57 12.08
CA ARG A 1096 19.73 29.42 10.95
C ARG A 1096 19.47 28.71 9.62
N ARG A 1097 19.84 27.44 9.52
CA ARG A 1097 19.61 26.66 8.29
C ARG A 1097 18.13 26.48 7.97
N ALA A 1098 17.28 26.30 8.99
CA ALA A 1098 15.84 26.20 8.83
C ALA A 1098 15.22 27.52 8.32
N LEU A 1099 15.74 28.68 8.75
CA LEU A 1099 15.33 29.99 8.21
C LEU A 1099 15.69 30.11 6.73
N GLU A 1100 16.91 29.75 6.34
CA GLU A 1100 17.35 29.75 4.94
C GLU A 1100 16.47 28.84 4.07
N ILE A 1101 16.16 27.63 4.57
CA ILE A 1101 15.25 26.70 3.90
C ILE A 1101 13.85 27.33 3.74
N CYS A 1102 13.37 28.04 4.75
CA CYS A 1102 12.12 28.80 4.70
C CYS A 1102 12.22 30.10 3.87
N HIS A 1103 13.32 30.32 3.13
CA HIS A 1103 13.64 31.51 2.34
C HIS A 1103 13.68 32.82 3.13
N PHE A 1104 13.97 32.74 4.43
CA PHE A 1104 14.25 33.90 5.26
C PHE A 1104 15.75 34.07 5.41
N ASP A 1105 16.24 35.29 5.20
CA ASP A 1105 17.61 35.64 5.58
C ASP A 1105 17.77 35.50 7.11
N PRO A 1106 18.72 34.70 7.62
CA PRO A 1106 18.81 34.40 9.05
C PRO A 1106 19.12 35.59 9.97
N ASP A 1107 19.66 36.68 9.41
CA ASP A 1107 20.10 37.85 10.16
C ASP A 1107 19.08 39.00 10.10
N THR A 1108 18.43 39.18 8.96
CA THR A 1108 17.46 40.26 8.70
C THR A 1108 16.01 39.81 8.74
N LEU A 1109 15.74 38.50 8.63
CA LEU A 1109 14.41 37.89 8.49
C LEU A 1109 13.64 38.36 7.25
N HIS A 1110 14.34 38.94 6.27
CA HIS A 1110 13.76 39.30 4.99
C HIS A 1110 13.38 38.04 4.21
N ASP A 1111 12.24 38.09 3.51
CA ASP A 1111 11.76 36.99 2.69
C ASP A 1111 12.24 37.14 1.26
N ASP A 1112 13.34 36.45 0.93
CA ASP A 1112 14.00 36.54 -0.37
C ASP A 1112 13.11 36.01 -1.52
N HIS A 1113 12.10 35.20 -1.19
CA HIS A 1113 11.25 34.50 -2.16
C HIS A 1113 9.76 34.82 -2.01
N ALA A 1114 9.39 35.99 -1.46
CA ALA A 1114 7.99 36.39 -1.26
C ALA A 1114 7.11 36.30 -2.53
N GLU A 1115 7.70 36.53 -3.71
CA GLU A 1115 6.99 36.45 -5.01
C GLU A 1115 6.90 35.02 -5.57
N ARG A 1116 7.70 34.07 -5.06
CA ARG A 1116 7.82 32.70 -5.59
C ARG A 1116 7.27 31.62 -4.66
N CYS A 1117 7.22 31.89 -3.35
CA CYS A 1117 6.81 30.96 -2.31
C CYS A 1117 5.68 31.55 -1.44
N GLY A 1118 4.56 30.83 -1.35
CA GLY A 1118 3.43 31.18 -0.49
C GLY A 1118 3.65 30.73 0.97
N LYS A 1119 2.71 29.92 1.49
CA LYS A 1119 2.82 29.30 2.84
C LYS A 1119 3.94 28.24 2.91
N ALA A 1120 4.09 27.44 1.86
CA ALA A 1120 5.12 26.42 1.73
C ALA A 1120 5.30 26.06 0.25
N CYS A 1121 6.49 25.57 -0.12
CA CYS A 1121 6.83 25.04 -1.43
C CYS A 1121 7.81 23.86 -1.30
N TYR A 1122 8.11 23.17 -2.41
CA TYR A 1122 9.03 22.02 -2.44
C TYR A 1122 10.53 22.38 -2.32
N GLU A 1123 10.88 23.67 -2.37
CA GLU A 1123 12.20 24.14 -1.98
C GLU A 1123 12.33 24.39 -0.47
N CYS A 1124 11.21 24.46 0.28
CA CYS A 1124 11.21 24.77 1.71
C CYS A 1124 10.67 23.65 2.62
N LEU A 1125 9.35 23.47 2.70
CA LEU A 1125 8.71 22.59 3.69
C LEU A 1125 7.94 21.41 3.07
N LEU A 1126 7.58 21.51 1.79
CA LEU A 1126 6.86 20.42 1.12
C LEU A 1126 7.85 19.36 0.68
N ASP A 1127 7.60 18.12 1.07
CA ASP A 1127 8.35 16.95 0.61
C ASP A 1127 7.37 15.89 0.07
N TYR A 1128 7.91 14.94 -0.69
CA TYR A 1128 7.17 13.77 -1.15
C TYR A 1128 6.60 12.95 0.02
N GLY A 1129 7.30 12.85 1.16
CA GLY A 1129 6.90 12.05 2.32
C GLY A 1129 5.84 12.68 3.22
N ASN A 1130 5.74 14.01 3.26
CA ASN A 1130 4.85 14.74 4.19
C ASN A 1130 3.56 15.28 3.53
N GLN A 1131 3.15 14.73 2.38
CA GLN A 1131 1.93 15.12 1.65
C GLN A 1131 0.66 15.26 2.52
N PRO A 1132 0.37 14.37 3.49
CA PRO A 1132 -0.80 14.53 4.37
C PRO A 1132 -0.78 15.82 5.20
N ASP A 1133 0.40 16.36 5.47
CA ASP A 1133 0.61 17.55 6.29
C ASP A 1133 0.63 18.84 5.47
N HIS A 1134 0.70 18.78 4.13
CA HIS A 1134 0.76 19.96 3.26
C HIS A 1134 -0.28 21.05 3.58
N PRO A 1135 -1.54 20.73 3.92
CA PRO A 1135 -2.52 21.75 4.31
C PRO A 1135 -2.19 22.52 5.59
N LEU A 1136 -1.35 21.95 6.47
CA LEU A 1136 -0.97 22.50 7.78
C LEU A 1136 0.34 23.30 7.73
N LEU A 1137 1.15 23.15 6.68
CA LEU A 1137 2.50 23.73 6.61
C LEU A 1137 2.47 25.22 6.26
N ASP A 1138 3.08 26.04 7.12
CA ASP A 1138 3.15 27.49 6.99
C ASP A 1138 4.47 28.03 7.56
N ARG A 1139 5.37 28.44 6.65
CA ARG A 1139 6.71 28.95 7.00
C ARG A 1139 6.68 30.23 7.83
N TYR A 1140 5.64 31.05 7.71
CA TYR A 1140 5.54 32.30 8.45
C TYR A 1140 5.26 32.07 9.94
N ARG A 1141 4.59 30.97 10.30
CA ARG A 1141 4.23 30.64 11.68
C ARG A 1141 5.43 30.27 12.55
N ILE A 1142 6.50 29.76 11.94
CA ILE A 1142 7.69 29.29 12.66
C ILE A 1142 8.87 30.26 12.58
N ARG A 1143 8.80 31.30 11.73
CA ARG A 1143 9.90 32.25 11.47
C ARG A 1143 10.46 32.85 12.76
N ASP A 1144 9.62 33.47 13.57
CA ASP A 1144 10.07 34.20 14.76
C ASP A 1144 10.62 33.25 15.83
N PHE A 1145 10.07 32.04 15.92
CA PHE A 1145 10.57 31.01 16.82
C PHE A 1145 11.94 30.46 16.39
N LEU A 1146 12.13 30.18 15.10
CA LEU A 1146 13.43 29.79 14.55
C LEU A 1146 14.47 30.91 14.72
N ALA A 1147 14.09 32.17 14.48
CA ALA A 1147 14.95 33.32 14.72
C ALA A 1147 15.43 33.40 16.17
N ALA A 1148 14.53 33.17 17.12
CA ALA A 1148 14.89 33.13 18.54
C ALA A 1148 15.82 31.94 18.87
N LEU A 1149 15.61 30.77 18.25
CA LEU A 1149 16.46 29.59 18.43
C LEU A 1149 17.91 29.77 17.93
N THR A 1150 18.16 30.72 17.01
CA THR A 1150 19.55 31.04 16.58
C THR A 1150 20.44 31.58 17.70
N ARG A 1151 19.84 32.07 18.80
CA ARG A 1151 20.54 32.59 19.98
C ARG A 1151 20.46 31.65 21.18
N ALA A 1152 19.98 30.42 20.98
CA ALA A 1152 19.75 29.49 22.08
C ALA A 1152 21.06 28.93 22.66
N ASP A 1153 21.06 28.69 23.98
CA ASP A 1153 22.10 27.98 24.71
C ASP A 1153 21.59 26.56 25.02
N CYS A 1154 22.30 25.53 24.53
CA CYS A 1154 21.94 24.13 24.76
C CYS A 1154 22.84 23.55 25.85
N ARG A 1155 22.23 23.04 26.94
CA ARG A 1155 22.95 22.46 28.08
C ARG A 1155 22.55 21.00 28.26
N SER A 1156 23.53 20.09 28.19
CA SER A 1156 23.32 18.70 28.58
C SER A 1156 22.96 18.62 30.07
N ALA A 1157 21.87 17.94 30.40
CA ALA A 1157 21.48 17.65 31.77
C ALA A 1157 22.39 16.54 32.31
N GLY A 1158 23.14 16.86 33.38
CA GLY A 1158 24.19 15.99 33.90
C GLY A 1158 25.54 16.34 33.26
N GLY A 1159 26.27 17.22 33.94
CA GLY A 1159 27.55 17.75 33.47
C GLY A 1159 28.49 16.66 32.97
N THR A 1160 29.13 16.99 31.85
CA THR A 1160 30.27 16.31 31.26
C THR A 1160 31.23 15.81 32.34
N GLY A 1161 31.26 14.50 32.55
CA GLY A 1161 32.49 13.88 33.02
C GLY A 1161 32.43 12.39 33.27
N SER A 1162 33.58 11.75 33.11
CA SER A 1162 33.84 10.40 33.59
C SER A 1162 33.50 10.29 35.08
N ARG A 1163 33.27 9.06 35.58
CA ARG A 1163 33.06 8.80 37.01
C ARG A 1163 34.20 9.40 37.87
N GLU A 1164 35.40 9.48 37.33
CA GLU A 1164 36.57 10.13 37.94
C GLU A 1164 36.43 11.66 37.99
N GLU A 1165 35.98 12.30 36.92
CA GLU A 1165 35.71 13.75 36.90
C GLU A 1165 34.58 14.14 37.85
N ARG A 1166 33.56 13.28 37.97
CA ARG A 1166 32.47 13.45 38.95
C ARG A 1166 32.97 13.35 40.39
N LEU A 1167 33.85 12.39 40.65
CA LEU A 1167 34.48 12.23 41.97
C LEU A 1167 35.34 13.45 42.32
N VAL A 1168 36.10 13.99 41.35
CA VAL A 1168 36.89 15.23 41.53
C VAL A 1168 36.00 16.44 41.85
N GLU A 1169 34.87 16.59 41.16
CA GLU A 1169 33.93 17.69 41.43
C GLU A 1169 33.26 17.55 42.80
N LEU A 1170 32.82 16.34 43.18
CA LEU A 1170 32.28 16.09 44.51
C LEU A 1170 33.33 16.32 45.61
N HIS A 1171 34.59 15.94 45.38
CA HIS A 1171 35.68 16.23 46.31
C HIS A 1171 35.94 17.73 46.51
N ARG A 1172 35.74 18.55 45.48
CA ARG A 1172 35.85 20.02 45.58
C ARG A 1172 34.74 20.63 46.44
N ARG A 1173 33.57 19.99 46.50
CA ARG A 1173 32.39 20.46 47.26
C ARG A 1173 32.32 19.92 48.68
N CYS A 1174 33.25 19.06 49.10
CA CYS A 1174 33.32 18.58 50.48
C CYS A 1174 33.84 19.66 51.44
N ASP A 1175 33.10 19.90 52.52
CA ASP A 1175 33.48 20.85 53.58
C ASP A 1175 34.32 20.19 54.68
N SER A 1176 34.30 18.85 54.78
CA SER A 1176 35.10 18.08 55.76
C SER A 1176 35.94 16.95 55.16
N GLN A 1177 36.96 16.49 55.90
CA GLN A 1177 37.71 15.28 55.54
C GLN A 1177 36.88 14.00 55.69
N LEU A 1178 35.82 14.03 56.51
CA LEU A 1178 34.91 12.90 56.70
C LEU A 1178 34.11 12.64 55.43
N GLU A 1179 33.57 13.68 54.81
CA GLU A 1179 32.90 13.63 53.51
C GLU A 1179 33.79 13.05 52.41
N ARG A 1180 35.07 13.46 52.37
CA ARG A 1180 36.03 12.92 51.39
C ARG A 1180 36.29 11.44 51.59
N ARG A 1181 36.51 11.00 52.83
CA ARG A 1181 36.69 9.57 53.16
C ARG A 1181 35.48 8.74 52.80
N TRP A 1182 34.27 9.30 52.98
CA TRP A 1182 33.03 8.61 52.64
C TRP A 1182 32.87 8.43 51.11
N LEU A 1183 33.18 9.46 50.33
CA LEU A 1183 33.23 9.36 48.86
C LEU A 1183 34.29 8.36 48.38
N GLU A 1184 35.49 8.36 48.96
CA GLU A 1184 36.54 7.38 48.66
C GLU A 1184 36.08 5.95 48.96
N ARG A 1185 35.31 5.75 50.04
CA ARG A 1185 34.76 4.44 50.38
C ARG A 1185 33.69 3.98 49.40
N LEU A 1186 32.79 4.87 48.97
CA LEU A 1186 31.83 4.58 47.90
C LEU A 1186 32.54 4.21 46.60
N GLU A 1187 33.63 4.90 46.27
CA GLU A 1187 34.40 4.62 45.07
C GLU A 1187 35.12 3.27 45.13
N ALA A 1188 35.74 2.94 46.28
CA ALA A 1188 36.40 1.65 46.49
C ALA A 1188 35.44 0.47 46.33
N LEU A 1189 34.17 0.63 46.73
CA LEU A 1189 33.12 -0.37 46.59
C LEU A 1189 32.34 -0.27 45.27
N LYS A 1190 32.71 0.67 44.38
CA LYS A 1190 32.03 0.97 43.11
C LYS A 1190 30.52 1.22 43.27
N LEU A 1191 30.13 1.76 44.41
CA LEU A 1191 28.76 2.14 44.75
C LEU A 1191 28.36 3.46 44.06
N ARG A 1192 27.08 3.81 44.07
CA ARG A 1192 26.56 5.01 43.38
C ARG A 1192 27.08 6.28 44.07
N LEU A 1193 27.72 7.17 43.31
CA LEU A 1193 28.14 8.49 43.79
C LEU A 1193 26.93 9.43 43.94
N PRO A 1194 26.97 10.39 44.88
CA PRO A 1194 25.96 11.44 45.00
C PRO A 1194 25.74 12.26 43.73
N SER A 1195 24.54 12.79 43.58
CA SER A 1195 24.22 13.72 42.49
C SER A 1195 24.85 15.08 42.73
N ASP A 1196 24.89 15.56 43.96
CA ASP A 1196 25.54 16.83 44.29
C ASP A 1196 26.08 16.79 45.74
N GLY A 1197 27.01 17.68 46.06
CA GLY A 1197 27.51 17.92 47.41
C GLY A 1197 27.06 19.31 47.88
N GLN A 1198 26.70 19.44 49.16
CA GLN A 1198 26.28 20.72 49.75
C GLN A 1198 25.09 21.39 49.02
N TYR A 1199 24.18 20.59 48.47
CA TYR A 1199 23.02 21.05 47.69
C TYR A 1199 22.01 21.79 48.57
N LEU A 1200 21.53 22.97 48.15
CA LEU A 1200 20.54 23.73 48.92
C LEU A 1200 19.12 23.22 48.63
N ILE A 1201 18.48 22.62 49.64
CA ILE A 1201 17.05 22.29 49.60
C ILE A 1201 16.28 23.51 50.10
N GLU A 1202 15.87 24.39 49.18
CA GLU A 1202 15.23 25.68 49.50
C GLU A 1202 13.95 25.53 50.35
N SER A 1203 13.12 24.52 50.06
CA SER A 1203 11.87 24.23 50.79
C SER A 1203 12.10 23.92 52.27
N CYS A 1204 13.26 23.38 52.61
CA CYS A 1204 13.63 23.00 53.97
C CYS A 1204 14.77 23.87 54.53
N ALA A 1205 15.23 24.90 53.82
CA ALA A 1205 16.33 25.78 54.23
C ALA A 1205 17.55 25.04 54.82
N THR A 1206 17.97 23.94 54.18
CA THR A 1206 19.08 23.10 54.66
C THR A 1206 19.96 22.62 53.52
N ARG A 1207 21.23 22.31 53.83
CA ARG A 1207 22.19 21.68 52.93
C ARG A 1207 22.61 20.33 53.50
N PRO A 1208 22.20 19.19 52.92
CA PRO A 1208 22.84 17.92 53.22
C PRO A 1208 24.28 17.89 52.70
N ASP A 1209 25.12 17.10 53.36
CA ASP A 1209 26.51 16.89 52.94
C ASP A 1209 26.56 16.33 51.52
N PHE A 1210 25.68 15.37 51.25
CA PHE A 1210 25.47 14.82 49.91
C PHE A 1210 24.00 14.66 49.57
N TYR A 1211 23.67 14.89 48.30
CA TYR A 1211 22.32 14.79 47.80
C TYR A 1211 22.24 13.82 46.61
N TYR A 1212 21.29 12.89 46.66
CA TYR A 1212 20.93 12.01 45.55
C TYR A 1212 19.63 12.52 44.92
N GLY A 1213 19.76 13.26 43.82
CA GLY A 1213 18.65 13.80 43.04
C GLY A 1213 18.06 12.79 42.05
N GLY A 1214 16.97 13.17 41.39
CA GLY A 1214 16.14 12.26 40.58
C GLY A 1214 15.19 11.44 41.46
N ASP A 1215 14.94 10.19 41.10
CA ASP A 1215 13.93 9.30 41.73
C ASP A 1215 14.23 8.90 43.19
N TYR A 1216 15.42 9.23 43.72
CA TYR A 1216 15.81 8.83 45.09
C TYR A 1216 15.39 9.86 46.15
N GLY A 1217 15.42 11.16 45.80
CA GLY A 1217 15.14 12.24 46.74
C GLY A 1217 15.87 12.13 48.08
N ALA A 1218 17.12 11.64 48.11
CA ALA A 1218 17.79 11.27 49.36
C ALA A 1218 18.82 12.32 49.81
N ALA A 1219 18.67 12.78 51.05
CA ALA A 1219 19.54 13.74 51.73
C ALA A 1219 20.44 12.99 52.73
N ILE A 1220 21.76 13.09 52.54
CA ILE A 1220 22.76 12.40 53.35
C ILE A 1220 23.43 13.38 54.31
N TYR A 1221 23.49 13.00 55.59
CA TYR A 1221 24.19 13.74 56.64
C TYR A 1221 25.20 12.84 57.34
N ILE A 1222 26.45 13.30 57.41
CA ILE A 1222 27.58 12.61 58.03
C ILE A 1222 27.96 13.38 59.30
N ASP A 1223 27.38 12.98 60.42
CA ASP A 1223 27.51 13.71 61.68
C ASP A 1223 28.89 13.46 62.32
N GLY A 1224 29.72 14.50 62.32
CA GLY A 1224 31.02 14.54 62.99
C GLY A 1224 30.94 14.91 64.48
N PRO A 1225 32.08 14.98 65.21
CA PRO A 1225 32.13 15.29 66.64
C PRO A 1225 31.36 16.54 67.14
N PRO A 1226 31.21 17.63 66.35
CA PRO A 1226 30.39 18.78 66.75
C PRO A 1226 28.89 18.48 66.93
N HIS A 1227 28.40 17.37 66.36
CA HIS A 1227 27.01 16.94 66.43
C HIS A 1227 26.67 16.13 67.70
N ASP A 1228 27.66 15.86 68.57
CA ASP A 1228 27.45 15.11 69.82
C ASP A 1228 26.84 15.96 70.97
N THR A 1229 26.61 17.25 70.73
CA THR A 1229 26.05 18.15 71.77
C THR A 1229 24.51 18.04 71.83
N PRO A 1230 23.88 18.04 73.03
CA PRO A 1230 22.42 17.91 73.16
C PRO A 1230 21.59 19.01 72.49
N GLU A 1231 22.19 20.16 72.22
CA GLU A 1231 21.57 21.28 71.51
C GLU A 1231 21.59 21.04 69.99
N GLN A 1232 22.70 20.54 69.46
CA GLN A 1232 22.86 20.24 68.04
C GLN A 1232 22.00 19.03 67.62
N ILE A 1233 21.93 17.98 68.44
CA ILE A 1233 21.07 16.80 68.21
C ILE A 1233 19.61 17.20 68.02
N ARG A 1234 19.09 18.11 68.87
CA ARG A 1234 17.69 18.59 68.76
C ARG A 1234 17.44 19.39 67.48
N MET A 1235 18.43 20.16 67.04
CA MET A 1235 18.32 20.93 65.80
C MET A 1235 18.37 20.01 64.57
N ASP A 1236 19.22 18.99 64.61
CA ASP A 1236 19.38 17.96 63.59
C ASP A 1236 18.14 17.06 63.44
N GLU A 1237 17.50 16.70 64.55
CA GLU A 1237 16.20 16.01 64.57
C GLU A 1237 15.09 16.88 63.94
N ALA A 1238 15.06 18.19 64.23
CA ALA A 1238 14.08 19.10 63.64
C ALA A 1238 14.28 19.28 62.13
N ILE A 1239 15.53 19.32 61.64
CA ILE A 1239 15.84 19.34 60.20
C ILE A 1239 15.38 18.04 59.53
N THR A 1240 15.67 16.90 60.17
CA THR A 1240 15.28 15.56 59.68
C THR A 1240 13.76 15.44 59.58
N ALA A 1241 13.01 15.89 60.59
CA ALA A 1241 11.55 15.87 60.59
C ALA A 1241 10.96 16.69 59.43
N ARG A 1242 11.47 17.91 59.18
CA ARG A 1242 11.01 18.75 58.06
C ARG A 1242 11.30 18.13 56.70
N LEU A 1243 12.47 17.51 56.53
CA LEU A 1243 12.82 16.83 55.28
C LEU A 1243 11.92 15.61 55.02
N LEU A 1244 11.61 14.83 56.06
CA LEU A 1244 10.67 13.71 55.95
C LEU A 1244 9.25 14.18 55.64
N GLU A 1245 8.77 15.26 56.25
CA GLU A 1245 7.46 15.88 55.93
C GLU A 1245 7.39 16.39 54.49
N ALA A 1246 8.51 16.87 53.95
CA ALA A 1246 8.63 17.32 52.56
C ALA A 1246 8.84 16.17 51.55
N GLY A 1247 8.84 14.90 52.01
CA GLY A 1247 8.92 13.72 51.14
C GLY A 1247 10.34 13.27 50.77
N TYR A 1248 11.38 13.78 51.44
CA TYR A 1248 12.76 13.35 51.21
C TYR A 1248 13.13 12.12 52.04
N VAL A 1249 13.98 11.26 51.48
CA VAL A 1249 14.61 10.17 52.24
C VAL A 1249 15.82 10.74 52.98
N VAL A 1250 15.81 10.74 54.32
CA VAL A 1250 16.94 11.24 55.11
C VAL A 1250 17.79 10.08 55.62
N ILE A 1251 19.06 10.05 55.24
CA ILE A 1251 20.04 9.08 55.75
C ILE A 1251 21.10 9.85 56.52
N ARG A 1252 20.92 9.91 57.83
CA ARG A 1252 21.84 10.55 58.78
C ARG A 1252 22.52 9.48 59.63
N PHE A 1253 23.83 9.53 59.73
CA PHE A 1253 24.61 8.55 60.49
C PHE A 1253 25.85 9.19 61.08
N HIS A 1254 26.33 8.61 62.18
CA HIS A 1254 27.47 9.12 62.92
C HIS A 1254 28.79 8.68 62.26
N HIS A 1255 29.84 9.49 62.36
CA HIS A 1255 31.14 9.19 61.73
C HIS A 1255 31.81 7.88 62.21
N GLN A 1256 31.38 7.32 63.35
CA GLN A 1256 31.89 6.03 63.88
C GLN A 1256 31.05 4.82 63.44
N ASP A 1257 29.97 5.03 62.70
CA ASP A 1257 29.09 3.94 62.24
C ASP A 1257 29.77 3.12 61.13
N ASP A 1258 29.41 1.83 61.04
CA ASP A 1258 29.86 0.95 59.96
C ASP A 1258 29.18 1.34 58.63
N TRP A 1259 29.93 2.06 57.79
CA TRP A 1259 29.48 2.52 56.47
C TRP A 1259 29.14 1.35 55.53
N ASP A 1260 29.83 0.21 55.61
CA ASP A 1260 29.56 -0.93 54.73
C ASP A 1260 28.23 -1.62 55.13
N ALA A 1261 27.88 -1.62 56.41
CA ALA A 1261 26.56 -2.04 56.88
C ALA A 1261 25.46 -1.03 56.55
N LEU A 1262 25.78 0.27 56.49
CA LEU A 1262 24.86 1.32 56.04
C LEU A 1262 24.53 1.18 54.56
N PHE A 1263 25.55 1.04 53.71
CA PHE A 1263 25.37 0.87 52.26
C PHE A 1263 24.52 -0.36 51.92
N ARG A 1264 24.69 -1.45 52.67
CA ARG A 1264 23.86 -2.67 52.53
C ARG A 1264 22.41 -2.50 52.98
N ARG A 1265 22.11 -1.57 53.90
CA ARG A 1265 20.75 -1.28 54.39
C ARG A 1265 19.96 -0.41 53.41
N HIS A 1266 20.63 0.38 52.57
CA HIS A 1266 20.00 1.25 51.57
C HIS A 1266 20.50 0.97 50.13
N PRO A 1267 20.28 -0.26 49.61
CA PRO A 1267 20.74 -0.64 48.27
C PRO A 1267 19.98 0.10 47.15
N ASP A 1268 18.79 0.60 47.44
CA ASP A 1268 17.98 1.49 46.63
C ASP A 1268 18.68 2.83 46.34
N VAL A 1269 19.34 3.41 47.35
CA VAL A 1269 20.06 4.68 47.24
C VAL A 1269 21.50 4.48 46.75
N PHE A 1270 22.27 3.61 47.40
CA PHE A 1270 23.72 3.45 47.15
C PHE A 1270 24.07 2.38 46.08
N GLY A 1271 23.13 1.52 45.69
CA GLY A 1271 23.38 0.39 44.81
C GLY A 1271 23.85 -0.87 45.55
N ARG A 1272 23.87 -2.02 44.85
CA ARG A 1272 24.34 -3.30 45.40
C ARG A 1272 25.83 -3.48 45.13
N VAL A 1273 26.58 -3.94 46.13
CA VAL A 1273 27.99 -4.35 45.97
C VAL A 1273 28.05 -5.51 44.98
N MET A 1274 28.74 -5.35 43.85
CA MET A 1274 28.99 -6.47 42.94
C MET A 1274 29.92 -7.47 43.64
N ARG A 1275 29.47 -8.71 43.80
CA ARG A 1275 30.37 -9.80 44.16
C ARG A 1275 31.25 -10.10 42.95
N SER A 1276 32.55 -9.86 43.08
CA SER A 1276 33.56 -10.49 42.24
C SER A 1276 33.67 -11.95 42.66
N ASP A 1277 32.92 -12.83 42.01
CA ASP A 1277 33.18 -14.26 41.96
C ASP A 1277 33.72 -14.62 40.57
#